data_AF-A0A496A0V1-F1
#
_entry.id   AF-A0A496A0V1-F1
#
_cell.length_a   1.000
_cell.length_b   1.000
_cell.length_c   1.000
_cell.angle_alpha   90.00
_cell.angle_beta   90.00
_cell.angle_gamma   90.00
#
_symmetry.space_group_name_H-M   'P 1'
#
loop_
_entity.id
_entity.type
_entity.pdbx_description
1 polymer ?
#
loop_
_entity_poly.entity_id
_entity_poly.type
_entity_poly.pdbx_seq_one_letter_code
_entity_poly.pdbx_strand_id
1 'polypeptide(L)'
;MSSNSVDIVFKPILQCHVPQIKTNFPEMLPMYRIILSPLYLFCSLIFVLNLFVLPADAVDPEKASDESIPTQEQIQILAATSAEDFSFEDTYQIELNLDTPVDIEMIAAEGETISVTLEKQTQATKTARDALIRSYLENISLTGTQDSGTLQLKVGLPEADTTDEKPDPFPSIRDLHTTLQGQLQLKCTIKTPPDVSVKIQAKTGDIHLKRIRGKIEITTETGNVLLDETLGNYNVTVKKGRIDGKILLTHGQNKLETQDGSIGLTILDPVAAPMDVTAQGGDIQLKLPEIYAIDAQLESEKQQIVINLPAQIDNDTSLTIINDGGPLFRLKATKAISLLPSSPNDKNTSADTGSDPFEDATQPVPEIADPPVVDGNLLEIVWQKAAVLSPFQNADGDGEPQNPTETLLMWDAKNLYIGVKAYVAKSQLPHISQTQHDSPIWEDECIEILIDPNLQTDIYYHFVINPIGAFFDQKVNVPGEPNFRFAPHDVQLASDRRPMQTAFSADSKWNSNAKVATQINTAFWSVEIAIPREMLEKSSKSNAQNKSAFENRWLFNIHRKTYSSIGNTEDLLLKSLKDILAPTTQREYSYWLPIYDNKHPWWPHAPHQYMGILSERYAPAMGVLEFVKAPLTSPETFASEEKLRITAIEIEGNTSIPTAIIQQHLPIQPEDIITGSQLSWLIAELRDHDWFQDVRLETRQGHPAPGDPEVFPVVSVHIRVTEAPVVFAQLVRIDGNRSFPTHFIKEWFQLKAGYLAVEAARRKQQLIADFYSNRGYEFATATQRFVNGALEFTINEGKLHEIRFIGNARISRTELLSALDLKTEDSSSGRNSETADIYHHTLGQSKVNRMDKELRENSEHFKSIKNWRVQREGGKNIMIVEIEEQPLAKPGGFPILQFNRVHGLMLGAGGTLATRLTGKEQVFGSISYGFSSKIWNYHAGLEKGFFKRQPLKLGASFYKLTDVSSNIYLHHGDATLSAVYYGAAFQDYYERWGSQGWVIYAPTEWSFLRLEFTGEKHNNLSKSTDWSYLNRNRIKRGNSRIDRGQLINLALVFAFDTRDHRSAVTRDFHTLFFANERTRRGWRAQFAAEMTGQRFGGDYDFNFYRFEIARYTPLFGSHNLNVRVAGDFSDTPLPRQRLLHLGGGATVRGYDFNRFAGDNRLLLNLEYRFIQETIRRAPDFTLGWSLSCFFDAGSIWWHNDAPFANFETFTERIKTAIGVGCSVFIDPFGSMAPWSAGIEVAEPLDSSFSLKNPGIILRLDRIF
;
A
#
# COMPACT_ATOMS: atom_id res chain seq x y z
N MET A 1 38.68 -0.42 51.13
CA MET A 1 38.29 -0.93 52.47
C MET A 1 36.78 -0.78 52.63
N SER A 2 36.15 -1.76 53.29
CA SER A 2 34.85 -1.69 53.99
C SER A 2 33.82 -0.62 53.56
N SER A 3 32.80 -1.08 52.83
CA SER A 3 31.37 -0.91 53.15
C SER A 3 30.91 0.26 54.04
N ASN A 4 29.98 1.06 53.53
CA ASN A 4 28.70 1.27 54.22
C ASN A 4 27.59 1.52 53.20
N SER A 5 26.53 0.70 53.27
CA SER A 5 25.34 0.80 52.42
C SER A 5 24.30 1.72 53.05
N VAL A 6 23.68 2.59 52.24
CA VAL A 6 22.43 3.29 52.57
C VAL A 6 21.53 3.28 51.34
N ASP A 7 20.26 2.95 51.54
CA ASP A 7 19.29 2.70 50.47
C ASP A 7 18.92 3.96 49.66
N ILE A 8 18.67 3.76 48.36
CA ILE A 8 17.78 4.64 47.59
C ILE A 8 16.64 3.78 47.04
N VAL A 9 15.50 3.82 47.72
CA VAL A 9 14.30 3.07 47.36
C VAL A 9 13.64 3.67 46.12
N PHE A 10 13.50 2.88 45.05
CA PHE A 10 12.61 3.21 43.95
C PHE A 10 11.14 3.16 44.43
N LYS A 11 10.55 4.32 44.69
CA LYS A 11 9.10 4.49 44.83
C LYS A 11 8.53 5.19 43.60
N PRO A 12 7.56 4.59 42.87
CA PRO A 12 6.88 5.27 41.79
C PRO A 12 5.90 6.31 42.36
N ILE A 13 6.28 7.59 42.32
CA ILE A 13 5.38 8.68 42.69
C ILE A 13 4.52 9.05 41.48
N LEU A 14 3.34 8.42 41.41
CA LEU A 14 2.19 9.06 40.78
C LEU A 14 1.78 10.30 41.61
N GLN A 15 1.03 11.21 40.98
CA GLN A 15 0.46 12.44 41.52
C GLN A 15 1.45 13.60 41.76
N CYS A 16 1.44 14.55 40.82
CA CYS A 16 1.45 15.99 41.15
C CYS A 16 0.24 16.64 40.47
N HIS A 17 -0.42 17.57 41.15
CA HIS A 17 -1.58 18.28 40.60
C HIS A 17 -1.16 19.22 39.45
N VAL A 18 -1.88 19.15 38.33
CA VAL A 18 -1.86 20.19 37.30
C VAL A 18 -2.81 21.31 37.74
N PRO A 19 -2.36 22.56 37.92
CA PRO A 19 -3.27 23.70 38.09
C PRO A 19 -4.09 23.90 36.81
N GLN A 20 -5.40 24.12 36.92
CA GLN A 20 -6.26 24.35 35.74
C GLN A 20 -5.96 25.70 35.07
N ILE A 21 -5.00 25.71 34.14
CA ILE A 21 -4.82 26.79 33.18
C ILE A 21 -5.68 26.48 31.95
N LYS A 22 -6.81 27.18 31.81
CA LYS A 22 -7.66 27.12 30.62
C LYS A 22 -7.02 27.88 29.45
N THR A 23 -6.19 27.20 28.67
CA THR A 23 -5.67 27.70 27.38
C THR A 23 -6.30 26.94 26.21
N ASN A 24 -7.24 27.59 25.51
CA ASN A 24 -7.81 27.06 24.27
C ASN A 24 -6.77 27.07 23.14
N PHE A 25 -6.24 25.91 22.77
CA PHE A 25 -5.38 25.72 21.58
C PHE A 25 -5.89 24.54 20.73
N PRO A 26 -6.85 24.78 19.81
CA PRO A 26 -7.22 23.82 18.78
C PRO A 26 -6.26 23.87 17.57
N GLU A 27 -6.32 22.84 16.71
CA GLU A 27 -5.85 22.85 15.31
C GLU A 27 -4.34 22.96 15.00
N MET A 28 -3.43 22.43 15.84
CA MET A 28 -1.98 22.30 15.49
C MET A 28 -1.42 20.86 15.41
N LEU A 29 -2.17 19.84 15.84
CA LEU A 29 -1.70 18.44 15.89
C LEU A 29 -1.61 17.65 14.56
N PRO A 30 -2.50 17.80 13.55
CA PRO A 30 -2.47 16.91 12.39
C PRO A 30 -1.26 17.15 11.46
N MET A 31 -0.79 18.40 11.35
CA MET A 31 0.39 18.75 10.53
C MET A 31 1.66 18.03 11.02
N TYR A 32 1.81 17.87 12.34
CA TYR A 32 3.01 17.26 12.94
C TYR A 32 3.16 15.77 12.58
N ARG A 33 2.06 15.01 12.56
CA ARG A 33 2.08 13.59 12.14
C ARG A 33 2.39 13.42 10.65
N ILE A 34 1.82 14.28 9.80
CA ILE A 34 1.99 14.22 8.34
C ILE A 34 3.46 14.46 7.93
N ILE A 35 4.20 15.29 8.67
CA ILE A 35 5.62 15.55 8.40
C ILE A 35 6.52 14.47 9.02
N LEU A 36 6.25 14.04 10.26
CA LEU A 36 7.13 13.10 10.99
C LEU A 36 7.17 11.69 10.40
N SER A 37 6.04 11.14 9.94
CA SER A 37 6.00 9.75 9.44
C SER A 37 6.90 9.48 8.23
N PRO A 38 6.84 10.25 7.12
CA PRO A 38 7.78 10.05 6.02
C PRO A 38 9.22 10.45 6.38
N LEU A 39 9.41 11.38 7.32
CA LEU A 39 10.75 11.78 7.78
C LEU A 39 11.43 10.64 8.56
N TYR A 40 10.72 9.96 9.45
CA TYR A 40 11.21 8.75 10.14
C TYR A 40 11.59 7.63 9.16
N LEU A 41 10.72 7.38 8.18
CA LEU A 41 10.89 6.36 7.15
C LEU A 41 12.05 6.70 6.18
N PHE A 42 12.45 7.96 6.12
CA PHE A 42 13.64 8.41 5.40
C PHE A 42 14.91 8.35 6.27
N CYS A 43 14.86 8.82 7.52
CA CYS A 43 15.98 8.75 8.47
C CYS A 43 16.46 7.31 8.72
N SER A 44 15.55 6.32 8.77
CA SER A 44 15.94 4.90 8.88
C SER A 44 16.68 4.40 7.63
N LEU A 45 16.21 4.78 6.45
CA LEU A 45 16.86 4.49 5.16
C LEU A 45 18.28 5.12 5.09
N ILE A 46 18.49 6.24 5.77
CA ILE A 46 19.76 6.98 5.85
C ILE A 46 20.75 6.39 6.84
N PHE A 47 20.29 5.85 7.97
CA PHE A 47 21.19 5.21 8.93
C PHE A 47 21.91 4.00 8.29
N VAL A 48 21.20 3.26 7.42
CA VAL A 48 21.74 2.18 6.58
C VAL A 48 22.84 2.65 5.61
N LEU A 49 22.82 3.92 5.18
CA LEU A 49 23.85 4.47 4.29
C LEU A 49 25.13 4.93 5.00
N ASN A 50 25.11 5.19 6.32
CA ASN A 50 26.20 5.88 7.03
C ASN A 50 27.29 4.96 7.63
N LEU A 51 27.28 3.66 7.31
CA LEU A 51 28.11 2.63 7.95
C LEU A 51 29.46 2.33 7.25
N PHE A 52 29.94 3.21 6.36
CA PHE A 52 31.25 3.13 5.71
C PHE A 52 31.97 4.49 5.76
N VAL A 53 33.32 4.51 5.78
CA VAL A 53 34.27 5.61 6.19
C VAL A 53 34.66 5.48 7.68
N LEU A 54 35.91 5.26 8.13
CA LEU A 54 37.29 5.20 7.56
C LEU A 54 38.22 4.32 8.46
N PRO A 55 39.53 4.07 8.16
CA PRO A 55 40.22 2.83 8.55
C PRO A 55 41.21 2.89 9.75
N ALA A 56 41.86 1.73 9.94
CA ALA A 56 42.84 1.26 10.93
C ALA A 56 44.11 2.11 11.20
N ASP A 57 44.78 1.76 12.31
CA ASP A 57 46.24 1.59 12.37
C ASP A 57 46.66 0.62 13.53
N ALA A 58 47.86 0.03 13.41
CA ALA A 58 48.52 -1.08 14.16
C ALA A 58 48.32 -1.18 15.72
N VAL A 59 48.29 -2.35 16.41
CA VAL A 59 49.20 -3.55 16.45
C VAL A 59 50.61 -3.16 16.97
N ASP A 60 51.26 -3.73 18.01
CA ASP A 60 51.01 -4.78 19.04
C ASP A 60 52.15 -4.65 20.12
N PRO A 61 52.47 -5.62 21.03
CA PRO A 61 51.67 -6.30 22.07
C PRO A 61 52.37 -6.35 23.47
N GLU A 62 51.72 -6.98 24.48
CA GLU A 62 52.25 -8.11 25.33
C GLU A 62 51.62 -8.21 26.75
N LYS A 63 51.04 -9.40 27.00
CA LYS A 63 51.10 -10.26 28.20
C LYS A 63 50.39 -9.95 29.54
N ALA A 64 49.90 -11.08 30.08
CA ALA A 64 49.32 -11.32 31.43
C ALA A 64 50.44 -11.92 32.35
N SER A 65 50.23 -12.58 33.51
CA SER A 65 49.02 -13.17 34.12
C SER A 65 48.96 -13.09 35.66
N ASP A 66 48.54 -14.18 36.34
CA ASP A 66 47.73 -14.15 37.57
C ASP A 66 47.93 -15.45 38.42
N GLU A 67 47.33 -15.57 39.60
CA GLU A 67 47.47 -16.74 40.49
C GLU A 67 46.15 -17.27 41.12
N SER A 68 46.17 -18.46 41.75
CA SER A 68 45.07 -19.44 41.75
C SER A 68 44.83 -20.22 43.08
N ILE A 69 43.87 -21.17 43.14
CA ILE A 69 43.81 -22.28 44.16
C ILE A 69 42.76 -23.40 43.81
N PRO A 70 42.91 -24.70 44.24
CA PRO A 70 42.08 -25.84 43.74
C PRO A 70 41.51 -26.88 44.76
N THR A 71 40.48 -27.66 44.35
CA THR A 71 40.14 -29.04 44.81
C THR A 71 39.25 -29.82 43.80
N GLN A 72 38.79 -31.04 44.13
CA GLN A 72 37.99 -31.96 43.28
C GLN A 72 38.69 -33.34 43.16
N GLU A 73 38.34 -34.56 43.60
CA GLU A 73 37.14 -35.27 44.12
C GLU A 73 36.01 -35.66 43.12
N GLN A 74 36.33 -35.81 41.82
CA GLN A 74 35.52 -36.51 40.80
C GLN A 74 36.40 -37.49 40.00
N ILE A 75 35.89 -38.13 38.92
CA ILE A 75 36.79 -38.20 37.74
C ILE A 75 37.00 -36.74 37.39
N GLN A 76 38.20 -36.22 37.60
CA GLN A 76 38.52 -34.88 37.15
C GLN A 76 38.65 -34.94 35.63
N ILE A 77 37.48 -34.90 34.97
CA ILE A 77 37.35 -34.13 33.75
C ILE A 77 37.88 -32.76 34.15
N LEU A 78 38.99 -32.35 33.55
CA LEU A 78 39.51 -30.99 33.74
C LEU A 78 38.60 -30.07 32.93
N ALA A 79 37.41 -29.86 33.50
CA ALA A 79 36.30 -29.10 32.98
C ALA A 79 36.51 -27.64 33.36
N ALA A 80 36.99 -26.84 32.40
CA ALA A 80 37.13 -25.41 32.53
C ALA A 80 36.15 -24.75 31.55
N THR A 81 35.24 -23.95 32.07
CA THR A 81 34.25 -23.22 31.27
C THR A 81 34.50 -21.73 31.40
N SER A 82 34.83 -21.07 30.29
CA SER A 82 34.90 -19.62 30.19
C SER A 82 33.66 -19.10 29.47
N ALA A 83 32.99 -18.11 30.06
CA ALA A 83 31.83 -17.45 29.47
C ALA A 83 32.06 -15.94 29.39
N GLU A 84 31.71 -15.34 28.25
CA GLU A 84 31.81 -13.90 27.98
C GLU A 84 30.50 -13.43 27.30
N ASP A 85 29.96 -12.30 27.78
CA ASP A 85 28.72 -11.70 27.29
C ASP A 85 29.02 -10.40 26.51
N PHE A 86 28.55 -10.30 25.27
CA PHE A 86 28.74 -9.14 24.39
C PHE A 86 27.41 -8.44 24.10
N SER A 87 27.44 -7.17 23.69
CA SER A 87 26.21 -6.44 23.33
C SER A 87 25.72 -6.82 21.93
N PHE A 88 24.43 -7.14 21.81
CA PHE A 88 23.79 -7.32 20.50
C PHE A 88 23.47 -5.98 19.80
N GLU A 89 23.37 -4.88 20.56
CA GLU A 89 22.92 -3.56 20.06
C GLU A 89 23.73 -3.07 18.84
N ASP A 90 25.02 -3.36 18.82
CA ASP A 90 25.96 -3.10 17.71
C ASP A 90 26.63 -4.41 17.21
N THR A 91 25.90 -5.52 17.04
CA THR A 91 26.44 -6.75 16.41
C THR A 91 25.50 -7.32 15.34
N TYR A 92 25.84 -7.10 14.06
CA TYR A 92 25.10 -7.64 12.90
C TYR A 92 25.81 -8.82 12.20
N GLN A 93 27.07 -9.10 12.54
CA GLN A 93 27.80 -10.28 12.07
C GLN A 93 28.62 -10.91 13.20
N ILE A 94 28.72 -12.25 13.21
CA ILE A 94 29.58 -13.02 14.11
C ILE A 94 30.57 -13.81 13.24
N GLU A 95 31.88 -13.55 13.39
CA GLU A 95 32.95 -14.30 12.71
C GLU A 95 33.69 -15.19 13.69
N LEU A 96 33.72 -16.51 13.45
CA LEU A 96 34.58 -17.46 14.18
C LEU A 96 35.73 -17.86 13.26
N ASN A 97 36.97 -17.85 13.77
CA ASN A 97 38.10 -18.43 13.06
C ASN A 97 38.91 -19.34 13.99
N LEU A 98 38.72 -20.66 13.82
CA LEU A 98 39.18 -21.71 14.72
C LEU A 98 40.14 -22.67 14.01
N ASP A 99 41.43 -22.44 14.23
CA ASP A 99 42.54 -23.27 13.72
C ASP A 99 42.74 -24.59 14.50
N THR A 100 41.83 -24.86 15.42
CA THR A 100 41.87 -25.87 16.49
C THR A 100 40.61 -26.73 16.46
N PRO A 101 40.67 -28.02 16.86
CA PRO A 101 39.47 -28.87 16.94
C PRO A 101 38.46 -28.34 17.98
N VAL A 102 37.29 -27.89 17.52
CA VAL A 102 36.21 -27.33 18.34
C VAL A 102 34.85 -27.68 17.72
N ASP A 103 33.95 -28.27 18.50
CA ASP A 103 32.54 -28.39 18.11
C ASP A 103 31.82 -27.05 18.41
N ILE A 104 31.04 -26.56 17.45
CA ILE A 104 30.42 -25.23 17.49
C ILE A 104 28.89 -25.40 17.51
N GLU A 105 28.21 -24.83 18.49
CA GLU A 105 26.75 -24.80 18.56
C GLU A 105 26.26 -23.36 18.77
N MET A 106 25.62 -22.76 17.77
CA MET A 106 25.06 -21.41 17.86
C MET A 106 23.53 -21.43 17.74
N ILE A 107 22.87 -20.89 18.76
CA ILE A 107 21.43 -20.99 18.99
C ILE A 107 20.81 -19.60 19.12
N ALA A 108 19.76 -19.32 18.36
CA ALA A 108 18.98 -18.11 18.55
C ALA A 108 18.19 -18.14 19.88
N ALA A 109 18.26 -17.05 20.65
CA ALA A 109 17.54 -16.86 21.91
C ALA A 109 17.02 -15.42 22.02
N GLU A 110 15.92 -15.21 22.75
CA GLU A 110 15.34 -13.87 22.98
C GLU A 110 16.15 -13.13 24.07
N GLY A 111 16.68 -11.95 23.73
CA GLY A 111 17.50 -11.12 24.63
C GLY A 111 18.19 -9.96 23.89
N GLU A 112 19.03 -9.20 24.60
CA GLU A 112 19.81 -8.06 24.06
C GLU A 112 21.33 -8.31 24.14
N THR A 113 21.75 -9.53 24.48
CA THR A 113 23.15 -9.93 24.69
C THR A 113 23.51 -11.18 23.90
N ILE A 114 24.75 -11.25 23.44
CA ILE A 114 25.35 -12.46 22.85
C ILE A 114 26.18 -13.13 23.94
N SER A 115 25.70 -14.26 24.47
CA SER A 115 26.41 -15.05 25.47
C SER A 115 27.23 -16.14 24.81
N VAL A 116 28.55 -16.14 25.01
CA VAL A 116 29.44 -17.15 24.44
C VAL A 116 30.08 -17.98 25.55
N THR A 117 29.90 -19.29 25.49
CA THR A 117 30.43 -20.26 26.46
C THR A 117 31.38 -21.22 25.76
N LEU A 118 32.66 -21.21 26.14
CA LEU A 118 33.63 -22.24 25.73
C LEU A 118 33.79 -23.25 26.87
N GLU A 119 33.26 -24.47 26.67
CA GLU A 119 33.47 -25.62 27.52
C GLU A 119 34.73 -26.37 27.06
N LYS A 120 35.65 -26.65 27.98
CA LYS A 120 36.92 -27.34 27.73
C LYS A 120 36.98 -28.57 28.62
N GLN A 121 37.17 -29.76 28.08
CA GLN A 121 37.11 -31.03 28.82
C GLN A 121 38.23 -31.98 28.39
N THR A 122 39.01 -32.52 29.34
CA THR A 122 39.93 -33.64 29.10
C THR A 122 39.94 -34.60 30.27
N GLN A 123 40.28 -35.87 30.02
CA GLN A 123 40.47 -36.87 31.07
C GLN A 123 41.82 -36.65 31.79
N ALA A 124 41.85 -36.73 33.12
CA ALA A 124 43.09 -36.62 33.90
C ALA A 124 44.00 -37.85 33.74
N THR A 125 45.30 -37.62 33.56
CA THR A 125 46.29 -38.67 33.19
C THR A 125 46.86 -39.43 34.38
N LYS A 126 46.57 -39.01 35.62
CA LYS A 126 47.11 -39.53 36.88
C LYS A 126 48.64 -39.42 36.98
N THR A 127 49.18 -38.30 36.50
CA THR A 127 50.63 -38.01 36.56
C THR A 127 50.89 -36.62 37.13
N ALA A 128 52.13 -36.35 37.54
CA ALA A 128 52.55 -35.03 38.05
C ALA A 128 52.43 -33.86 37.03
N ARG A 129 51.96 -34.12 35.80
CA ARG A 129 51.64 -33.11 34.78
C ARG A 129 50.19 -32.62 34.82
N ASP A 130 49.27 -33.28 35.52
CA ASP A 130 47.84 -32.93 35.47
C ASP A 130 47.54 -31.49 35.94
N ALA A 131 48.28 -30.96 36.91
CA ALA A 131 48.17 -29.57 37.35
C ALA A 131 48.64 -28.56 36.29
N LEU A 132 49.69 -28.92 35.53
CA LEU A 132 50.24 -28.11 34.44
C LEU A 132 49.27 -28.05 33.26
N ILE A 133 48.61 -29.18 32.97
CA ILE A 133 47.53 -29.29 31.98
C ILE A 133 46.32 -28.44 32.41
N ARG A 134 45.93 -28.48 33.68
CA ARG A 134 44.80 -27.70 34.20
C ARG A 134 45.00 -26.19 34.03
N SER A 135 46.14 -25.66 34.48
CA SER A 135 46.45 -24.23 34.34
C SER A 135 46.48 -23.78 32.88
N TYR A 136 47.03 -24.61 31.97
CA TYR A 136 47.01 -24.32 30.54
C TYR A 136 45.58 -24.28 29.98
N LEU A 137 44.69 -25.21 30.38
CA LEU A 137 43.28 -25.24 29.96
C LEU A 137 42.48 -24.04 30.48
N GLU A 138 42.71 -23.63 31.73
CA GLU A 138 42.05 -22.46 32.31
C GLU A 138 42.41 -21.19 31.51
N ASN A 139 43.69 -21.04 31.11
CA ASN A 139 44.21 -19.91 30.32
C ASN A 139 43.92 -19.94 28.80
N ILE A 140 43.35 -21.01 28.22
CA ILE A 140 42.82 -20.98 26.83
C ILE A 140 41.56 -20.10 26.82
N SER A 141 41.68 -18.82 26.47
CA SER A 141 40.53 -17.93 26.33
C SER A 141 39.86 -18.10 24.97
N LEU A 142 38.55 -17.92 24.89
CA LEU A 142 37.92 -17.44 23.67
C LEU A 142 37.74 -15.94 23.87
N THR A 143 38.38 -15.12 23.05
CA THR A 143 38.26 -13.66 23.13
C THR A 143 37.34 -13.15 22.02
N GLY A 144 36.39 -12.30 22.39
CA GLY A 144 35.57 -11.57 21.42
C GLY A 144 36.04 -10.14 21.22
N THR A 145 36.48 -9.81 20.01
CA THR A 145 36.71 -8.43 19.59
C THR A 145 35.53 -7.98 18.73
N GLN A 146 34.64 -7.18 19.30
CA GLN A 146 33.54 -6.52 18.60
C GLN A 146 34.09 -5.30 17.85
N ASP A 147 34.33 -5.44 16.54
CA ASP A 147 34.82 -4.39 15.66
C ASP A 147 33.77 -4.08 14.58
N SER A 148 33.39 -2.81 14.46
CA SER A 148 32.59 -2.30 13.33
C SER A 148 31.28 -3.06 13.05
N GLY A 149 30.65 -3.57 14.11
CA GLY A 149 29.42 -4.37 14.03
C GLY A 149 29.62 -5.88 13.79
N THR A 150 30.88 -6.32 13.76
CA THR A 150 31.28 -7.72 13.65
C THR A 150 31.92 -8.20 14.95
N LEU A 151 31.32 -9.19 15.61
CA LEU A 151 31.93 -9.89 16.74
C LEU A 151 32.88 -10.97 16.21
N GLN A 152 34.18 -10.68 16.21
CA GLN A 152 35.20 -11.68 15.88
C GLN A 152 35.56 -12.50 17.13
N LEU A 153 35.33 -13.81 17.09
CA LEU A 153 35.67 -14.76 18.14
C LEU A 153 36.90 -15.58 17.74
N LYS A 154 37.94 -15.54 18.59
CA LYS A 154 39.22 -16.26 18.38
C LYS A 154 39.61 -17.01 19.66
N VAL A 155 40.16 -18.23 19.51
CA VAL A 155 40.74 -18.96 20.64
C VAL A 155 42.18 -18.49 20.85
N GLY A 156 42.45 -17.88 22.00
CA GLY A 156 43.77 -17.52 22.47
C GLY A 156 44.50 -18.72 23.09
N LEU A 157 45.81 -18.78 22.89
CA LEU A 157 46.71 -19.70 23.60
C LEU A 157 47.38 -18.96 24.78
N PRO A 158 47.71 -19.67 25.87
CA PRO A 158 48.62 -19.14 26.88
C PRO A 158 50.00 -18.89 26.26
N GLU A 159 50.61 -17.74 26.52
CA GLU A 159 51.97 -17.45 26.10
C GLU A 159 53.00 -17.82 27.18
N ALA A 160 54.20 -18.22 26.76
CA ALA A 160 55.27 -18.60 27.68
C ALA A 160 55.85 -17.40 28.46
N ASP A 161 55.87 -17.51 29.79
CA ASP A 161 56.62 -16.61 30.67
C ASP A 161 58.13 -16.89 30.53
N THR A 162 58.92 -15.82 30.40
CA THR A 162 60.36 -15.87 30.13
C THR A 162 61.22 -15.49 31.35
N THR A 163 60.62 -15.32 32.52
CA THR A 163 61.30 -14.80 33.72
C THR A 163 61.98 -15.85 34.62
N ASP A 164 61.71 -17.14 34.40
CA ASP A 164 62.32 -18.28 35.12
C ASP A 164 62.78 -19.35 34.10
N GLU A 165 63.92 -20.03 34.31
CA GLU A 165 64.58 -20.87 33.29
C GLU A 165 63.90 -22.24 33.03
N LYS A 166 62.60 -22.24 32.69
CA LYS A 166 61.83 -23.45 32.35
C LYS A 166 61.20 -23.34 30.95
N PRO A 167 61.33 -24.34 30.07
CA PRO A 167 60.71 -24.32 28.75
C PRO A 167 59.19 -24.51 28.82
N ASP A 168 58.48 -23.90 27.88
CA ASP A 168 57.05 -24.10 27.64
C ASP A 168 56.72 -25.60 27.46
N PRO A 169 55.77 -26.16 28.24
CA PRO A 169 55.36 -27.56 28.10
C PRO A 169 54.54 -27.85 26.83
N PHE A 170 53.85 -26.85 26.24
CA PHE A 170 52.89 -27.02 25.16
C PHE A 170 52.90 -25.81 24.20
N PRO A 171 53.88 -25.69 23.29
CA PRO A 171 54.02 -24.54 22.38
C PRO A 171 52.92 -24.42 21.31
N SER A 172 51.94 -25.34 21.26
CA SER A 172 50.67 -25.16 20.55
C SER A 172 49.58 -26.08 21.09
N ILE A 173 48.30 -25.77 20.78
CA ILE A 173 47.18 -26.72 21.02
C ILE A 173 47.40 -28.07 20.29
N ARG A 174 48.17 -28.13 19.19
CA ARG A 174 48.47 -29.40 18.51
C ARG A 174 49.41 -30.27 19.35
N ASP A 175 50.37 -29.67 20.04
CA ASP A 175 51.28 -30.37 20.96
C ASP A 175 50.58 -30.80 22.24
N LEU A 176 49.67 -29.97 22.76
CA LEU A 176 48.75 -30.34 23.84
C LEU A 176 47.86 -31.53 23.44
N HIS A 177 47.18 -31.45 22.30
CA HIS A 177 46.25 -32.48 21.81
C HIS A 177 46.97 -33.80 21.50
N THR A 178 48.21 -33.73 21.00
CA THR A 178 49.10 -34.89 20.80
C THR A 178 49.54 -35.50 22.13
N THR A 179 49.90 -34.68 23.13
CA THR A 179 50.30 -35.17 24.46
C THR A 179 49.13 -35.77 25.24
N LEU A 180 47.92 -35.22 25.07
CA LEU A 180 46.66 -35.76 25.60
C LEU A 180 46.07 -36.89 24.73
N GLN A 181 46.81 -37.40 23.73
CA GLN A 181 46.42 -38.53 22.87
C GLN A 181 45.02 -38.40 22.23
N GLY A 182 44.59 -37.18 21.90
CA GLY A 182 43.26 -36.94 21.34
C GLY A 182 42.09 -36.90 22.33
N GLN A 183 42.37 -36.85 23.66
CA GLN A 183 41.33 -36.86 24.71
C GLN A 183 40.79 -35.47 25.11
N LEU A 184 41.20 -34.40 24.41
CA LEU A 184 40.73 -33.04 24.65
C LEU A 184 39.51 -32.74 23.77
N GLN A 185 38.38 -32.44 24.40
CA GLN A 185 37.17 -31.97 23.74
C GLN A 185 36.95 -30.49 24.08
N LEU A 186 36.66 -29.68 23.05
CA LEU A 186 36.34 -28.26 23.17
C LEU A 186 34.99 -28.02 22.50
N LYS A 187 34.04 -27.43 23.22
CA LYS A 187 32.73 -27.05 22.68
C LYS A 187 32.49 -25.55 22.87
N CYS A 188 32.30 -24.82 21.78
CA CYS A 188 31.87 -23.43 21.79
C CYS A 188 30.35 -23.37 21.60
N THR A 189 29.63 -22.88 22.63
CA THR A 189 28.19 -22.64 22.56
C THR A 189 27.93 -21.14 22.53
N ILE A 190 27.28 -20.64 21.48
CA ILE A 190 26.91 -19.22 21.34
C ILE A 190 25.38 -19.10 21.43
N LYS A 191 24.91 -18.19 22.28
CA LYS A 191 23.51 -17.75 22.29
C LYS A 191 23.47 -16.31 21.82
N THR A 192 22.67 -16.03 20.81
CA THR A 192 22.54 -14.71 20.18
C THR A 192 21.08 -14.45 19.86
N PRO A 193 20.62 -13.20 19.78
CA PRO A 193 19.37 -12.87 19.10
C PRO A 193 19.40 -13.33 17.62
N PRO A 194 18.22 -13.57 17.00
CA PRO A 194 18.13 -14.34 15.77
C PRO A 194 18.68 -13.63 14.53
N ASP A 195 18.51 -12.31 14.43
CA ASP A 195 18.76 -11.54 13.21
C ASP A 195 20.24 -11.10 13.11
N VAL A 196 21.13 -12.07 12.91
CA VAL A 196 22.59 -11.89 12.83
C VAL A 196 23.20 -12.71 11.68
N SER A 197 24.17 -12.13 10.97
CA SER A 197 24.97 -12.85 9.97
C SER A 197 26.10 -13.64 10.63
N VAL A 198 26.57 -14.70 9.99
CA VAL A 198 27.49 -15.68 10.53
C VAL A 198 28.58 -16.00 9.51
N LYS A 199 29.82 -16.12 9.99
CA LYS A 199 30.94 -16.62 9.20
C LYS A 199 31.82 -17.52 10.05
N ILE A 200 31.82 -18.81 9.77
CA ILE A 200 32.59 -19.79 10.55
C ILE A 200 33.70 -20.37 9.68
N GLN A 201 34.95 -20.18 10.10
CA GLN A 201 36.11 -20.87 9.56
C GLN A 201 36.64 -21.82 10.62
N ALA A 202 36.69 -23.12 10.34
CA ALA A 202 37.11 -24.15 11.30
C ALA A 202 38.04 -25.18 10.63
N LYS A 203 39.06 -25.67 11.33
CA LYS A 203 39.87 -26.79 10.82
C LYS A 203 39.28 -28.16 11.15
N THR A 204 38.65 -28.35 12.30
CA THR A 204 38.05 -29.63 12.69
C THR A 204 36.94 -29.44 13.71
N GLY A 205 35.84 -30.19 13.59
CA GLY A 205 34.71 -30.20 14.54
C GLY A 205 33.36 -30.00 13.85
N ASP A 206 32.29 -30.46 14.50
CA ASP A 206 30.93 -30.36 13.98
C ASP A 206 30.31 -28.97 14.29
N ILE A 207 29.50 -28.45 13.35
CA ILE A 207 28.97 -27.09 13.38
C ILE A 207 27.43 -27.14 13.34
N HIS A 208 26.77 -26.73 14.41
CA HIS A 208 25.31 -26.66 14.54
C HIS A 208 24.85 -25.21 14.64
N LEU A 209 23.95 -24.80 13.73
CA LEU A 209 23.32 -23.47 13.70
C LEU A 209 21.82 -23.63 13.81
N LYS A 210 21.21 -23.02 14.82
CA LYS A 210 19.77 -23.14 15.11
C LYS A 210 19.08 -21.77 15.14
N ARG A 211 18.09 -21.57 14.27
CA ARG A 211 17.20 -20.39 14.20
C ARG A 211 17.87 -19.04 13.90
N ILE A 212 19.12 -19.05 13.44
CA ILE A 212 19.85 -17.85 13.02
C ILE A 212 19.34 -17.35 11.66
N ARG A 213 19.29 -16.03 11.49
CA ARG A 213 18.73 -15.33 10.34
C ARG A 213 19.71 -14.28 9.83
N GLY A 214 20.26 -14.48 8.63
CA GLY A 214 21.26 -13.57 8.06
C GLY A 214 22.06 -14.22 6.93
N LYS A 215 23.20 -13.63 6.57
CA LYS A 215 24.16 -14.29 5.67
C LYS A 215 24.90 -15.37 6.45
N ILE A 216 24.96 -16.60 5.94
CA ILE A 216 25.60 -17.74 6.62
C ILE A 216 26.74 -18.26 5.75
N GLU A 217 27.96 -17.80 6.04
CA GLU A 217 29.20 -18.29 5.46
C GLU A 217 29.83 -19.38 6.36
N ILE A 218 30.22 -20.53 5.80
CA ILE A 218 30.87 -21.59 6.57
C ILE A 218 31.98 -22.21 5.72
N THR A 219 33.15 -22.46 6.31
CA THR A 219 34.27 -23.17 5.68
C THR A 219 34.90 -24.11 6.71
N THR A 220 34.83 -25.42 6.51
CA THR A 220 35.48 -26.41 7.39
C THR A 220 36.27 -27.48 6.64
N GLU A 221 37.42 -27.90 7.20
CA GLU A 221 38.25 -28.95 6.60
C GLU A 221 37.81 -30.37 6.98
N THR A 222 37.23 -30.58 8.18
CA THR A 222 36.69 -31.88 8.61
C THR A 222 35.64 -31.72 9.70
N GLY A 223 34.39 -32.03 9.40
CA GLY A 223 33.26 -31.93 10.32
C GLY A 223 31.92 -31.82 9.60
N ASN A 224 30.84 -32.17 10.26
CA ASN A 224 29.48 -32.02 9.75
C ASN A 224 28.96 -30.60 9.99
N VAL A 225 28.05 -30.16 9.13
CA VAL A 225 27.32 -28.88 9.28
C VAL A 225 25.83 -29.19 9.38
N LEU A 226 25.18 -28.70 10.43
CA LEU A 226 23.74 -28.86 10.66
C LEU A 226 23.08 -27.48 10.79
N LEU A 227 22.11 -27.20 9.91
CA LEU A 227 21.40 -25.93 9.84
C LEU A 227 19.92 -26.16 10.20
N ASP A 228 19.45 -25.84 11.41
CA ASP A 228 18.08 -26.12 11.85
C ASP A 228 17.24 -24.84 12.00
N GLU A 229 16.22 -24.69 11.16
CA GLU A 229 15.26 -23.57 11.14
C GLU A 229 15.92 -22.20 10.88
N THR A 230 17.01 -22.19 10.10
CA THR A 230 17.75 -20.97 9.70
C THR A 230 17.13 -20.29 8.47
N LEU A 231 17.41 -18.99 8.27
CA LEU A 231 16.91 -18.18 7.15
C LEU A 231 18.00 -17.28 6.57
N GLY A 232 18.17 -17.25 5.24
CA GLY A 232 18.95 -16.20 4.59
C GLY A 232 19.75 -16.64 3.38
N ASN A 233 21.01 -16.16 3.28
CA ASN A 233 21.89 -16.44 2.16
C ASN A 233 23.09 -17.29 2.56
N TYR A 234 23.16 -18.50 1.99
CA TYR A 234 24.11 -19.53 2.38
C TYR A 234 25.35 -19.52 1.47
N ASN A 235 26.53 -19.68 2.06
CA ASN A 235 27.79 -19.93 1.37
C ASN A 235 28.64 -20.92 2.20
N VAL A 236 28.30 -22.20 2.10
CA VAL A 236 28.87 -23.30 2.91
C VAL A 236 29.87 -24.10 2.07
N THR A 237 31.03 -24.42 2.64
CA THR A 237 32.06 -25.25 2.00
C THR A 237 32.70 -26.21 3.01
N VAL A 238 32.63 -27.51 2.73
CA VAL A 238 33.16 -28.58 3.59
C VAL A 238 34.17 -29.42 2.81
N LYS A 239 35.36 -29.68 3.33
CA LYS A 239 36.30 -30.61 2.66
C LYS A 239 35.99 -32.08 2.96
N LYS A 240 35.59 -32.39 4.20
CA LYS A 240 35.17 -33.74 4.62
C LYS A 240 34.04 -33.65 5.64
N GLY A 241 32.90 -34.26 5.36
CA GLY A 241 31.72 -34.21 6.23
C GLY A 241 30.43 -33.86 5.50
N ARG A 242 29.31 -34.10 6.18
CA ARG A 242 27.95 -33.95 5.65
C ARG A 242 27.36 -32.59 5.99
N ILE A 243 26.55 -32.03 5.08
CA ILE A 243 25.76 -30.80 5.32
C ILE A 243 24.29 -31.19 5.38
N ASP A 244 23.65 -31.11 6.55
CA ASP A 244 22.22 -31.37 6.75
C ASP A 244 21.48 -30.08 7.14
N GLY A 245 20.17 -29.99 6.91
CA GLY A 245 19.38 -28.93 7.53
C GLY A 245 17.91 -28.76 7.14
N LYS A 246 17.23 -27.87 7.87
CA LYS A 246 15.99 -27.18 7.49
C LYS A 246 16.29 -25.69 7.32
N ILE A 247 15.99 -25.14 6.15
CA ILE A 247 16.37 -23.78 5.76
C ILE A 247 15.20 -23.01 5.14
N LEU A 248 15.30 -21.68 5.13
CA LEU A 248 14.43 -20.74 4.42
C LEU A 248 15.29 -19.83 3.54
N LEU A 249 14.82 -19.46 2.34
CA LEU A 249 15.64 -18.74 1.36
C LEU A 249 15.24 -17.28 1.14
N THR A 250 16.23 -16.40 1.07
CA THR A 250 16.08 -15.00 0.60
C THR A 250 16.55 -14.86 -0.85
N HIS A 251 16.08 -13.82 -1.57
CA HIS A 251 16.27 -13.58 -3.01
C HIS A 251 17.73 -13.34 -3.51
N GLY A 252 18.75 -13.74 -2.76
CA GLY A 252 20.15 -13.76 -3.19
C GLY A 252 20.57 -15.12 -3.75
N GLN A 253 21.80 -15.22 -4.25
CA GLN A 253 22.39 -16.51 -4.63
C GLN A 253 22.83 -17.29 -3.38
N ASN A 254 22.57 -18.59 -3.39
CA ASN A 254 22.94 -19.53 -2.33
C ASN A 254 23.94 -20.55 -2.86
N LYS A 255 24.92 -20.95 -2.05
CA LYS A 255 25.96 -21.90 -2.42
C LYS A 255 26.27 -22.88 -1.28
N LEU A 256 26.24 -24.19 -1.55
CA LEU A 256 26.65 -25.22 -0.59
C LEU A 256 27.49 -26.31 -1.27
N GLU A 257 28.74 -26.50 -0.82
CA GLU A 257 29.67 -27.48 -1.40
C GLU A 257 30.26 -28.42 -0.34
N THR A 258 30.40 -29.70 -0.66
CA THR A 258 31.25 -30.65 0.06
C THR A 258 32.14 -31.46 -0.89
N GLN A 259 33.38 -31.75 -0.48
CA GLN A 259 34.36 -32.52 -1.29
C GLN A 259 34.38 -34.03 -0.98
N ASP A 260 33.88 -34.43 0.19
CA ASP A 260 33.88 -35.82 0.68
C ASP A 260 32.74 -35.97 1.71
N GLY A 261 31.51 -35.98 1.21
CA GLY A 261 30.29 -36.05 2.03
C GLY A 261 29.02 -35.82 1.20
N SER A 262 27.85 -35.98 1.84
CA SER A 262 26.54 -35.75 1.22
C SER A 262 25.91 -34.44 1.70
N ILE A 263 24.84 -33.98 1.04
CA ILE A 263 24.08 -32.78 1.38
C ILE A 263 22.58 -33.11 1.49
N GLY A 264 21.94 -32.86 2.63
CA GLY A 264 20.55 -33.21 2.94
C GLY A 264 19.73 -32.04 3.49
N LEU A 265 19.03 -31.31 2.64
CA LEU A 265 18.31 -30.07 3.01
C LEU A 265 16.79 -30.23 2.89
N THR A 266 16.06 -29.48 3.71
CA THR A 266 14.61 -29.27 3.61
C THR A 266 14.34 -27.76 3.55
N ILE A 267 13.75 -27.28 2.45
CA ILE A 267 13.30 -25.89 2.34
C ILE A 267 11.91 -25.80 2.99
N LEU A 268 11.69 -24.80 3.85
CA LEU A 268 10.46 -24.67 4.66
C LEU A 268 9.46 -23.64 4.11
N ASP A 269 9.88 -22.74 3.21
CA ASP A 269 9.06 -21.68 2.63
C ASP A 269 8.86 -21.84 1.11
N PRO A 270 7.75 -21.35 0.53
CA PRO A 270 7.50 -21.42 -0.92
C PRO A 270 8.30 -20.39 -1.74
N VAL A 271 9.27 -19.69 -1.12
CA VAL A 271 10.03 -18.62 -1.75
C VAL A 271 11.21 -19.19 -2.54
N ALA A 272 11.10 -19.18 -3.86
CA ALA A 272 12.16 -19.61 -4.75
C ALA A 272 13.30 -18.57 -4.82
N ALA A 273 14.55 -19.02 -4.72
CA ALA A 273 15.76 -18.20 -4.90
C ALA A 273 16.94 -19.04 -5.45
N PRO A 274 17.86 -18.49 -6.28
CA PRO A 274 18.87 -19.29 -6.96
C PRO A 274 19.82 -20.03 -6.01
N MET A 275 20.20 -21.26 -6.35
CA MET A 275 21.06 -22.10 -5.49
C MET A 275 22.01 -23.03 -6.27
N ASP A 276 23.30 -22.94 -6.00
CA ASP A 276 24.35 -23.85 -6.49
C ASP A 276 24.74 -24.85 -5.38
N VAL A 277 24.53 -26.16 -5.59
CA VAL A 277 24.86 -27.23 -4.62
C VAL A 277 25.77 -28.28 -5.25
N THR A 278 26.91 -28.57 -4.61
CA THR A 278 27.85 -29.61 -5.09
C THR A 278 28.24 -30.60 -3.98
N ALA A 279 28.03 -31.90 -4.20
CA ALA A 279 28.46 -32.99 -3.32
C ALA A 279 29.43 -33.94 -4.04
N GLN A 280 30.72 -33.62 -4.01
CA GLN A 280 31.76 -34.50 -4.53
C GLN A 280 31.92 -35.69 -3.56
N GLY A 281 32.03 -36.90 -4.10
CA GLY A 281 32.05 -38.14 -3.31
C GLY A 281 30.70 -38.56 -2.69
N GLY A 282 29.67 -37.71 -2.70
CA GLY A 282 28.39 -37.96 -2.00
C GLY A 282 27.12 -37.76 -2.83
N ASP A 283 26.02 -37.68 -2.09
CA ASP A 283 24.64 -37.60 -2.56
C ASP A 283 24.04 -36.22 -2.23
N ILE A 284 23.10 -35.73 -3.04
CA ILE A 284 22.27 -34.56 -2.73
C ILE A 284 20.83 -35.01 -2.52
N GLN A 285 20.21 -34.62 -1.40
CA GLN A 285 18.78 -34.77 -1.16
C GLN A 285 18.19 -33.42 -0.76
N LEU A 286 17.28 -32.89 -1.57
CA LEU A 286 16.49 -31.69 -1.24
C LEU A 286 15.02 -32.08 -1.07
N LYS A 287 14.39 -31.61 0.00
CA LYS A 287 12.94 -31.60 0.18
C LYS A 287 12.43 -30.18 -0.05
N LEU A 288 11.47 -30.01 -0.95
CA LEU A 288 10.91 -28.73 -1.39
C LEU A 288 9.39 -28.73 -1.20
N PRO A 289 8.74 -27.60 -0.89
CA PRO A 289 7.28 -27.50 -0.90
C PRO A 289 6.66 -27.98 -2.22
N GLU A 290 5.46 -28.56 -2.16
CA GLU A 290 4.81 -29.15 -3.35
C GLU A 290 4.56 -28.12 -4.47
N ILE A 291 4.43 -26.84 -4.12
CA ILE A 291 4.26 -25.69 -5.03
C ILE A 291 5.57 -24.93 -5.35
N TYR A 292 6.75 -25.51 -5.04
CA TYR A 292 8.03 -24.80 -5.19
C TYR A 292 8.50 -24.78 -6.65
N ALA A 293 8.58 -23.58 -7.24
CA ALA A 293 8.85 -23.35 -8.66
C ALA A 293 10.33 -23.03 -8.95
N ILE A 294 11.03 -23.88 -9.70
CA ILE A 294 12.47 -23.74 -10.00
C ILE A 294 12.85 -24.31 -11.38
N ASP A 295 13.89 -23.74 -11.98
CA ASP A 295 14.59 -24.32 -13.13
C ASP A 295 15.80 -25.11 -12.62
N ALA A 296 15.89 -26.42 -12.86
CA ALA A 296 16.94 -27.27 -12.28
C ALA A 296 17.93 -27.84 -13.31
N GLN A 297 19.20 -27.45 -13.21
CA GLN A 297 20.34 -28.08 -13.87
C GLN A 297 20.87 -29.22 -12.97
N LEU A 298 20.84 -30.46 -13.44
CA LEU A 298 21.11 -31.66 -12.62
C LEU A 298 22.26 -32.50 -13.19
N GLU A 299 23.38 -32.60 -12.48
CA GLU A 299 24.60 -33.31 -12.91
C GLU A 299 24.99 -34.42 -11.92
N SER A 300 24.58 -35.66 -12.19
CA SER A 300 25.01 -36.85 -11.42
C SER A 300 26.06 -37.66 -12.19
N GLU A 301 27.26 -37.85 -11.61
CA GLU A 301 28.34 -38.64 -12.22
C GLU A 301 27.99 -40.14 -12.36
N LYS A 302 27.03 -40.63 -11.55
CA LYS A 302 26.47 -41.99 -11.63
C LYS A 302 25.10 -42.06 -12.31
N GLN A 303 24.61 -40.95 -12.86
CA GLN A 303 23.30 -40.82 -13.52
C GLN A 303 22.12 -41.26 -12.62
N GLN A 304 22.25 -41.14 -11.30
CA GLN A 304 21.18 -41.45 -10.34
C GLN A 304 20.46 -40.15 -9.96
N ILE A 305 19.36 -39.86 -10.64
CA ILE A 305 18.51 -38.68 -10.39
C ILE A 305 17.09 -39.16 -10.10
N VAL A 306 16.51 -38.67 -9.00
CA VAL A 306 15.13 -38.95 -8.57
C VAL A 306 14.42 -37.61 -8.37
N ILE A 307 13.27 -37.43 -9.02
CA ILE A 307 12.42 -36.25 -8.86
C ILE A 307 11.01 -36.75 -8.55
N ASN A 308 10.45 -36.32 -7.43
CA ASN A 308 9.11 -36.67 -6.95
C ASN A 308 8.24 -35.40 -6.80
N LEU A 309 8.35 -34.51 -7.78
CA LEU A 309 7.64 -33.22 -7.90
C LEU A 309 7.22 -33.06 -9.37
N PRO A 310 6.16 -32.29 -9.68
CA PRO A 310 5.75 -32.03 -11.06
C PRO A 310 6.88 -31.36 -11.85
N ALA A 311 7.40 -32.07 -12.85
CA ALA A 311 8.61 -31.68 -13.57
C ALA A 311 8.52 -31.96 -15.07
N GLN A 312 9.06 -31.05 -15.88
CA GLN A 312 9.18 -31.17 -17.34
C GLN A 312 10.64 -30.87 -17.74
N ILE A 313 11.15 -31.54 -18.77
CA ILE A 313 12.48 -31.25 -19.31
C ILE A 313 12.29 -30.34 -20.52
N ASP A 314 12.89 -29.15 -20.47
CA ASP A 314 12.98 -28.27 -21.63
C ASP A 314 14.02 -28.84 -22.62
N ASN A 315 13.58 -29.09 -23.85
CA ASN A 315 14.40 -29.66 -24.90
C ASN A 315 15.40 -28.65 -25.50
N ASP A 316 15.14 -27.34 -25.39
CA ASP A 316 16.02 -26.30 -25.95
C ASP A 316 17.14 -25.90 -24.96
N THR A 317 16.87 -25.86 -23.65
CA THR A 317 17.88 -25.53 -22.62
C THR A 317 18.47 -26.74 -21.88
N SER A 318 17.86 -27.93 -21.96
CA SER A 318 18.20 -29.11 -21.14
C SER A 318 18.04 -28.92 -19.62
N LEU A 319 17.24 -27.93 -19.20
CA LEU A 319 16.87 -27.71 -17.80
C LEU A 319 15.62 -28.54 -17.43
N THR A 320 15.56 -29.02 -16.19
CA THR A 320 14.35 -29.61 -15.63
C THR A 320 13.53 -28.53 -14.92
N ILE A 321 12.50 -28.05 -15.59
CA ILE A 321 11.52 -27.11 -15.06
C ILE A 321 10.64 -27.84 -14.03
N ILE A 322 10.51 -27.30 -12.83
CA ILE A 322 9.68 -27.85 -11.74
C ILE A 322 8.63 -26.80 -11.37
N ASN A 323 7.36 -27.23 -11.29
CA ASN A 323 6.19 -26.37 -10.98
C ASN A 323 6.21 -25.03 -11.74
N ASP A 324 6.02 -25.08 -13.07
CA ASP A 324 5.98 -23.94 -13.99
C ASP A 324 7.25 -23.07 -14.11
N GLY A 325 8.31 -23.37 -13.36
CA GLY A 325 9.65 -22.81 -13.55
C GLY A 325 9.96 -21.57 -12.71
N GLY A 326 11.26 -21.25 -12.59
CA GLY A 326 11.70 -20.26 -11.62
C GLY A 326 13.22 -20.08 -11.54
N PRO A 327 13.74 -19.52 -10.43
CA PRO A 327 15.17 -19.25 -10.29
C PRO A 327 16.03 -20.52 -10.38
N LEU A 328 17.16 -20.40 -11.06
CA LEU A 328 18.04 -21.53 -11.39
C LEU A 328 18.65 -22.21 -10.15
N PHE A 329 18.42 -23.51 -10.04
CA PHE A 329 19.12 -24.44 -9.16
C PHE A 329 20.15 -25.23 -9.97
N ARG A 330 21.42 -25.26 -9.55
CA ARG A 330 22.43 -26.17 -10.13
C ARG A 330 22.85 -27.19 -9.08
N LEU A 331 22.56 -28.47 -9.31
CA LEU A 331 22.84 -29.55 -8.36
C LEU A 331 23.81 -30.54 -8.99
N LYS A 332 24.95 -30.77 -8.36
CA LYS A 332 26.03 -31.63 -8.87
C LYS A 332 26.51 -32.66 -7.85
N ALA A 333 26.42 -33.95 -8.15
CA ALA A 333 26.76 -35.01 -7.21
C ALA A 333 27.55 -36.17 -7.84
N THR A 334 28.48 -36.76 -7.09
CA THR A 334 29.19 -37.98 -7.50
C THR A 334 28.32 -39.24 -7.40
N LYS A 335 27.29 -39.24 -6.56
CA LYS A 335 26.32 -40.34 -6.40
C LYS A 335 24.93 -39.88 -6.84
N ALA A 336 23.92 -39.93 -5.97
CA ALA A 336 22.55 -39.60 -6.33
C ALA A 336 22.20 -38.12 -6.14
N ILE A 337 21.22 -37.63 -6.90
CA ILE A 337 20.47 -36.39 -6.62
C ILE A 337 19.00 -36.76 -6.43
N SER A 338 18.37 -36.30 -5.35
CA SER A 338 16.96 -36.54 -5.03
C SER A 338 16.22 -35.23 -4.72
N LEU A 339 15.17 -34.94 -5.49
CA LEU A 339 14.22 -33.85 -5.25
C LEU A 339 12.88 -34.44 -4.80
N LEU A 340 12.43 -34.09 -3.61
CA LEU A 340 11.28 -34.72 -2.93
C LEU A 340 10.31 -33.65 -2.38
N PRO A 341 9.02 -33.97 -2.20
CA PRO A 341 8.06 -33.04 -1.60
C PRO A 341 8.24 -32.98 -0.08
N SER A 342 8.17 -31.77 0.49
CA SER A 342 8.18 -31.53 1.94
C SER A 342 6.77 -31.60 2.54
N SER A 343 6.06 -32.70 2.28
CA SER A 343 4.66 -32.86 2.68
C SER A 343 4.50 -33.03 4.20
N PRO A 344 3.64 -32.24 4.87
CA PRO A 344 3.48 -32.29 6.32
C PRO A 344 2.34 -33.23 6.75
N ASN A 345 2.58 -34.55 6.81
CA ASN A 345 2.09 -35.43 7.90
C ASN A 345 2.42 -36.93 7.68
N ASP A 346 2.92 -37.58 8.74
CA ASP A 346 2.66 -39.00 8.96
C ASP A 346 1.22 -39.19 9.43
N LYS A 347 0.30 -39.54 8.52
CA LYS A 347 -0.76 -40.55 8.76
C LYS A 347 -1.63 -40.84 7.54
N ASN A 348 -1.79 -42.14 7.31
CA ASN A 348 -2.68 -42.78 6.35
C ASN A 348 -4.11 -42.21 6.36
N THR A 349 -4.62 -41.91 5.15
CA THR A 349 -5.94 -42.44 4.73
C THR A 349 -5.86 -42.85 3.26
N SER A 350 -6.44 -43.99 2.91
CA SER A 350 -6.52 -44.47 1.53
C SER A 350 -7.70 -43.85 0.80
N ALA A 351 -7.48 -43.24 -0.37
CA ALA A 351 -8.56 -42.93 -1.31
C ALA A 351 -8.89 -44.19 -2.12
N ASP A 352 -10.17 -44.58 -2.11
CA ASP A 352 -10.70 -45.72 -2.88
C ASP A 352 -11.15 -45.25 -4.29
N THR A 353 -11.41 -46.18 -5.21
CA THR A 353 -11.55 -45.84 -6.64
C THR A 353 -12.97 -45.53 -7.10
N GLY A 354 -13.18 -44.29 -7.57
CA GLY A 354 -14.01 -43.98 -8.76
C GLY A 354 -15.54 -43.98 -8.60
N SER A 355 -16.09 -42.94 -7.96
CA SER A 355 -17.49 -42.49 -8.09
C SER A 355 -17.61 -41.19 -8.90
N ASP A 356 -18.81 -40.81 -9.34
CA ASP A 356 -19.04 -39.47 -9.93
C ASP A 356 -19.00 -38.43 -8.79
N PRO A 357 -18.12 -37.40 -8.83
CA PRO A 357 -18.02 -36.39 -7.77
C PRO A 357 -19.26 -35.51 -7.63
N PHE A 358 -20.24 -35.60 -8.55
CA PHE A 358 -21.48 -34.84 -8.52
C PHE A 358 -22.72 -35.69 -8.16
N GLU A 359 -22.56 -36.99 -7.87
CA GLU A 359 -23.67 -37.96 -7.72
C GLU A 359 -24.67 -37.58 -6.61
N ASP A 360 -24.20 -36.96 -5.51
CA ASP A 360 -25.02 -36.45 -4.41
C ASP A 360 -25.42 -34.95 -4.54
N ALA A 361 -25.04 -34.26 -5.63
CA ALA A 361 -25.06 -32.79 -5.72
C ALA A 361 -25.75 -32.19 -6.97
N THR A 362 -26.36 -33.01 -7.84
CA THR A 362 -27.09 -32.53 -9.02
C THR A 362 -28.54 -32.13 -8.71
N GLN A 363 -28.93 -30.92 -9.10
CA GLN A 363 -30.31 -30.46 -9.11
C GLN A 363 -30.95 -30.72 -10.49
N PRO A 364 -31.87 -31.68 -10.65
CA PRO A 364 -32.53 -31.91 -11.92
C PRO A 364 -33.50 -30.77 -12.30
N VAL A 365 -33.57 -30.46 -13.59
CA VAL A 365 -34.44 -29.44 -14.19
C VAL A 365 -35.28 -30.06 -15.33
N PRO A 366 -36.63 -30.04 -15.26
CA PRO A 366 -37.48 -30.81 -16.16
C PRO A 366 -37.82 -30.11 -17.48
N GLU A 367 -37.91 -30.91 -18.56
CA GLU A 367 -38.40 -30.50 -19.88
C GLU A 367 -39.93 -30.30 -19.84
N ILE A 368 -40.43 -29.19 -20.39
CA ILE A 368 -41.87 -28.92 -20.54
C ILE A 368 -42.32 -28.90 -22.01
N ALA A 369 -43.61 -29.17 -22.25
CA ALA A 369 -44.22 -29.15 -23.58
C ALA A 369 -44.90 -27.81 -23.90
N ASP A 370 -45.57 -27.24 -22.91
CA ASP A 370 -46.33 -25.99 -23.00
C ASP A 370 -45.61 -24.91 -22.15
N PRO A 371 -44.96 -23.91 -22.75
CA PRO A 371 -44.16 -22.92 -22.00
C PRO A 371 -45.01 -21.80 -21.38
N PRO A 372 -44.56 -21.19 -20.27
CA PRO A 372 -45.25 -20.07 -19.62
C PRO A 372 -45.25 -18.79 -20.46
N VAL A 373 -46.21 -17.91 -20.17
CA VAL A 373 -46.36 -16.57 -20.76
C VAL A 373 -45.62 -15.56 -19.88
N VAL A 374 -44.39 -15.22 -20.27
CA VAL A 374 -43.54 -14.24 -19.54
C VAL A 374 -44.20 -12.85 -19.46
N ASP A 375 -44.93 -12.60 -18.38
CA ASP A 375 -45.60 -11.34 -18.07
C ASP A 375 -45.45 -10.90 -16.58
N GLY A 376 -44.84 -11.76 -15.75
CA GLY A 376 -44.54 -11.56 -14.33
C GLY A 376 -45.37 -12.47 -13.40
N ASN A 377 -46.28 -13.28 -13.93
CA ASN A 377 -47.37 -13.91 -13.20
C ASN A 377 -47.15 -15.42 -12.93
N LEU A 378 -46.50 -15.75 -11.82
CA LEU A 378 -46.22 -17.13 -11.39
C LEU A 378 -47.47 -17.98 -11.03
N LEU A 379 -48.70 -17.48 -11.28
CA LEU A 379 -49.98 -18.17 -11.06
C LEU A 379 -50.29 -19.26 -12.11
N GLU A 380 -49.51 -19.40 -13.19
CA GLU A 380 -49.73 -20.44 -14.19
C GLU A 380 -49.43 -21.85 -13.65
N ILE A 381 -50.34 -22.82 -13.84
CA ILE A 381 -50.18 -24.22 -13.37
C ILE A 381 -48.92 -24.89 -13.91
N VAL A 382 -48.35 -24.42 -15.03
CA VAL A 382 -47.06 -24.92 -15.55
C VAL A 382 -45.92 -24.75 -14.55
N TRP A 383 -45.92 -23.70 -13.73
CA TRP A 383 -44.90 -23.48 -12.70
C TRP A 383 -44.85 -24.57 -11.62
N GLN A 384 -45.95 -25.32 -11.39
CA GLN A 384 -45.95 -26.50 -10.51
C GLN A 384 -45.11 -27.66 -11.04
N LYS A 385 -44.75 -27.67 -12.33
CA LYS A 385 -43.89 -28.68 -12.95
C LYS A 385 -42.40 -28.32 -12.86
N ALA A 386 -42.06 -27.13 -12.39
CA ALA A 386 -40.69 -26.65 -12.28
C ALA A 386 -39.95 -27.28 -11.09
N ALA A 387 -38.62 -27.32 -11.16
CA ALA A 387 -37.77 -27.62 -10.01
C ALA A 387 -37.70 -26.39 -9.09
N VAL A 388 -37.89 -26.59 -7.78
CA VAL A 388 -37.84 -25.52 -6.76
C VAL A 388 -36.44 -25.46 -6.15
N LEU A 389 -35.83 -24.28 -6.12
CA LEU A 389 -34.59 -24.04 -5.37
C LEU A 389 -34.91 -23.44 -4.00
N SER A 390 -34.70 -24.23 -2.95
CA SER A 390 -34.90 -23.83 -1.56
C SER A 390 -34.17 -24.80 -0.60
N PRO A 391 -33.73 -24.38 0.59
CA PRO A 391 -33.80 -23.02 1.14
C PRO A 391 -32.73 -22.08 0.54
N PHE A 392 -33.00 -20.78 0.55
CA PHE A 392 -31.96 -19.75 0.42
C PHE A 392 -31.33 -19.49 1.81
N GLN A 393 -30.04 -19.18 1.84
CA GLN A 393 -29.26 -18.94 3.07
C GLN A 393 -28.64 -17.54 3.05
N ASN A 394 -28.34 -16.98 4.23
CA ASN A 394 -27.62 -15.72 4.35
C ASN A 394 -26.18 -15.81 3.82
N ALA A 395 -25.57 -14.65 3.52
CA ALA A 395 -24.19 -14.55 3.03
C ALA A 395 -23.15 -15.31 3.87
N ASP A 396 -23.27 -15.29 5.20
CA ASP A 396 -22.37 -15.96 6.14
C ASP A 396 -22.55 -17.51 6.17
N GLY A 397 -23.50 -18.07 5.42
CA GLY A 397 -23.85 -19.50 5.39
C GLY A 397 -24.83 -19.94 6.47
N ASP A 398 -24.95 -19.18 7.57
CA ASP A 398 -25.84 -19.50 8.68
C ASP A 398 -27.23 -18.85 8.55
N GLY A 399 -28.28 -19.68 8.60
CA GLY A 399 -29.66 -19.28 8.80
C GLY A 399 -30.44 -18.84 7.56
N GLU A 400 -31.76 -18.76 7.72
CA GLU A 400 -32.70 -18.26 6.71
C GLU A 400 -32.67 -16.71 6.65
N PRO A 401 -32.90 -16.10 5.46
CA PRO A 401 -32.96 -14.64 5.30
C PRO A 401 -34.23 -14.03 5.87
N GLN A 402 -34.19 -12.74 6.25
CA GLN A 402 -35.35 -12.04 6.81
C GLN A 402 -36.49 -11.94 5.79
N ASN A 403 -36.12 -11.81 4.51
CA ASN A 403 -37.02 -11.76 3.37
C ASN A 403 -36.79 -13.02 2.50
N PRO A 404 -37.61 -14.08 2.65
CA PRO A 404 -37.42 -15.31 1.88
C PRO A 404 -37.54 -15.08 0.37
N THR A 405 -36.95 -15.99 -0.39
CA THR A 405 -36.95 -15.99 -1.86
C THR A 405 -37.11 -17.42 -2.35
N GLU A 406 -38.10 -17.65 -3.22
CA GLU A 406 -38.33 -18.92 -3.90
C GLU A 406 -37.87 -18.77 -5.36
N THR A 407 -37.30 -19.83 -5.94
CA THR A 407 -36.90 -19.85 -7.36
C THR A 407 -37.36 -21.15 -8.02
N LEU A 408 -37.85 -21.04 -9.26
CA LEU A 408 -38.48 -22.09 -10.04
C LEU A 408 -37.74 -22.24 -11.39
N LEU A 409 -37.32 -23.46 -11.74
CA LEU A 409 -36.59 -23.75 -12.99
C LEU A 409 -37.30 -24.79 -13.86
N MET A 410 -37.45 -24.50 -15.16
CA MET A 410 -37.89 -25.47 -16.19
C MET A 410 -37.31 -25.11 -17.57
N TRP A 411 -37.38 -26.00 -18.56
CA TRP A 411 -36.82 -25.74 -19.89
C TRP A 411 -37.65 -26.27 -21.07
N ASP A 412 -37.50 -25.63 -22.23
CA ASP A 412 -37.97 -26.15 -23.52
C ASP A 412 -36.82 -26.19 -24.54
N ALA A 413 -37.08 -26.72 -25.74
CA ALA A 413 -36.09 -26.82 -26.81
C ALA A 413 -35.56 -25.46 -27.35
N LYS A 414 -35.94 -24.32 -26.76
CA LYS A 414 -35.52 -22.97 -27.14
C LYS A 414 -34.97 -22.16 -25.96
N ASN A 415 -35.54 -22.30 -24.76
CA ASN A 415 -35.27 -21.43 -23.62
C ASN A 415 -35.08 -22.20 -22.30
N LEU A 416 -34.27 -21.62 -21.40
CA LEU A 416 -34.37 -21.84 -19.97
C LEU A 416 -35.39 -20.84 -19.41
N TYR A 417 -36.30 -21.30 -18.55
CA TYR A 417 -37.27 -20.48 -17.83
C TYR A 417 -36.90 -20.43 -16.35
N ILE A 418 -36.84 -19.23 -15.79
CA ILE A 418 -36.61 -18.98 -14.37
C ILE A 418 -37.74 -18.10 -13.85
N GLY A 419 -38.44 -18.57 -12.81
CA GLY A 419 -39.41 -17.80 -12.04
C GLY A 419 -38.86 -17.53 -10.65
N VAL A 420 -39.06 -16.33 -10.11
CA VAL A 420 -38.58 -15.95 -8.77
C VAL A 420 -39.68 -15.22 -7.99
N LYS A 421 -39.97 -15.64 -6.76
CA LYS A 421 -40.92 -15.00 -5.84
C LYS A 421 -40.15 -14.45 -4.64
N ALA A 422 -40.00 -13.13 -4.59
CA ALA A 422 -39.15 -12.41 -3.62
C ALA A 422 -40.03 -11.65 -2.61
N TYR A 423 -40.21 -12.23 -1.42
CA TYR A 423 -41.09 -11.65 -0.39
C TYR A 423 -40.50 -10.36 0.20
N VAL A 424 -41.34 -9.43 0.63
CA VAL A 424 -40.94 -8.13 1.20
C VAL A 424 -41.74 -7.85 2.47
N ALA A 425 -41.03 -7.62 3.59
CA ALA A 425 -41.66 -7.30 4.86
C ALA A 425 -42.64 -6.11 4.75
N LYS A 426 -43.75 -6.17 5.50
CA LYS A 426 -44.87 -5.21 5.38
C LYS A 426 -44.49 -3.75 5.71
N SER A 427 -43.37 -3.53 6.40
CA SER A 427 -42.77 -2.23 6.70
C SER A 427 -41.72 -1.75 5.66
N GLN A 428 -41.22 -2.64 4.80
CA GLN A 428 -40.13 -2.38 3.85
C GLN A 428 -40.65 -2.14 2.43
N LEU A 429 -39.87 -1.40 1.64
CA LEU A 429 -40.05 -1.17 0.21
C LEU A 429 -38.72 -1.48 -0.49
N PRO A 430 -38.71 -2.16 -1.65
CA PRO A 430 -37.47 -2.42 -2.37
C PRO A 430 -36.81 -1.12 -2.84
N HIS A 431 -35.49 -1.03 -2.68
CA HIS A 431 -34.72 0.11 -3.17
C HIS A 431 -34.65 0.09 -4.69
N ILE A 432 -35.22 1.10 -5.35
CA ILE A 432 -35.19 1.25 -6.80
C ILE A 432 -34.58 2.61 -7.14
N SER A 433 -33.54 2.59 -7.97
CA SER A 433 -32.86 3.78 -8.47
C SER A 433 -32.52 3.66 -9.96
N GLN A 434 -32.28 2.46 -10.49
CA GLN A 434 -31.86 2.21 -11.88
C GLN A 434 -33.02 1.77 -12.78
N THR A 435 -32.98 2.19 -14.05
CA THR A 435 -34.13 2.10 -14.98
C THR A 435 -33.76 1.81 -16.44
N GLN A 436 -32.47 1.67 -16.76
CA GLN A 436 -32.00 1.53 -18.15
C GLN A 436 -31.32 0.17 -18.35
N HIS A 437 -31.45 -0.40 -19.55
CA HIS A 437 -30.64 -1.55 -19.94
C HIS A 437 -29.15 -1.23 -19.76
N ASP A 438 -28.40 -2.17 -19.19
CA ASP A 438 -26.96 -2.06 -18.90
C ASP A 438 -26.55 -0.87 -18.01
N SER A 439 -27.48 -0.35 -17.21
CA SER A 439 -27.16 0.51 -16.05
C SER A 439 -26.77 -0.34 -14.83
N PRO A 440 -26.24 0.24 -13.73
CA PRO A 440 -25.70 -0.53 -12.60
C PRO A 440 -26.81 -1.13 -11.72
N ILE A 441 -27.60 -2.07 -12.25
CA ILE A 441 -28.83 -2.59 -11.60
C ILE A 441 -28.54 -3.16 -10.20
N TRP A 442 -27.32 -3.65 -9.95
CA TRP A 442 -26.85 -4.11 -8.64
C TRP A 442 -26.75 -3.04 -7.56
N GLU A 443 -26.92 -1.75 -7.86
CA GLU A 443 -27.09 -0.74 -6.81
C GLU A 443 -28.50 -0.74 -6.20
N ASP A 444 -29.47 -1.39 -6.85
CA ASP A 444 -30.84 -1.54 -6.35
C ASP A 444 -31.02 -2.80 -5.47
N GLU A 445 -32.23 -3.00 -4.96
CA GLU A 445 -32.68 -4.37 -4.66
C GLU A 445 -32.83 -5.13 -5.98
N CYS A 446 -32.23 -6.31 -6.07
CA CYS A 446 -32.18 -7.08 -7.31
C CYS A 446 -32.05 -8.60 -7.07
N ILE A 447 -32.40 -9.36 -8.09
CA ILE A 447 -31.99 -10.76 -8.28
C ILE A 447 -30.80 -10.76 -9.23
N GLU A 448 -29.76 -11.51 -8.88
CA GLU A 448 -28.58 -11.76 -9.70
C GLU A 448 -28.50 -13.26 -10.03
N ILE A 449 -28.22 -13.59 -11.29
CA ILE A 449 -28.19 -14.97 -11.79
C ILE A 449 -26.86 -15.22 -12.50
N LEU A 450 -26.24 -16.36 -12.20
CA LEU A 450 -24.96 -16.81 -12.72
C LEU A 450 -25.17 -18.15 -13.44
N ILE A 451 -24.77 -18.23 -14.70
CA ILE A 451 -24.93 -19.44 -15.53
C ILE A 451 -23.64 -19.72 -16.29
N ASP A 452 -23.06 -20.91 -16.13
CA ASP A 452 -22.05 -21.46 -17.03
C ASP A 452 -22.63 -22.71 -17.72
N PRO A 453 -22.91 -22.66 -19.04
CA PRO A 453 -23.48 -23.76 -19.80
C PRO A 453 -22.45 -24.79 -20.28
N ASN A 454 -21.16 -24.63 -19.95
CA ASN A 454 -20.09 -25.47 -20.48
C ASN A 454 -18.91 -25.60 -19.51
N LEU A 455 -18.98 -26.67 -18.70
CA LEU A 455 -17.97 -27.18 -17.74
C LEU A 455 -16.52 -27.33 -18.25
N GLN A 456 -16.25 -27.06 -19.54
CA GLN A 456 -14.93 -27.09 -20.17
C GLN A 456 -14.35 -25.69 -20.44
N THR A 457 -15.03 -24.60 -20.05
CA THR A 457 -14.60 -23.23 -20.33
C THR A 457 -14.78 -22.29 -19.14
N ASP A 458 -13.81 -21.40 -18.92
CA ASP A 458 -13.85 -20.37 -17.87
C ASP A 458 -14.83 -19.19 -18.19
N ILE A 459 -15.98 -19.50 -18.81
CA ILE A 459 -16.92 -18.53 -19.39
C ILE A 459 -18.28 -18.68 -18.72
N TYR A 460 -18.66 -17.68 -17.91
CA TYR A 460 -20.00 -17.60 -17.32
C TYR A 460 -20.76 -16.36 -17.83
N TYR A 461 -22.07 -16.40 -17.67
CA TYR A 461 -23.01 -15.35 -17.98
C TYR A 461 -23.62 -14.82 -16.69
N HIS A 462 -23.73 -13.50 -16.58
CA HIS A 462 -24.24 -12.79 -15.41
C HIS A 462 -25.44 -11.94 -15.83
N PHE A 463 -26.51 -12.03 -15.05
CA PHE A 463 -27.78 -11.34 -15.27
C PHE A 463 -28.20 -10.63 -13.98
N VAL A 464 -28.69 -9.40 -14.08
CA VAL A 464 -29.20 -8.65 -12.91
C VAL A 464 -30.56 -8.03 -13.25
N ILE A 465 -31.57 -8.29 -12.42
CA ILE A 465 -32.96 -7.83 -12.57
C ILE A 465 -33.41 -7.11 -11.29
N ASN A 466 -33.89 -5.87 -11.37
CA ASN A 466 -34.55 -5.19 -10.25
C ASN A 466 -36.10 -5.30 -10.33
N PRO A 467 -36.86 -4.94 -9.27
CA PRO A 467 -38.31 -5.13 -9.23
C PRO A 467 -39.11 -4.49 -10.37
N ILE A 468 -38.59 -3.44 -11.00
CA ILE A 468 -39.27 -2.75 -12.12
C ILE A 468 -38.92 -3.34 -13.49
N GLY A 469 -38.19 -4.46 -13.53
CA GLY A 469 -37.77 -5.14 -14.75
C GLY A 469 -36.60 -4.47 -15.48
N ALA A 470 -35.86 -3.57 -14.84
CA ALA A 470 -34.62 -3.07 -15.42
C ALA A 470 -33.55 -4.18 -15.38
N PHE A 471 -32.89 -4.38 -16.52
CA PHE A 471 -32.09 -5.56 -16.81
C PHE A 471 -30.65 -5.16 -17.18
N PHE A 472 -29.68 -5.95 -16.74
CA PHE A 472 -28.29 -5.91 -17.17
C PHE A 472 -27.89 -7.34 -17.52
N ASP A 473 -27.21 -7.53 -18.66
CA ASP A 473 -26.65 -8.83 -19.02
C ASP A 473 -25.19 -8.73 -19.49
N GLN A 474 -24.38 -9.71 -19.11
CA GLN A 474 -22.96 -9.75 -19.47
C GLN A 474 -22.45 -11.18 -19.66
N LYS A 475 -21.64 -11.37 -20.72
CA LYS A 475 -20.73 -12.50 -20.86
C LYS A 475 -19.38 -12.19 -20.22
N VAL A 476 -18.94 -13.03 -19.29
CA VAL A 476 -17.63 -12.94 -18.64
C VAL A 476 -16.71 -14.02 -19.22
N ASN A 477 -15.44 -13.68 -19.49
CA ASN A 477 -14.48 -14.58 -20.16
C ASN A 477 -13.22 -14.87 -19.32
N VAL A 478 -13.16 -14.36 -18.08
CA VAL A 478 -12.07 -14.54 -17.13
C VAL A 478 -12.70 -14.58 -15.72
N PRO A 479 -12.49 -15.63 -14.91
CA PRO A 479 -12.97 -15.67 -13.53
C PRO A 479 -12.30 -14.61 -12.66
N GLY A 480 -13.04 -14.05 -11.69
CA GLY A 480 -12.49 -13.16 -10.66
C GLY A 480 -12.25 -11.70 -11.05
N GLU A 481 -11.97 -11.36 -12.32
CA GLU A 481 -11.76 -9.97 -12.76
C GLU A 481 -12.90 -9.42 -13.64
N PRO A 482 -13.89 -8.70 -13.07
CA PRO A 482 -14.80 -7.91 -13.88
C PRO A 482 -14.09 -6.69 -14.47
N ASN A 483 -14.54 -6.25 -15.64
CA ASN A 483 -14.05 -5.01 -16.24
C ASN A 483 -14.74 -3.80 -15.56
N PHE A 484 -14.25 -3.44 -14.36
CA PHE A 484 -14.90 -2.56 -13.36
C PHE A 484 -15.37 -1.19 -13.91
N ARG A 485 -16.59 -1.17 -14.49
CA ARG A 485 -17.23 0.06 -14.98
C ARG A 485 -18.03 0.79 -13.90
N PHE A 486 -18.60 0.06 -12.94
CA PHE A 486 -19.47 0.62 -11.88
C PHE A 486 -19.33 -0.14 -10.54
N ALA A 487 -18.20 0.00 -9.86
CA ALA A 487 -18.12 -0.45 -8.46
C ALA A 487 -19.11 0.33 -7.57
N PRO A 488 -19.76 -0.30 -6.56
CA PRO A 488 -20.78 0.34 -5.72
C PRO A 488 -20.35 1.66 -5.06
N HIS A 489 -21.28 2.58 -4.78
CA HIS A 489 -20.90 3.94 -4.37
C HIS A 489 -20.32 4.03 -2.94
N ASP A 490 -20.74 3.12 -2.05
CA ASP A 490 -20.12 2.82 -0.76
C ASP A 490 -18.69 2.25 -0.91
N VAL A 491 -18.47 1.35 -1.88
CA VAL A 491 -17.14 0.86 -2.23
C VAL A 491 -16.25 1.97 -2.82
N GLN A 492 -16.83 2.94 -3.55
CA GLN A 492 -16.10 4.11 -4.05
C GLN A 492 -15.62 5.03 -2.92
N LEU A 493 -16.39 5.19 -1.84
CA LEU A 493 -15.98 5.94 -0.64
C LEU A 493 -14.84 5.26 0.13
N ALA A 494 -14.78 3.93 0.13
CA ALA A 494 -13.61 3.17 0.61
C ALA A 494 -12.42 3.23 -0.38
N SER A 495 -12.71 3.37 -1.67
CA SER A 495 -11.72 3.40 -2.77
C SER A 495 -11.27 4.82 -3.14
N ASP A 496 -11.47 5.80 -2.24
CA ASP A 496 -11.20 7.20 -2.51
C ASP A 496 -9.69 7.47 -2.58
N ARG A 497 -9.10 7.26 -3.77
CA ARG A 497 -8.05 8.08 -4.41
C ARG A 497 -7.48 7.47 -5.71
N ARG A 498 -8.27 7.50 -6.79
CA ARG A 498 -7.76 7.78 -8.15
C ARG A 498 -8.90 8.16 -9.11
N PRO A 499 -8.81 9.26 -9.87
CA PRO A 499 -9.84 9.60 -10.86
C PRO A 499 -9.74 8.66 -12.06
N MET A 500 -10.61 7.65 -12.13
CA MET A 500 -10.62 6.68 -13.24
C MET A 500 -11.34 7.22 -14.49
N GLN A 501 -10.91 8.40 -14.96
CA GLN A 501 -11.30 8.94 -16.27
C GLN A 501 -10.31 8.49 -17.35
N THR A 502 -10.45 7.24 -17.76
CA THR A 502 -9.95 6.73 -19.04
C THR A 502 -11.14 6.21 -19.85
N ALA A 503 -11.18 6.52 -21.16
CA ALA A 503 -12.31 6.16 -22.01
C ALA A 503 -12.33 4.64 -22.27
N PHE A 504 -13.15 3.92 -21.50
CA PHE A 504 -13.37 2.48 -21.69
C PHE A 504 -14.58 2.24 -22.61
N SER A 505 -14.36 1.49 -23.68
CA SER A 505 -15.44 0.86 -24.44
C SER A 505 -15.94 -0.37 -23.68
N ALA A 506 -17.15 -0.29 -23.11
CA ALA A 506 -17.87 -1.48 -22.69
C ALA A 506 -18.14 -2.38 -23.92
N ASP A 507 -18.17 -3.69 -23.75
CA ASP A 507 -18.63 -4.59 -24.82
C ASP A 507 -20.16 -4.70 -24.83
N SER A 508 -20.83 -3.56 -25.06
CA SER A 508 -22.29 -3.44 -25.22
C SER A 508 -22.76 -4.03 -26.57
N LYS A 509 -22.29 -5.24 -26.87
CA LYS A 509 -22.52 -5.98 -28.13
C LYS A 509 -23.05 -7.38 -27.87
N TRP A 510 -22.63 -8.04 -26.79
CA TRP A 510 -23.30 -9.24 -26.34
C TRP A 510 -24.59 -8.83 -25.64
N ASN A 511 -25.70 -9.42 -26.05
CA ASN A 511 -27.03 -9.29 -25.47
C ASN A 511 -27.61 -10.72 -25.51
N SER A 512 -28.27 -11.17 -24.45
CA SER A 512 -28.87 -12.50 -24.37
C SER A 512 -30.15 -12.65 -25.20
N ASN A 513 -30.79 -11.53 -25.55
CA ASN A 513 -32.18 -11.46 -26.03
C ASN A 513 -33.18 -12.16 -25.10
N ALA A 514 -32.87 -12.26 -23.80
CA ALA A 514 -33.81 -12.76 -22.80
C ALA A 514 -35.06 -11.87 -22.72
N LYS A 515 -36.21 -12.48 -22.47
CA LYS A 515 -37.43 -11.76 -22.11
C LYS A 515 -37.54 -11.74 -20.60
N VAL A 516 -37.68 -10.56 -20.02
CA VAL A 516 -37.89 -10.35 -18.57
C VAL A 516 -39.23 -9.66 -18.37
N ALA A 517 -39.99 -10.11 -17.38
CA ALA A 517 -41.16 -9.42 -16.87
C ALA A 517 -41.20 -9.52 -15.33
N THR A 518 -41.84 -8.55 -14.68
CA THR A 518 -41.94 -8.49 -13.21
C THR A 518 -43.31 -8.00 -12.77
N GLN A 519 -43.69 -8.34 -11.53
CA GLN A 519 -44.85 -7.76 -10.85
C GLN A 519 -44.47 -7.35 -9.43
N ILE A 520 -44.90 -6.17 -8.97
CA ILE A 520 -44.68 -5.67 -7.60
C ILE A 520 -46.04 -5.54 -6.89
N ASN A 521 -46.28 -6.44 -5.94
CA ASN A 521 -47.47 -6.52 -5.09
C ASN A 521 -47.20 -5.93 -3.69
N THR A 522 -48.14 -6.04 -2.74
CA THR A 522 -47.94 -5.52 -1.38
C THR A 522 -47.05 -6.40 -0.49
N ALA A 523 -46.98 -7.71 -0.72
CA ALA A 523 -46.24 -8.67 0.10
C ALA A 523 -44.98 -9.28 -0.56
N PHE A 524 -44.85 -9.18 -1.88
CA PHE A 524 -43.72 -9.71 -2.65
C PHE A 524 -43.56 -8.97 -3.98
N TRP A 525 -42.42 -9.18 -4.64
CA TRP A 525 -42.27 -8.95 -6.07
C TRP A 525 -41.85 -10.25 -6.77
N SER A 526 -42.23 -10.40 -8.03
CA SER A 526 -41.90 -11.56 -8.86
C SER A 526 -41.07 -11.19 -10.08
N VAL A 527 -40.30 -12.16 -10.56
CA VAL A 527 -39.58 -12.12 -11.85
C VAL A 527 -39.96 -13.36 -12.65
N GLU A 528 -40.22 -13.18 -13.93
CA GLU A 528 -40.18 -14.24 -14.93
C GLU A 528 -39.14 -13.89 -15.98
N ILE A 529 -38.26 -14.83 -16.31
CA ILE A 529 -37.28 -14.68 -17.38
C ILE A 529 -37.24 -15.93 -18.26
N ALA A 530 -37.28 -15.73 -19.58
CA ALA A 530 -36.99 -16.75 -20.59
C ALA A 530 -35.69 -16.41 -21.31
N ILE A 531 -34.66 -17.24 -21.11
CA ILE A 531 -33.32 -17.05 -21.67
C ILE A 531 -33.12 -17.99 -22.87
N PRO A 532 -32.92 -17.48 -24.10
CA PRO A 532 -32.70 -18.33 -25.28
C PRO A 532 -31.43 -19.19 -25.14
N ARG A 533 -31.61 -20.52 -25.07
CA ARG A 533 -30.52 -21.50 -24.91
C ARG A 533 -29.44 -21.34 -25.99
N GLU A 534 -29.88 -21.04 -27.21
CA GLU A 534 -28.96 -20.85 -28.35
C GLU A 534 -28.00 -19.66 -28.18
N MET A 535 -28.22 -18.71 -27.26
CA MET A 535 -27.25 -17.62 -26.99
C MET A 535 -26.18 -18.01 -25.95
N LEU A 536 -26.49 -19.01 -25.11
CA LEU A 536 -25.57 -19.59 -24.13
C LEU A 536 -24.72 -20.69 -24.78
N GLU A 537 -25.34 -21.58 -25.55
CA GLU A 537 -24.70 -22.78 -26.13
C GLU A 537 -23.80 -22.51 -27.36
N LYS A 538 -23.93 -21.35 -28.02
CA LYS A 538 -23.18 -21.01 -29.26
C LYS A 538 -21.66 -20.99 -29.13
N SER A 539 -21.13 -20.94 -27.90
CA SER A 539 -19.69 -21.05 -27.58
C SER A 539 -19.10 -22.45 -27.82
N SER A 540 -19.92 -23.51 -27.80
CA SER A 540 -19.51 -24.92 -27.71
C SER A 540 -18.87 -25.52 -28.98
N LYS A 541 -18.66 -24.75 -30.06
CA LYS A 541 -18.19 -25.28 -31.36
C LYS A 541 -16.67 -25.52 -31.45
N SER A 542 -16.17 -26.44 -30.63
CA SER A 542 -14.91 -27.15 -30.87
C SER A 542 -15.17 -28.54 -31.51
N ASN A 543 -14.14 -29.34 -31.76
CA ASN A 543 -14.24 -30.52 -32.64
C ASN A 543 -15.07 -31.67 -32.06
N ALA A 544 -16.06 -32.13 -32.82
CA ALA A 544 -16.94 -33.24 -32.48
C ALA A 544 -16.23 -34.61 -32.58
N GLN A 545 -15.34 -34.92 -31.62
CA GLN A 545 -14.70 -36.23 -31.51
C GLN A 545 -14.45 -36.72 -30.07
N ASN A 546 -15.32 -36.36 -29.12
CA ASN A 546 -15.61 -37.14 -27.90
C ASN A 546 -16.88 -36.59 -27.22
N LYS A 547 -18.03 -37.27 -27.36
CA LYS A 547 -19.23 -36.99 -26.54
C LYS A 547 -19.07 -37.69 -25.19
N SER A 548 -18.75 -36.93 -24.14
CA SER A 548 -18.73 -37.41 -22.75
C SER A 548 -20.11 -37.26 -22.09
N ALA A 549 -20.29 -37.84 -20.91
CA ALA A 549 -21.60 -37.92 -20.22
C ALA A 549 -22.15 -36.56 -19.70
N PHE A 550 -21.46 -35.45 -19.94
CA PHE A 550 -21.72 -34.16 -19.30
C PHE A 550 -22.49 -33.14 -20.18
N GLU A 551 -22.93 -33.51 -21.40
CA GLU A 551 -23.61 -32.59 -22.33
C GLU A 551 -24.92 -31.97 -21.81
N ASN A 552 -25.51 -32.53 -20.75
CA ASN A 552 -26.77 -32.06 -20.14
C ASN A 552 -26.59 -31.40 -18.76
N ARG A 553 -25.36 -31.04 -18.34
CA ARG A 553 -25.10 -30.39 -17.04
C ARG A 553 -24.59 -28.96 -17.20
N TRP A 554 -25.23 -27.99 -16.54
CA TRP A 554 -24.79 -26.59 -16.45
C TRP A 554 -24.47 -26.23 -14.99
N LEU A 555 -23.59 -25.26 -14.76
CA LEU A 555 -23.41 -24.65 -13.46
C LEU A 555 -24.34 -23.44 -13.30
N PHE A 556 -24.91 -23.29 -12.10
CA PHE A 556 -25.86 -22.24 -11.78
C PHE A 556 -25.68 -21.74 -10.34
N ASN A 557 -25.83 -20.44 -10.13
CA ASN A 557 -26.15 -19.89 -8.81
C ASN A 557 -27.03 -18.64 -8.95
N ILE A 558 -27.79 -18.34 -7.92
CA ILE A 558 -28.73 -17.23 -7.87
C ILE A 558 -28.70 -16.60 -6.48
N HIS A 559 -28.69 -15.27 -6.43
CA HIS A 559 -28.73 -14.53 -5.18
C HIS A 559 -29.64 -13.31 -5.25
N ARG A 560 -30.19 -12.93 -4.10
CA ARG A 560 -30.96 -11.71 -3.91
C ARG A 560 -30.15 -10.71 -3.10
N LYS A 561 -30.21 -9.44 -3.50
CA LYS A 561 -29.72 -8.29 -2.76
C LYS A 561 -30.90 -7.45 -2.30
N THR A 562 -31.00 -7.15 -1.01
CA THR A 562 -32.05 -6.27 -0.45
C THR A 562 -31.46 -5.25 0.53
N TYR A 563 -32.22 -4.20 0.82
CA TYR A 563 -31.80 -3.08 1.67
C TYR A 563 -32.49 -3.15 3.02
N SER A 564 -31.78 -3.66 4.04
CA SER A 564 -32.35 -3.81 5.38
C SER A 564 -32.33 -2.48 6.14
N SER A 565 -33.52 -1.93 6.38
CA SER A 565 -33.71 -0.80 7.29
C SER A 565 -33.66 -1.28 8.75
N ILE A 566 -32.56 -1.03 9.46
CA ILE A 566 -32.40 -1.39 10.88
C ILE A 566 -33.35 -0.55 11.75
N GLY A 567 -34.58 -1.02 11.88
CA GLY A 567 -35.70 -0.33 12.54
C GLY A 567 -35.96 -0.79 13.97
N ASN A 568 -34.93 -0.89 14.82
CA ASN A 568 -35.08 -1.16 16.25
C ASN A 568 -34.37 -0.11 17.11
N THR A 569 -35.14 0.63 17.90
CA THR A 569 -34.70 1.86 18.57
C THR A 569 -33.75 1.64 19.76
N GLU A 570 -33.63 0.41 20.27
CA GLU A 570 -32.82 0.10 21.45
C GLU A 570 -31.31 -0.06 21.13
N ASP A 571 -30.98 -0.54 19.93
CA ASP A 571 -29.57 -0.78 19.49
C ASP A 571 -28.81 0.53 19.22
N LEU A 572 -29.54 1.64 19.04
CA LEU A 572 -28.99 2.99 18.85
C LEU A 572 -28.26 3.55 20.09
N LEU A 573 -28.39 2.92 21.27
CA LEU A 573 -27.72 3.35 22.50
C LEU A 573 -26.27 2.83 22.64
N LEU A 574 -25.82 1.90 21.79
CA LEU A 574 -24.50 1.26 21.87
C LEU A 574 -23.52 1.60 20.74
N LYS A 575 -23.99 2.21 19.64
CA LYS A 575 -23.13 2.63 18.51
C LYS A 575 -22.58 4.06 18.71
N SER A 576 -21.48 4.37 18.02
CA SER A 576 -20.65 5.52 18.34
C SER A 576 -21.17 6.82 17.73
N LEU A 577 -20.73 7.97 18.26
CA LEU A 577 -21.05 9.30 17.73
C LEU A 577 -20.57 9.57 16.28
N LYS A 578 -19.80 8.66 15.67
CA LYS A 578 -19.50 8.71 14.22
C LYS A 578 -20.65 8.17 13.36
N ASP A 579 -21.34 7.14 13.85
CA ASP A 579 -22.26 6.32 13.07
C ASP A 579 -23.62 7.02 12.88
N ILE A 580 -23.86 8.09 13.63
CA ILE A 580 -25.06 8.95 13.57
C ILE A 580 -25.03 9.89 12.35
N LEU A 581 -23.87 10.10 11.70
CA LEU A 581 -23.71 11.07 10.60
C LEU A 581 -23.87 10.48 9.19
N ALA A 582 -24.08 9.17 9.06
CA ALA A 582 -24.51 8.53 7.83
C ALA A 582 -25.43 7.34 8.16
N PRO A 583 -26.69 7.30 7.68
CA PRO A 583 -27.52 6.11 7.83
C PRO A 583 -26.92 4.98 6.99
N THR A 584 -26.16 4.08 7.60
CA THR A 584 -25.57 2.94 6.91
C THR A 584 -26.67 1.95 6.56
N THR A 585 -27.17 2.06 5.33
CA THR A 585 -28.04 1.09 4.67
C THR A 585 -27.31 -0.25 4.55
N GLN A 586 -27.58 -1.16 5.50
CA GLN A 586 -26.99 -2.49 5.47
C GLN A 586 -27.65 -3.31 4.36
N ARG A 587 -26.85 -3.71 3.38
CA ARG A 587 -27.27 -4.60 2.29
C ARG A 587 -27.27 -6.04 2.83
N GLU A 588 -28.41 -6.68 2.75
CA GLU A 588 -28.62 -8.10 3.07
C GLU A 588 -28.54 -8.88 1.76
N TYR A 589 -27.81 -10.00 1.76
CA TYR A 589 -27.66 -10.87 0.60
C TYR A 589 -28.04 -12.30 0.99
N SER A 590 -28.85 -12.95 0.15
CA SER A 590 -29.23 -14.35 0.32
C SER A 590 -29.03 -15.14 -0.96
N TYR A 591 -28.53 -16.38 -0.83
CA TYR A 591 -28.01 -17.20 -1.91
C TYR A 591 -28.68 -18.57 -1.92
N TRP A 592 -28.82 -19.19 -3.09
CA TRP A 592 -29.10 -20.63 -3.14
C TRP A 592 -27.90 -21.45 -2.62
N LEU A 593 -26.68 -21.05 -3.01
CA LEU A 593 -25.43 -21.59 -2.49
C LEU A 593 -24.52 -20.42 -2.06
N PRO A 594 -24.29 -20.18 -0.75
CA PRO A 594 -23.53 -19.04 -0.27
C PRO A 594 -22.03 -19.18 -0.53
N ILE A 595 -21.39 -18.08 -0.92
CA ILE A 595 -19.95 -18.01 -1.21
C ILE A 595 -19.34 -16.87 -0.37
N TYR A 596 -18.62 -17.20 0.69
CA TYR A 596 -18.08 -16.22 1.62
C TYR A 596 -16.64 -15.82 1.31
N ASP A 597 -16.44 -14.62 0.74
CA ASP A 597 -15.12 -14.01 0.63
C ASP A 597 -14.90 -12.93 1.70
N ASN A 598 -13.97 -13.22 2.63
CA ASN A 598 -13.51 -12.28 3.65
C ASN A 598 -12.83 -11.01 3.08
N LYS A 599 -12.35 -11.07 1.84
CA LYS A 599 -11.54 -10.02 1.19
C LYS A 599 -12.41 -9.10 0.32
N HIS A 600 -13.40 -9.65 -0.37
CA HIS A 600 -14.38 -8.93 -1.18
C HIS A 600 -15.82 -9.38 -0.87
N PRO A 601 -16.37 -9.12 0.34
CA PRO A 601 -17.73 -9.53 0.73
C PRO A 601 -18.88 -8.84 -0.06
N TRP A 602 -18.54 -8.00 -1.03
CA TRP A 602 -19.44 -7.37 -2.00
C TRP A 602 -19.28 -7.96 -3.42
N TRP A 603 -18.46 -9.00 -3.58
CA TRP A 603 -18.13 -9.65 -4.86
C TRP A 603 -18.13 -11.19 -4.71
N PRO A 604 -19.32 -11.83 -4.61
CA PRO A 604 -19.45 -13.26 -4.26
C PRO A 604 -18.93 -14.24 -5.34
N HIS A 605 -18.43 -13.74 -6.48
CA HIS A 605 -18.01 -14.56 -7.63
C HIS A 605 -16.62 -15.21 -7.50
N ALA A 606 -16.01 -15.19 -6.30
CA ALA A 606 -14.65 -15.67 -6.04
C ALA A 606 -14.61 -16.68 -4.89
N PRO A 607 -14.78 -17.99 -5.13
CA PRO A 607 -14.60 -18.99 -4.10
C PRO A 607 -13.11 -19.20 -3.78
N HIS A 608 -12.79 -19.32 -2.51
CA HIS A 608 -11.62 -20.09 -2.11
C HIS A 608 -12.03 -21.57 -2.03
N GLN A 609 -11.27 -22.44 -2.73
CA GLN A 609 -11.33 -23.91 -2.64
C GLN A 609 -12.57 -24.63 -3.25
N TYR A 610 -12.66 -24.62 -4.58
CA TYR A 610 -13.19 -25.76 -5.33
C TYR A 610 -12.30 -26.04 -6.56
N MET A 611 -12.01 -27.31 -6.84
CA MET A 611 -11.29 -27.73 -8.06
C MET A 611 -12.23 -28.58 -8.92
N GLY A 612 -12.47 -28.16 -10.15
CA GLY A 612 -13.29 -28.93 -11.09
C GLY A 612 -12.56 -30.18 -11.56
N ILE A 613 -13.16 -31.36 -11.43
CA ILE A 613 -12.52 -32.65 -11.73
C ILE A 613 -12.31 -32.91 -13.25
N LEU A 614 -12.69 -31.95 -14.10
CA LEU A 614 -12.49 -31.99 -15.56
C LEU A 614 -11.70 -30.80 -16.13
N SER A 615 -11.29 -29.85 -15.29
CA SER A 615 -10.48 -28.69 -15.68
C SER A 615 -9.63 -28.22 -14.50
N GLU A 616 -8.31 -28.11 -14.69
CA GLU A 616 -7.33 -27.76 -13.66
C GLU A 616 -7.37 -26.25 -13.28
N ARG A 617 -8.57 -25.72 -13.06
CA ARG A 617 -8.88 -24.30 -12.83
C ARG A 617 -9.99 -24.13 -11.79
N TYR A 618 -9.98 -22.98 -11.14
CA TYR A 618 -10.95 -22.60 -10.12
C TYR A 618 -12.28 -22.20 -10.75
N ALA A 619 -13.28 -23.09 -10.72
CA ALA A 619 -14.65 -22.76 -11.05
C ALA A 619 -15.31 -21.95 -9.91
N PRO A 620 -16.23 -21.01 -10.19
CA PRO A 620 -17.08 -20.40 -9.17
C PRO A 620 -17.90 -21.48 -8.44
N ALA A 621 -18.18 -21.31 -7.14
CA ALA A 621 -18.92 -22.28 -6.34
C ALA A 621 -20.43 -22.23 -6.68
N MET A 622 -20.77 -22.88 -7.78
CA MET A 622 -22.09 -22.96 -8.39
C MET A 622 -22.63 -24.39 -8.28
N GLY A 623 -23.94 -24.53 -8.13
CA GLY A 623 -24.62 -25.82 -8.11
C GLY A 623 -24.77 -26.39 -9.52
N VAL A 624 -24.90 -27.71 -9.62
CA VAL A 624 -25.00 -28.40 -10.91
C VAL A 624 -26.47 -28.61 -11.28
N LEU A 625 -26.94 -27.97 -12.34
CA LEU A 625 -28.24 -28.25 -12.95
C LEU A 625 -28.11 -29.40 -13.95
N GLU A 626 -29.00 -30.40 -13.88
CA GLU A 626 -29.08 -31.50 -14.86
C GLU A 626 -30.39 -31.43 -15.67
N PHE A 627 -30.29 -31.28 -16.98
CA PHE A 627 -31.44 -31.10 -17.87
C PHE A 627 -32.08 -32.45 -18.22
N VAL A 628 -33.15 -32.81 -17.51
CA VAL A 628 -33.84 -34.10 -17.63
C VAL A 628 -35.05 -34.04 -18.57
N LYS A 629 -35.16 -35.06 -19.43
CA LYS A 629 -36.24 -35.22 -20.44
C LYS A 629 -37.45 -36.02 -19.95
N ALA A 630 -37.24 -36.86 -18.95
CA ALA A 630 -38.36 -37.33 -18.15
C ALA A 630 -38.86 -36.12 -17.34
N PRO A 631 -40.18 -35.98 -17.11
CA PRO A 631 -40.64 -35.22 -15.97
C PRO A 631 -39.90 -35.74 -14.73
N LEU A 632 -39.55 -34.85 -13.81
CA LEU A 632 -39.18 -35.29 -12.47
C LEU A 632 -40.26 -36.25 -11.99
N THR A 633 -39.86 -37.41 -11.46
CA THR A 633 -40.78 -38.20 -10.64
C THR A 633 -41.26 -37.26 -9.55
N SER A 634 -42.52 -36.85 -9.66
CA SER A 634 -43.17 -36.11 -8.60
C SER A 634 -43.00 -36.91 -7.31
N PRO A 635 -42.84 -36.26 -6.14
CA PRO A 635 -42.86 -36.98 -4.87
C PRO A 635 -44.10 -37.88 -4.89
N GLU A 636 -43.93 -39.16 -4.55
CA GLU A 636 -44.86 -40.22 -4.98
C GLU A 636 -46.31 -40.02 -4.49
N THR A 637 -46.51 -39.11 -3.53
CA THR A 637 -47.77 -38.45 -3.17
C THR A 637 -48.59 -37.97 -4.37
N PHE A 638 -48.02 -37.27 -5.36
CA PHE A 638 -48.83 -36.67 -6.44
C PHE A 638 -49.18 -37.65 -7.57
N ALA A 639 -48.37 -38.68 -7.80
CA ALA A 639 -48.68 -39.74 -8.76
C ALA A 639 -49.77 -40.71 -8.23
N SER A 640 -49.94 -40.76 -6.91
CA SER A 640 -50.97 -41.55 -6.21
C SER A 640 -52.17 -40.73 -5.72
N GLU A 641 -52.17 -39.41 -5.88
CA GLU A 641 -53.27 -38.53 -5.48
C GLU A 641 -54.54 -38.73 -6.32
N GLU A 642 -55.69 -38.61 -5.66
CA GLU A 642 -57.00 -38.70 -6.29
C GLU A 642 -57.24 -37.49 -7.21
N LYS A 643 -57.33 -37.76 -8.52
CA LYS A 643 -57.59 -36.75 -9.55
C LYS A 643 -59.08 -36.41 -9.58
N LEU A 644 -59.40 -35.12 -9.49
CA LEU A 644 -60.75 -34.59 -9.40
C LEU A 644 -61.10 -33.85 -10.69
N ARG A 645 -62.29 -34.09 -11.25
CA ARG A 645 -62.84 -33.32 -12.37
C ARG A 645 -63.75 -32.21 -11.86
N ILE A 646 -63.46 -30.96 -12.22
CA ILE A 646 -64.25 -29.79 -11.84
C ILE A 646 -65.50 -29.72 -12.71
N THR A 647 -66.71 -29.69 -12.12
CA THR A 647 -67.95 -29.38 -12.86
C THR A 647 -68.42 -27.93 -12.73
N ALA A 648 -68.02 -27.25 -11.65
CA ALA A 648 -68.38 -25.85 -11.42
C ALA A 648 -67.35 -25.17 -10.50
N ILE A 649 -67.15 -23.87 -10.72
CA ILE A 649 -66.40 -22.98 -9.84
C ILE A 649 -67.38 -21.89 -9.39
N GLU A 650 -67.71 -21.88 -8.11
CA GLU A 650 -68.57 -20.88 -7.47
C GLU A 650 -67.72 -19.96 -6.60
N ILE A 651 -67.89 -18.64 -6.74
CA ILE A 651 -67.15 -17.64 -5.96
C ILE A 651 -68.16 -16.84 -5.13
N GLU A 652 -67.98 -16.86 -3.82
CA GLU A 652 -68.82 -16.17 -2.83
C GLU A 652 -67.99 -15.13 -2.04
N GLY A 653 -68.65 -14.05 -1.60
CA GLY A 653 -68.06 -13.05 -0.69
C GLY A 653 -67.39 -11.84 -1.37
N ASN A 654 -67.27 -11.86 -2.70
CA ASN A 654 -66.90 -10.66 -3.47
C ASN A 654 -68.06 -9.63 -3.49
N THR A 655 -67.72 -8.34 -3.47
CA THR A 655 -68.67 -7.22 -3.31
C THR A 655 -68.41 -6.08 -4.29
N SER A 656 -67.14 -5.86 -4.64
CA SER A 656 -66.64 -4.75 -5.45
C SER A 656 -66.05 -5.23 -6.77
N ILE A 657 -65.44 -6.43 -6.77
CA ILE A 657 -64.87 -7.08 -7.94
C ILE A 657 -65.91 -8.08 -8.50
N PRO A 658 -66.33 -7.97 -9.77
CA PRO A 658 -67.28 -8.92 -10.36
C PRO A 658 -66.71 -10.34 -10.41
N THR A 659 -67.54 -11.34 -10.13
CA THR A 659 -67.16 -12.77 -10.14
C THR A 659 -66.46 -13.17 -11.44
N ALA A 660 -66.94 -12.69 -12.58
CA ALA A 660 -66.34 -12.96 -13.89
C ALA A 660 -64.92 -12.38 -14.08
N ILE A 661 -64.54 -11.33 -13.33
CA ILE A 661 -63.16 -10.80 -13.32
C ILE A 661 -62.27 -11.71 -12.47
N ILE A 662 -62.72 -12.11 -11.28
CA ILE A 662 -61.95 -13.06 -10.44
C ILE A 662 -61.74 -14.38 -11.19
N GLN A 663 -62.78 -14.89 -11.85
CA GLN A 663 -62.74 -16.14 -12.63
C GLN A 663 -61.83 -16.06 -13.88
N GLN A 664 -61.56 -14.86 -14.42
CA GLN A 664 -60.57 -14.65 -15.48
C GLN A 664 -59.12 -14.71 -14.98
N HIS A 665 -58.90 -14.54 -13.68
CA HIS A 665 -57.59 -14.68 -13.03
C HIS A 665 -57.40 -16.07 -12.38
N LEU A 666 -58.34 -17.01 -12.55
CA LEU A 666 -58.17 -18.40 -12.14
C LEU A 666 -57.52 -19.21 -13.29
N PRO A 667 -56.43 -19.96 -13.03
CA PRO A 667 -55.83 -20.85 -14.01
C PRO A 667 -56.60 -22.18 -14.16
N ILE A 668 -57.78 -22.29 -13.54
CA ILE A 668 -58.70 -23.44 -13.62
C ILE A 668 -60.05 -23.01 -14.18
N GLN A 669 -60.68 -23.90 -14.94
CA GLN A 669 -62.00 -23.76 -15.53
C GLN A 669 -62.85 -25.02 -15.26
N PRO A 670 -64.18 -24.97 -15.49
CA PRO A 670 -65.00 -26.18 -15.53
C PRO A 670 -64.49 -27.17 -16.59
N GLU A 671 -64.65 -28.46 -16.31
CA GLU A 671 -64.12 -29.65 -17.01
C GLU A 671 -62.61 -29.93 -16.83
N ASP A 672 -61.84 -29.05 -16.16
CA ASP A 672 -60.43 -29.35 -15.85
C ASP A 672 -60.28 -30.51 -14.86
N ILE A 673 -59.18 -31.25 -15.00
CA ILE A 673 -58.79 -32.37 -14.14
C ILE A 673 -57.56 -31.94 -13.32
N ILE A 674 -57.72 -31.87 -12.01
CA ILE A 674 -56.71 -31.38 -11.06
C ILE A 674 -56.55 -32.32 -9.87
N THR A 675 -55.47 -32.18 -9.09
CA THR A 675 -55.35 -32.85 -7.78
C THR A 675 -55.66 -31.91 -6.60
N GLY A 676 -55.93 -32.48 -5.42
CA GLY A 676 -56.20 -31.71 -4.20
C GLY A 676 -55.02 -30.80 -3.79
N SER A 677 -53.79 -31.20 -4.08
CA SER A 677 -52.61 -30.38 -3.83
C SER A 677 -52.46 -29.22 -4.81
N GLN A 678 -52.78 -29.41 -6.09
CA GLN A 678 -52.83 -28.29 -7.07
C GLN A 678 -53.87 -27.23 -6.68
N LEU A 679 -55.03 -27.70 -6.17
CA LEU A 679 -56.10 -26.84 -5.65
C LEU A 679 -55.69 -26.08 -4.38
N SER A 680 -54.89 -26.72 -3.52
CA SER A 680 -54.39 -26.12 -2.29
C SER A 680 -53.34 -25.03 -2.56
N TRP A 681 -52.44 -25.25 -3.54
CA TRP A 681 -51.49 -24.24 -4.02
C TRP A 681 -52.21 -23.00 -4.56
N LEU A 682 -53.23 -23.19 -5.41
CA LEU A 682 -54.00 -22.08 -5.99
C LEU A 682 -54.63 -21.19 -4.90
N ILE A 683 -55.06 -21.76 -3.78
CA ILE A 683 -55.64 -21.00 -2.66
C ILE A 683 -54.60 -20.31 -1.79
N ALA A 684 -53.36 -20.81 -1.73
CA ALA A 684 -52.24 -20.06 -1.16
C ALA A 684 -51.91 -18.83 -2.03
N GLU A 685 -51.73 -19.03 -3.33
CA GLU A 685 -51.40 -17.95 -4.27
C GLU A 685 -52.52 -16.89 -4.40
N LEU A 686 -53.80 -17.29 -4.40
CA LEU A 686 -54.91 -16.33 -4.37
C LEU A 686 -54.97 -15.52 -3.06
N ARG A 687 -54.44 -16.06 -1.95
CA ARG A 687 -54.36 -15.33 -0.67
C ARG A 687 -53.23 -14.29 -0.67
N ASP A 688 -52.19 -14.49 -1.48
CA ASP A 688 -51.09 -13.54 -1.67
C ASP A 688 -51.44 -12.40 -2.64
N HIS A 689 -52.58 -12.48 -3.35
CA HIS A 689 -53.02 -11.47 -4.31
C HIS A 689 -53.65 -10.25 -3.63
N ASP A 690 -53.18 -9.04 -3.97
CA ASP A 690 -53.54 -7.74 -3.35
C ASP A 690 -55.05 -7.44 -3.26
N TRP A 691 -55.90 -8.15 -4.01
CA TRP A 691 -57.36 -8.00 -3.98
C TRP A 691 -58.05 -8.60 -2.75
N PHE A 692 -57.40 -9.48 -1.98
CA PHE A 692 -58.06 -10.26 -0.93
C PHE A 692 -57.38 -10.11 0.44
N GLN A 693 -58.16 -10.33 1.51
CA GLN A 693 -57.69 -10.39 2.90
C GLN A 693 -57.73 -11.81 3.46
N ASP A 694 -58.67 -12.62 2.97
CA ASP A 694 -58.83 -14.03 3.30
C ASP A 694 -59.41 -14.76 2.08
N VAL A 695 -58.95 -15.97 1.85
CA VAL A 695 -59.38 -16.85 0.75
C VAL A 695 -59.48 -18.26 1.32
N ARG A 696 -60.67 -18.86 1.19
CA ARG A 696 -61.01 -20.19 1.67
C ARG A 696 -61.64 -21.01 0.55
N LEU A 697 -61.55 -22.32 0.66
CA LEU A 697 -62.05 -23.26 -0.34
C LEU A 697 -62.82 -24.41 0.31
N GLU A 698 -63.97 -24.73 -0.26
CA GLU A 698 -64.79 -25.90 0.06
C GLU A 698 -65.02 -26.70 -1.23
N THR A 699 -64.58 -27.95 -1.29
CA THR A 699 -64.99 -28.89 -2.35
C THR A 699 -66.28 -29.60 -1.96
N ARG A 700 -67.26 -29.68 -2.87
CA ARG A 700 -68.50 -30.44 -2.68
C ARG A 700 -68.64 -31.46 -3.81
N GLN A 701 -68.97 -32.71 -3.50
CA GLN A 701 -69.16 -33.76 -4.53
C GLN A 701 -70.24 -33.35 -5.53
N GLY A 702 -69.87 -33.35 -6.81
CA GLY A 702 -70.81 -33.23 -7.93
C GLY A 702 -71.46 -34.57 -8.24
N HIS A 703 -72.62 -34.53 -8.90
CA HIS A 703 -73.21 -35.74 -9.48
C HIS A 703 -72.70 -35.89 -10.93
N PRO A 704 -72.25 -37.08 -11.35
CA PRO A 704 -71.78 -37.29 -12.72
C PRO A 704 -72.92 -37.10 -13.73
N ALA A 705 -72.60 -36.57 -14.91
CA ALA A 705 -73.56 -36.42 -16.00
C ALA A 705 -74.02 -37.81 -16.52
N PRO A 706 -75.31 -38.02 -16.82
CA PRO A 706 -75.83 -39.33 -17.21
C PRO A 706 -75.29 -39.78 -18.58
N GLY A 707 -74.21 -40.57 -18.56
CA GLY A 707 -73.53 -41.12 -19.73
C GLY A 707 -72.00 -40.99 -19.71
N ASP A 708 -71.43 -40.24 -18.76
CA ASP A 708 -69.98 -40.09 -18.60
C ASP A 708 -69.36 -41.35 -17.97
N PRO A 709 -68.23 -41.90 -18.48
CA PRO A 709 -67.52 -43.01 -17.83
C PRO A 709 -66.85 -42.54 -16.53
N GLU A 710 -67.08 -43.27 -15.43
CA GLU A 710 -66.52 -42.98 -14.10
C GLU A 710 -65.00 -43.28 -14.06
N VAL A 711 -64.18 -42.34 -14.54
CA VAL A 711 -62.71 -42.40 -14.48
C VAL A 711 -62.16 -41.62 -13.27
N PHE A 712 -62.85 -40.54 -12.85
CA PHE A 712 -62.42 -39.61 -11.80
C PHE A 712 -63.61 -39.12 -10.96
N PRO A 713 -63.47 -38.91 -9.64
CA PRO A 713 -64.48 -38.23 -8.83
C PRO A 713 -64.78 -36.82 -9.33
N VAL A 714 -66.06 -36.45 -9.25
CA VAL A 714 -66.58 -35.18 -9.74
C VAL A 714 -66.79 -34.22 -8.58
N VAL A 715 -66.31 -32.97 -8.70
CA VAL A 715 -66.43 -31.95 -7.65
C VAL A 715 -66.88 -30.58 -8.19
N SER A 716 -67.55 -29.83 -7.33
CA SER A 716 -67.70 -28.38 -7.45
C SER A 716 -66.78 -27.69 -6.46
N VAL A 717 -66.13 -26.61 -6.91
CA VAL A 717 -65.15 -25.83 -6.15
C VAL A 717 -65.81 -24.53 -5.69
N HIS A 718 -65.94 -24.35 -4.38
CA HIS A 718 -66.56 -23.17 -3.78
C HIS A 718 -65.48 -22.30 -3.13
N ILE A 719 -65.15 -21.18 -3.75
CA ILE A 719 -64.12 -20.23 -3.29
C ILE A 719 -64.79 -19.10 -2.53
N ARG A 720 -64.50 -18.98 -1.24
CA ARG A 720 -64.97 -17.89 -0.37
C ARG A 720 -63.87 -16.86 -0.19
N VAL A 721 -64.10 -15.66 -0.70
CA VAL A 721 -63.16 -14.53 -0.62
C VAL A 721 -63.65 -13.45 0.33
N THR A 722 -62.72 -12.80 1.02
CA THR A 722 -62.94 -11.49 1.66
C THR A 722 -62.10 -10.47 0.92
N GLU A 723 -62.73 -9.51 0.25
CA GLU A 723 -62.02 -8.47 -0.51
C GLU A 723 -61.23 -7.52 0.40
N ALA A 724 -60.07 -7.08 -0.08
CA ALA A 724 -59.40 -5.89 0.43
C ALA A 724 -60.14 -4.61 0.00
N PRO A 725 -59.88 -3.45 0.63
CA PRO A 725 -60.39 -2.17 0.14
C PRO A 725 -59.85 -1.88 -1.26
N VAL A 726 -60.69 -2.08 -2.28
CA VAL A 726 -60.37 -2.00 -3.71
C VAL A 726 -61.19 -0.90 -4.38
N VAL A 727 -60.58 -0.18 -5.31
CA VAL A 727 -61.22 0.85 -6.13
C VAL A 727 -61.04 0.54 -7.62
N PHE A 728 -62.07 0.81 -8.43
CA PHE A 728 -61.99 0.67 -9.89
C PHE A 728 -61.55 2.00 -10.53
N ALA A 729 -60.31 2.05 -11.00
CA ALA A 729 -59.75 3.20 -11.71
C ALA A 729 -59.90 3.02 -13.23
N GLN A 730 -60.74 3.85 -13.86
CA GLN A 730 -60.93 3.89 -15.32
C GLN A 730 -59.66 4.34 -16.06
N LEU A 731 -58.84 5.17 -15.40
CA LEU A 731 -57.56 5.66 -15.92
C LEU A 731 -56.65 6.11 -14.78
N VAL A 732 -55.34 6.12 -15.03
CA VAL A 732 -54.33 6.67 -14.12
C VAL A 732 -53.74 7.96 -14.70
N ARG A 733 -53.56 8.99 -13.88
CA ARG A 733 -52.86 10.25 -14.20
C ARG A 733 -51.63 10.41 -13.30
N ILE A 734 -50.63 11.11 -13.82
CA ILE A 734 -49.46 11.56 -13.08
C ILE A 734 -49.25 13.03 -13.48
N ASP A 735 -49.00 13.88 -12.50
CA ASP A 735 -48.72 15.32 -12.68
C ASP A 735 -47.51 15.75 -11.84
N GLY A 736 -46.85 16.85 -12.24
CA GLY A 736 -45.68 17.42 -11.61
C GLY A 736 -44.33 16.77 -11.97
N ASN A 737 -44.35 15.65 -12.70
CA ASN A 737 -43.14 14.94 -13.15
C ASN A 737 -42.45 15.62 -14.35
N ARG A 738 -41.69 16.70 -14.10
CA ARG A 738 -40.92 17.41 -15.13
C ARG A 738 -39.61 16.71 -15.51
N SER A 739 -38.99 15.96 -14.59
CA SER A 739 -37.69 15.32 -14.77
C SER A 739 -37.78 13.94 -15.44
N PHE A 740 -38.90 13.21 -15.26
CA PHE A 740 -39.10 11.86 -15.80
C PHE A 740 -40.43 11.78 -16.58
N PRO A 741 -40.44 11.32 -17.85
CA PRO A 741 -41.66 11.20 -18.64
C PRO A 741 -42.75 10.30 -18.03
N THR A 742 -44.01 10.74 -18.14
CA THR A 742 -45.18 10.07 -17.53
C THR A 742 -45.37 8.60 -17.96
N HIS A 743 -44.94 8.21 -19.17
CA HIS A 743 -45.09 6.83 -19.63
C HIS A 743 -44.15 5.88 -18.87
N PHE A 744 -42.88 6.26 -18.69
CA PHE A 744 -41.92 5.46 -17.94
C PHE A 744 -42.32 5.26 -16.48
N ILE A 745 -42.83 6.30 -15.80
CA ILE A 745 -43.33 6.16 -14.41
C ILE A 745 -44.52 5.19 -14.35
N LYS A 746 -45.38 5.16 -15.37
CA LYS A 746 -46.46 4.17 -15.46
C LYS A 746 -45.96 2.76 -15.74
N GLU A 747 -44.92 2.62 -16.54
CA GLU A 747 -44.31 1.35 -16.93
C GLU A 747 -43.57 0.73 -15.73
N TRP A 748 -42.55 1.42 -15.20
CA TRP A 748 -41.73 0.99 -14.07
C TRP A 748 -42.56 0.61 -12.84
N PHE A 749 -43.56 1.40 -12.46
CA PHE A 749 -44.42 1.12 -11.30
C PHE A 749 -45.71 0.36 -11.65
N GLN A 750 -45.87 -0.10 -12.89
CA GLN A 750 -46.98 -0.94 -13.37
C GLN A 750 -48.38 -0.31 -13.16
N LEU A 751 -48.48 1.01 -13.35
CA LEU A 751 -49.67 1.83 -13.05
C LEU A 751 -50.75 1.72 -14.14
N LYS A 752 -51.41 0.56 -14.19
CA LYS A 752 -52.49 0.22 -15.13
C LYS A 752 -53.88 0.66 -14.59
N ALA A 753 -54.86 0.76 -15.49
CA ALA A 753 -56.27 0.95 -15.13
C ALA A 753 -56.90 -0.41 -14.77
N GLY A 754 -57.91 -0.41 -13.89
CA GLY A 754 -58.57 -1.63 -13.40
C GLY A 754 -58.93 -1.59 -11.91
N TYR A 755 -59.11 -2.75 -11.31
CA TYR A 755 -59.35 -2.93 -9.88
C TYR A 755 -58.02 -2.87 -9.11
N LEU A 756 -57.85 -1.85 -8.28
CA LEU A 756 -56.62 -1.59 -7.53
C LEU A 756 -56.91 -1.57 -6.03
N ALA A 757 -56.14 -2.31 -5.24
CA ALA A 757 -56.19 -2.21 -3.79
C ALA A 757 -55.66 -0.85 -3.32
N VAL A 758 -56.33 -0.24 -2.34
CA VAL A 758 -55.96 1.08 -1.79
C VAL A 758 -54.57 1.04 -1.15
N GLU A 759 -54.18 -0.09 -0.55
CA GLU A 759 -52.85 -0.27 0.02
C GLU A 759 -51.77 -0.44 -1.06
N ALA A 760 -52.07 -1.16 -2.14
CA ALA A 760 -51.19 -1.24 -3.30
C ALA A 760 -50.96 0.15 -3.91
N ALA A 761 -52.03 0.93 -4.11
CA ALA A 761 -51.93 2.31 -4.58
C ALA A 761 -51.10 3.21 -3.63
N ARG A 762 -51.17 3.00 -2.31
CA ARG A 762 -50.30 3.67 -1.34
C ARG A 762 -48.83 3.22 -1.47
N ARG A 763 -48.55 1.92 -1.55
CA ARG A 763 -47.18 1.41 -1.77
C ARG A 763 -46.59 1.94 -3.07
N LYS A 764 -47.33 1.96 -4.18
CA LYS A 764 -46.88 2.59 -5.44
C LYS A 764 -46.60 4.09 -5.28
N GLN A 765 -47.38 4.84 -4.49
CA GLN A 765 -47.09 6.24 -4.17
C GLN A 765 -45.74 6.39 -3.43
N GLN A 766 -45.48 5.52 -2.45
CA GLN A 766 -44.23 5.53 -1.70
C GLN A 766 -43.05 5.17 -2.60
N LEU A 767 -43.13 4.08 -3.38
CA LEU A 767 -42.10 3.67 -4.34
C LEU A 767 -41.71 4.78 -5.34
N ILE A 768 -42.66 5.60 -5.77
CA ILE A 768 -42.39 6.77 -6.63
C ILE A 768 -41.59 7.83 -5.87
N ALA A 769 -41.95 8.16 -4.62
CA ALA A 769 -41.15 9.10 -3.82
C ALA A 769 -39.75 8.53 -3.52
N ASP A 770 -39.71 7.24 -3.18
CA ASP A 770 -38.54 6.37 -3.01
C ASP A 770 -37.52 6.59 -4.14
N PHE A 771 -37.96 6.27 -5.36
CA PHE A 771 -37.19 6.38 -6.60
C PHE A 771 -36.63 7.78 -6.86
N TYR A 772 -37.44 8.84 -6.65
CA TYR A 772 -36.95 10.21 -6.80
C TYR A 772 -35.86 10.53 -5.77
N SER A 773 -36.06 10.15 -4.50
CA SER A 773 -35.07 10.31 -3.43
C SER A 773 -33.77 9.57 -3.76
N ASN A 774 -33.87 8.30 -4.17
CA ASN A 774 -32.75 7.43 -4.53
C ASN A 774 -31.96 7.97 -5.75
N ARG A 775 -32.63 8.65 -6.70
CA ARG A 775 -31.97 9.36 -7.81
C ARG A 775 -31.49 10.77 -7.44
N GLY A 776 -31.44 11.11 -6.15
CA GLY A 776 -30.82 12.30 -5.60
C GLY A 776 -31.74 13.53 -5.50
N TYR A 777 -33.05 13.40 -5.69
CA TYR A 777 -34.02 14.48 -5.48
C TYR A 777 -34.42 14.53 -4.00
N GLU A 778 -33.49 14.95 -3.13
CA GLU A 778 -33.55 14.92 -1.66
C GLU A 778 -34.80 15.58 -1.03
N PHE A 779 -35.53 16.39 -1.80
CA PHE A 779 -36.73 17.11 -1.35
C PHE A 779 -38.04 16.57 -1.94
N ALA A 780 -37.98 15.53 -2.77
CA ALA A 780 -39.12 15.05 -3.52
C ALA A 780 -40.21 14.39 -2.64
N THR A 781 -41.46 14.50 -3.06
CA THR A 781 -42.60 13.82 -2.43
C THR A 781 -43.65 13.46 -3.48
N ALA A 782 -44.31 12.31 -3.32
CA ALA A 782 -45.46 11.92 -4.13
C ALA A 782 -46.71 11.76 -3.25
N THR A 783 -47.88 12.12 -3.79
CA THR A 783 -49.21 11.87 -3.19
C THR A 783 -50.14 11.22 -4.20
N GLN A 784 -51.07 10.38 -3.74
CA GLN A 784 -52.14 9.80 -4.58
C GLN A 784 -53.52 10.25 -4.10
N ARG A 785 -54.46 10.39 -5.04
CA ARG A 785 -55.88 10.60 -4.77
C ARG A 785 -56.75 9.89 -5.81
N PHE A 786 -57.94 9.43 -5.40
CA PHE A 786 -58.96 8.93 -6.32
C PHE A 786 -60.03 10.01 -6.56
N VAL A 787 -60.20 10.45 -7.80
CA VAL A 787 -61.11 11.55 -8.18
C VAL A 787 -61.81 11.23 -9.50
N ASN A 788 -63.15 11.29 -9.51
CA ASN A 788 -63.99 11.12 -10.71
C ASN A 788 -63.68 9.84 -11.54
N GLY A 789 -63.37 8.72 -10.88
CA GLY A 789 -63.03 7.45 -11.53
C GLY A 789 -61.57 7.34 -12.00
N ALA A 790 -60.74 8.37 -11.78
CA ALA A 790 -59.31 8.36 -12.06
C ALA A 790 -58.49 8.24 -10.78
N LEU A 791 -57.39 7.48 -10.83
CA LEU A 791 -56.34 7.53 -9.82
C LEU A 791 -55.29 8.55 -10.26
N GLU A 792 -55.11 9.62 -9.49
CA GLU A 792 -54.20 10.71 -9.80
C GLU A 792 -53.03 10.73 -8.83
N PHE A 793 -51.81 10.57 -9.35
CA PHE A 793 -50.57 10.79 -8.62
C PHE A 793 -50.07 12.22 -8.86
N THR A 794 -49.63 12.91 -7.81
CA THR A 794 -49.01 14.24 -7.90
C THR A 794 -47.62 14.17 -7.30
N ILE A 795 -46.61 14.53 -8.09
CA ILE A 795 -45.19 14.46 -7.73
C ILE A 795 -44.65 15.88 -7.60
N ASN A 796 -44.11 16.22 -6.43
CA ASN A 796 -43.31 17.42 -6.24
C ASN A 796 -41.83 17.00 -6.27
N GLU A 797 -41.12 17.35 -7.33
CA GLU A 797 -39.71 16.96 -7.53
C GLU A 797 -38.72 17.74 -6.65
N GLY A 798 -39.18 18.73 -5.87
CA GLY A 798 -38.38 19.43 -4.87
C GLY A 798 -37.58 20.62 -5.41
N LYS A 799 -38.19 21.81 -5.42
CA LYS A 799 -37.49 23.07 -5.77
C LYS A 799 -36.68 23.64 -4.61
N LEU A 800 -35.62 24.38 -4.91
CA LEU A 800 -34.83 25.12 -3.92
C LEU A 800 -35.45 26.50 -3.61
N HIS A 801 -35.63 26.81 -2.32
CA HIS A 801 -36.25 28.08 -1.88
C HIS A 801 -35.19 29.12 -1.50
N GLU A 802 -34.18 28.73 -0.70
CA GLU A 802 -33.14 29.60 -0.16
C GLU A 802 -31.74 28.99 -0.36
N ILE A 803 -30.74 29.85 -0.59
CA ILE A 803 -29.31 29.52 -0.50
C ILE A 803 -28.67 30.40 0.58
N ARG A 804 -28.00 29.75 1.54
CA ARG A 804 -27.36 30.35 2.71
C ARG A 804 -25.85 30.09 2.67
N PHE A 805 -25.06 31.13 2.89
CA PHE A 805 -23.60 31.04 2.97
C PHE A 805 -23.14 31.26 4.40
N ILE A 806 -22.07 30.56 4.81
CA ILE A 806 -21.48 30.64 6.15
C ILE A 806 -19.96 30.82 5.99
N GLY A 807 -19.35 31.63 6.85
CA GLY A 807 -17.89 31.88 6.86
C GLY A 807 -17.40 33.01 5.94
N ASN A 808 -18.26 33.52 5.06
CA ASN A 808 -17.96 34.65 4.18
C ASN A 808 -18.08 36.01 4.92
N ALA A 809 -17.00 36.44 5.56
CA ALA A 809 -16.91 37.72 6.28
C ALA A 809 -16.46 38.89 5.39
N ARG A 810 -15.79 38.60 4.26
CA ARG A 810 -15.25 39.56 3.29
C ARG A 810 -15.73 39.30 1.86
N ILE A 811 -16.08 38.06 1.52
CA ILE A 811 -16.66 37.72 0.21
C ILE A 811 -18.16 38.03 0.21
N SER A 812 -18.62 38.76 -0.80
CA SER A 812 -20.01 39.27 -0.82
C SER A 812 -21.03 38.19 -1.18
N ARG A 813 -22.24 38.21 -0.60
CA ARG A 813 -23.31 37.24 -0.96
C ARG A 813 -23.66 37.27 -2.45
N THR A 814 -23.53 38.43 -3.11
CA THR A 814 -23.80 38.59 -4.54
C THR A 814 -22.76 37.87 -5.40
N GLU A 815 -21.47 38.00 -5.08
CA GLU A 815 -20.34 37.29 -5.71
C GLU A 815 -20.52 35.77 -5.57
N LEU A 816 -20.90 35.30 -4.38
CA LEU A 816 -21.14 33.88 -4.10
C LEU A 816 -22.35 33.31 -4.83
N LEU A 817 -23.47 34.06 -4.91
CA LEU A 817 -24.62 33.65 -5.72
C LEU A 817 -24.31 33.61 -7.22
N SER A 818 -23.51 34.57 -7.71
CA SER A 818 -23.09 34.62 -9.11
C SER A 818 -22.24 33.41 -9.49
N ALA A 819 -21.23 33.07 -8.68
CA ALA A 819 -20.35 31.93 -8.92
C ALA A 819 -21.06 30.56 -8.73
N LEU A 820 -22.12 30.51 -7.93
CA LEU A 820 -22.93 29.30 -7.72
C LEU A 820 -23.98 29.07 -8.81
N ASP A 821 -24.51 30.11 -9.46
CA ASP A 821 -25.42 30.01 -10.62
C ASP A 821 -26.68 29.13 -10.35
N LEU A 822 -27.32 29.22 -9.19
CA LEU A 822 -28.55 28.47 -8.86
C LEU A 822 -29.75 29.39 -8.64
N LYS A 823 -30.89 29.09 -9.28
CA LYS A 823 -32.12 29.89 -9.24
C LYS A 823 -33.08 29.37 -8.18
N THR A 824 -33.41 30.19 -7.19
CA THR A 824 -34.36 29.85 -6.12
C THR A 824 -35.67 30.63 -6.24
N GLU A 825 -36.75 30.15 -5.59
CA GLU A 825 -38.04 30.86 -5.65
C GLU A 825 -37.96 32.28 -5.10
N ASP A 826 -37.25 32.53 -3.98
CA ASP A 826 -37.05 33.89 -3.45
C ASP A 826 -36.36 34.84 -4.46
N SER A 827 -35.52 34.30 -5.37
CA SER A 827 -34.83 35.08 -6.42
C SER A 827 -35.71 35.42 -7.63
N SER A 828 -36.82 34.72 -7.85
CA SER A 828 -37.68 34.84 -9.04
C SER A 828 -38.67 36.03 -9.00
N SER A 829 -38.60 36.88 -7.98
CA SER A 829 -39.56 37.97 -7.71
C SER A 829 -39.51 39.17 -8.68
N GLY A 830 -38.62 39.15 -9.68
CA GLY A 830 -38.27 40.29 -10.54
C GLY A 830 -38.82 40.27 -11.98
N ARG A 831 -40.16 40.34 -12.17
CA ARG A 831 -40.90 40.60 -13.43
C ARG A 831 -40.70 39.69 -14.66
N ASN A 832 -39.59 38.96 -14.81
CA ASN A 832 -39.42 37.92 -15.82
C ASN A 832 -39.63 36.55 -15.15
N SER A 833 -40.61 35.79 -15.62
CA SER A 833 -41.01 34.51 -15.01
C SER A 833 -40.07 33.36 -15.43
N GLU A 834 -38.87 33.35 -14.89
CA GLU A 834 -38.00 32.17 -14.95
C GLU A 834 -38.39 31.18 -13.83
N THR A 835 -38.60 29.91 -14.18
CA THR A 835 -38.92 28.88 -13.18
C THR A 835 -37.70 28.60 -12.31
N ALA A 836 -37.85 28.64 -10.98
CA ALA A 836 -36.80 28.18 -10.06
C ALA A 836 -36.38 26.73 -10.35
N ASP A 837 -35.11 26.42 -10.05
CA ASP A 837 -34.50 25.13 -10.37
C ASP A 837 -35.08 24.02 -9.48
N ILE A 838 -35.29 22.85 -10.09
CA ILE A 838 -35.55 21.60 -9.37
C ILE A 838 -34.21 21.12 -8.83
N TYR A 839 -34.13 20.87 -7.53
CA TYR A 839 -32.90 20.49 -6.88
C TYR A 839 -32.72 18.97 -6.90
N HIS A 840 -31.54 18.53 -7.33
CA HIS A 840 -31.03 17.19 -7.10
C HIS A 840 -29.54 17.26 -6.77
N HIS A 841 -29.04 16.31 -5.97
CA HIS A 841 -27.69 16.32 -5.39
C HIS A 841 -26.58 16.54 -6.42
N THR A 842 -26.67 15.89 -7.59
CA THR A 842 -25.68 16.03 -8.68
C THR A 842 -25.66 17.40 -9.36
N LEU A 843 -26.79 18.13 -9.38
CA LEU A 843 -26.82 19.54 -9.79
C LEU A 843 -26.14 20.41 -8.74
N GLY A 844 -26.43 20.18 -7.44
CA GLY A 844 -25.78 20.85 -6.32
C GLY A 844 -24.25 20.72 -6.39
N GLN A 845 -23.74 19.49 -6.45
CA GLN A 845 -22.31 19.21 -6.55
C GLN A 845 -21.67 19.84 -7.80
N SER A 846 -22.32 19.81 -8.96
CA SER A 846 -21.81 20.43 -10.19
C SER A 846 -21.65 21.95 -10.06
N LYS A 847 -22.62 22.61 -9.42
CA LYS A 847 -22.64 24.06 -9.21
C LYS A 847 -21.64 24.49 -8.12
N VAL A 848 -21.53 23.72 -7.02
CA VAL A 848 -20.51 23.89 -5.98
C VAL A 848 -19.09 23.75 -6.53
N ASN A 849 -18.84 22.75 -7.39
CA ASN A 849 -17.53 22.56 -8.04
C ASN A 849 -17.18 23.72 -8.98
N ARG A 850 -18.17 24.31 -9.67
CA ARG A 850 -17.98 25.51 -10.49
C ARG A 850 -17.63 26.73 -9.62
N MET A 851 -18.39 26.94 -8.55
CA MET A 851 -18.18 28.03 -7.60
C MET A 851 -16.79 28.01 -6.98
N ASP A 852 -16.30 26.85 -6.53
CA ASP A 852 -14.95 26.71 -5.96
C ASP A 852 -13.86 27.06 -6.98
N LYS A 853 -14.02 26.66 -8.25
CA LYS A 853 -13.10 27.04 -9.33
C LYS A 853 -13.14 28.55 -9.61
N GLU A 854 -14.33 29.12 -9.83
CA GLU A 854 -14.49 30.52 -10.21
C GLU A 854 -13.96 31.47 -9.12
N LEU A 855 -14.19 31.15 -7.84
CA LEU A 855 -13.69 31.94 -6.72
C LEU A 855 -12.17 31.79 -6.52
N ARG A 856 -11.57 30.62 -6.80
CA ARG A 856 -10.10 30.46 -6.82
C ARG A 856 -9.42 31.31 -7.88
N GLU A 857 -10.03 31.42 -9.05
CA GLU A 857 -9.46 32.16 -10.19
C GLU A 857 -9.62 33.68 -10.02
N ASN A 858 -10.69 34.15 -9.37
CA ASN A 858 -11.07 35.57 -9.39
C ASN A 858 -11.06 36.30 -8.03
N SER A 859 -11.10 35.62 -6.87
CA SER A 859 -11.29 36.28 -5.57
C SER A 859 -10.03 36.23 -4.68
N GLU A 860 -9.38 37.37 -4.42
CA GLU A 860 -8.20 37.48 -3.53
C GLU A 860 -8.50 37.16 -2.04
N HIS A 861 -9.74 36.82 -1.70
CA HIS A 861 -10.17 36.50 -0.33
C HIS A 861 -10.58 35.04 -0.13
N PHE A 862 -10.79 34.27 -1.20
CA PHE A 862 -11.22 32.88 -1.13
C PHE A 862 -10.07 31.91 -0.83
N LYS A 863 -10.34 30.85 -0.05
CA LYS A 863 -9.41 29.73 0.19
C LYS A 863 -9.98 28.40 -0.31
N SER A 864 -11.21 28.08 0.06
CA SER A 864 -11.88 26.82 -0.29
C SER A 864 -13.34 26.81 0.16
N ILE A 865 -14.20 26.04 -0.50
CA ILE A 865 -15.43 25.55 0.13
C ILE A 865 -15.03 24.51 1.20
N LYS A 866 -15.53 24.66 2.43
CA LYS A 866 -15.24 23.76 3.56
C LYS A 866 -16.18 22.56 3.57
N ASN A 867 -17.48 22.81 3.37
CA ASN A 867 -18.53 21.80 3.30
C ASN A 867 -19.78 22.39 2.63
N TRP A 868 -20.71 21.55 2.19
CA TRP A 868 -22.05 21.98 1.78
C TRP A 868 -23.09 20.91 2.14
N ARG A 869 -24.36 21.30 2.27
CA ARG A 869 -25.49 20.40 2.54
C ARG A 869 -26.81 21.04 2.14
N VAL A 870 -27.89 20.26 2.13
CA VAL A 870 -29.26 20.78 2.04
C VAL A 870 -30.12 20.28 3.20
N GLN A 871 -31.14 21.05 3.59
CA GLN A 871 -32.05 20.72 4.69
C GLN A 871 -33.40 21.44 4.54
N ARG A 872 -34.47 20.93 5.16
CA ARG A 872 -35.81 21.54 5.16
C ARG A 872 -36.06 22.29 6.47
N GLU A 873 -36.07 23.61 6.44
CA GLU A 873 -36.31 24.47 7.61
C GLU A 873 -37.64 25.23 7.45
N GLY A 874 -38.53 25.15 8.44
CA GLY A 874 -39.79 25.93 8.43
C GLY A 874 -40.71 25.71 7.22
N GLY A 875 -40.56 24.57 6.52
CA GLY A 875 -41.26 24.26 5.27
C GLY A 875 -40.53 24.68 3.99
N LYS A 876 -39.47 25.50 4.07
CA LYS A 876 -38.59 25.83 2.93
C LYS A 876 -37.52 24.76 2.73
N ASN A 877 -37.19 24.46 1.47
CA ASN A 877 -36.01 23.67 1.10
C ASN A 877 -34.79 24.61 0.96
N ILE A 878 -33.72 24.38 1.72
CA ILE A 878 -32.59 25.31 1.86
C ILE A 878 -31.25 24.60 1.58
N MET A 879 -30.37 25.27 0.84
CA MET A 879 -28.98 24.85 0.63
C MET A 879 -28.04 25.71 1.49
N ILE A 880 -27.08 25.07 2.16
CA ILE A 880 -26.08 25.70 3.02
C ILE A 880 -24.69 25.40 2.46
N VAL A 881 -23.90 26.44 2.19
CA VAL A 881 -22.52 26.34 1.71
C VAL A 881 -21.57 27.04 2.69
N GLU A 882 -20.63 26.28 3.26
CA GLU A 882 -19.63 26.77 4.21
C GLU A 882 -18.32 27.12 3.48
N ILE A 883 -17.85 28.35 3.63
CA ILE A 883 -16.71 28.92 2.90
C ILE A 883 -15.57 29.23 3.89
N GLU A 884 -14.34 29.00 3.44
CA GLU A 884 -13.14 29.44 4.14
C GLU A 884 -12.41 30.55 3.35
N GLU A 885 -11.92 31.55 4.07
CA GLU A 885 -11.26 32.73 3.51
C GLU A 885 -9.76 32.80 3.86
N GLN A 886 -8.98 33.56 3.10
CA GLN A 886 -7.55 33.75 3.34
C GLN A 886 -7.27 34.53 4.66
N PRO A 887 -6.27 34.15 5.47
CA PRO A 887 -5.92 34.89 6.69
C PRO A 887 -5.29 36.26 6.38
N LEU A 888 -5.48 37.22 7.30
CA LEU A 888 -5.03 38.63 7.17
C LEU A 888 -3.51 38.84 7.15
N ALA A 889 -2.76 37.89 7.71
CA ALA A 889 -1.31 37.80 7.64
C ALA A 889 -0.92 36.31 7.54
N LYS A 890 0.24 36.02 6.94
CA LYS A 890 0.78 34.66 6.87
C LYS A 890 2.11 34.62 7.62
N PRO A 891 2.11 34.23 8.91
CA PRO A 891 3.34 33.97 9.66
C PRO A 891 3.92 32.62 9.23
N GLY A 892 5.18 32.61 8.81
CA GLY A 892 6.00 31.40 8.72
C GLY A 892 7.03 31.44 9.84
N GLY A 893 7.13 30.38 10.64
CA GLY A 893 8.13 30.25 11.71
C GLY A 893 8.95 28.98 11.51
N PHE A 894 10.23 29.03 11.86
CA PHE A 894 11.14 27.89 11.82
C PHE A 894 12.08 27.89 13.04
N PRO A 895 12.33 26.73 13.66
CA PRO A 895 13.36 26.62 14.69
C PRO A 895 14.75 26.74 14.07
N ILE A 896 15.73 27.13 14.88
CA ILE A 896 17.15 27.06 14.54
C ILE A 896 17.80 26.11 15.52
N LEU A 897 18.13 24.91 15.05
CA LEU A 897 18.88 23.89 15.78
C LEU A 897 20.15 23.59 14.97
N GLN A 898 21.31 23.95 15.49
CA GLN A 898 22.61 23.72 14.84
C GLN A 898 23.67 23.37 15.88
N PHE A 899 24.78 22.79 15.44
CA PHE A 899 25.93 22.54 16.30
C PHE A 899 27.22 22.74 15.50
N ASN A 900 28.22 23.42 16.08
CA ASN A 900 29.55 23.52 15.50
C ASN A 900 30.64 23.77 16.57
N ARG A 901 31.92 23.65 16.18
CA ARG A 901 33.08 23.79 17.09
C ARG A 901 33.24 25.16 17.76
N VAL A 902 32.55 26.20 17.27
CA VAL A 902 32.59 27.55 17.83
C VAL A 902 31.42 27.81 18.77
N HIS A 903 30.20 27.39 18.44
CA HIS A 903 29.02 27.63 19.27
C HIS A 903 28.74 26.50 20.28
N GLY A 904 29.24 25.29 20.04
CA GLY A 904 28.62 24.08 20.57
C GLY A 904 27.19 23.97 20.06
N LEU A 905 26.26 23.55 20.91
CA LEU A 905 24.83 23.62 20.61
C LEU A 905 24.42 25.08 20.40
N MET A 906 23.74 25.36 19.29
CA MET A 906 23.09 26.62 19.02
C MET A 906 21.57 26.40 18.87
N LEU A 907 20.80 27.09 19.72
CA LEU A 907 19.34 27.11 19.66
C LEU A 907 18.86 28.51 19.28
N GLY A 908 17.73 28.58 18.59
CA GLY A 908 17.10 29.83 18.21
C GLY A 908 15.79 29.62 17.46
N ALA A 909 15.26 30.72 16.93
CA ALA A 909 14.10 30.71 16.05
C ALA A 909 14.23 31.82 15.02
N GLY A 910 13.59 31.61 13.87
CA GLY A 910 13.38 32.66 12.88
C GLY A 910 11.97 32.57 12.28
N GLY A 911 11.63 33.58 11.49
CA GLY A 911 10.35 33.61 10.80
C GLY A 911 10.24 34.72 9.78
N THR A 912 9.23 34.57 8.92
CA THR A 912 8.79 35.54 7.93
C THR A 912 7.36 35.97 8.23
N LEU A 913 7.07 37.26 8.08
CA LEU A 913 5.71 37.80 8.15
C LEU A 913 5.36 38.49 6.83
N ALA A 914 4.38 37.95 6.12
CA ALA A 914 3.71 38.61 5.00
C ALA A 914 2.44 39.33 5.50
N THR A 915 2.28 40.61 5.15
CA THR A 915 1.20 41.50 5.62
C THR A 915 0.44 42.13 4.45
N ARG A 916 -0.69 42.82 4.68
CA ARG A 916 -1.39 43.56 3.59
C ARG A 916 -0.75 44.90 3.22
N LEU A 917 -0.02 45.55 4.13
CA LEU A 917 0.75 46.78 3.85
C LEU A 917 1.97 46.51 2.95
N THR A 918 2.38 45.24 2.90
CA THR A 918 3.57 44.80 2.17
C THR A 918 3.18 43.92 0.98
N GLY A 919 2.31 42.91 1.14
CA GLY A 919 1.78 42.05 0.08
C GLY A 919 2.49 40.69 0.04
N LYS A 920 3.07 40.31 -1.12
CA LYS A 920 4.00 39.15 -1.21
C LYS A 920 5.36 39.41 -0.53
N GLU A 921 5.58 40.65 -0.12
CA GLU A 921 6.74 41.17 0.59
C GLU A 921 6.88 40.57 2.00
N GLN A 922 8.12 40.24 2.36
CA GLN A 922 8.46 39.53 3.58
C GLN A 922 9.25 40.43 4.53
N VAL A 923 8.74 40.59 5.77
CA VAL A 923 9.58 40.94 6.91
C VAL A 923 10.22 39.65 7.42
N PHE A 924 11.52 39.64 7.66
CA PHE A 924 12.26 38.49 8.20
C PHE A 924 12.93 38.87 9.52
N GLY A 925 12.92 37.95 10.48
CA GLY A 925 13.71 38.07 11.70
C GLY A 925 14.16 36.69 12.17
N SER A 926 15.41 36.59 12.62
CA SER A 926 15.97 35.42 13.27
C SER A 926 16.90 35.79 14.42
N ILE A 927 16.93 34.94 15.44
CA ILE A 927 17.82 35.07 16.60
C ILE A 927 18.23 33.68 17.10
N SER A 928 19.51 33.50 17.42
CA SER A 928 20.03 32.26 18.00
C SER A 928 21.20 32.51 18.96
N TYR A 929 21.43 31.57 19.86
CA TYR A 929 22.44 31.64 20.91
C TYR A 929 23.30 30.36 20.94
N GLY A 930 24.61 30.52 20.79
CA GLY A 930 25.57 29.42 20.84
C GLY A 930 26.08 29.17 22.25
N PHE A 931 25.60 28.12 22.91
CA PHE A 931 25.74 27.91 24.36
C PHE A 931 27.18 27.81 24.86
N SER A 932 28.11 27.28 24.06
CA SER A 932 29.54 27.18 24.40
C SER A 932 30.28 28.49 24.13
N SER A 933 30.00 29.16 23.00
CA SER A 933 30.56 30.49 22.69
C SER A 933 30.06 31.62 23.59
N LYS A 934 28.83 31.51 24.09
CA LYS A 934 28.03 32.59 24.68
C LYS A 934 27.78 33.77 23.71
N ILE A 935 27.83 33.53 22.40
CA ILE A 935 27.57 34.50 21.34
C ILE A 935 26.09 34.43 20.91
N TRP A 936 25.50 35.61 20.73
CA TRP A 936 24.22 35.79 20.04
C TRP A 936 24.45 36.10 18.56
N ASN A 937 23.77 35.35 17.70
CA ASN A 937 23.59 35.69 16.29
C ASN A 937 22.16 36.24 16.11
N TYR A 938 22.00 37.21 15.21
CA TYR A 938 20.70 37.76 14.83
C TYR A 938 20.74 38.32 13.41
N HIS A 939 19.62 38.24 12.70
CA HIS A 939 19.44 38.86 11.39
C HIS A 939 17.99 39.35 11.27
N ALA A 940 17.80 40.61 10.92
CA ALA A 940 16.48 41.16 10.65
C ALA A 940 16.51 42.01 9.36
N GLY A 941 15.46 41.91 8.56
CA GLY A 941 15.38 42.59 7.28
C GLY A 941 13.97 42.61 6.69
N LEU A 942 13.84 43.32 5.57
CA LEU A 942 12.59 43.49 4.85
C LEU A 942 12.84 43.47 3.34
N GLU A 943 11.92 42.87 2.60
CA GLU A 943 11.92 42.91 1.13
C GLU A 943 10.59 43.47 0.60
N LYS A 944 10.67 44.66 0.00
CA LYS A 944 9.62 45.39 -0.72
C LYS A 944 9.52 44.88 -2.17
N GLY A 945 8.35 44.84 -2.79
CA GLY A 945 8.07 44.11 -4.03
C GLY A 945 6.99 44.79 -4.88
N PHE A 946 7.41 45.36 -5.99
CA PHE A 946 6.65 46.21 -6.89
C PHE A 946 6.28 45.46 -8.18
N PHE A 947 5.07 45.72 -8.67
CA PHE A 947 4.48 45.21 -9.93
C PHE A 947 4.20 43.69 -10.00
N LYS A 948 2.98 43.30 -10.40
CA LYS A 948 2.57 41.87 -10.50
C LYS A 948 3.13 41.15 -11.74
N ARG A 949 3.44 41.85 -12.85
CA ARG A 949 3.86 41.25 -14.15
C ARG A 949 5.36 41.18 -14.41
N GLN A 950 6.14 42.10 -13.86
CA GLN A 950 7.61 42.09 -13.88
C GLN A 950 8.09 42.51 -12.49
N PRO A 951 8.22 41.56 -11.54
CA PRO A 951 8.55 41.89 -10.17
C PRO A 951 9.90 42.60 -10.06
N LEU A 952 9.86 43.85 -9.59
CA LEU A 952 11.02 44.58 -9.09
C LEU A 952 10.95 44.54 -7.57
N LYS A 953 12.03 44.16 -6.89
CA LYS A 953 12.12 44.14 -5.43
C LYS A 953 13.23 45.05 -4.94
N LEU A 954 13.02 45.64 -3.76
CA LEU A 954 14.01 46.41 -3.01
C LEU A 954 14.05 45.84 -1.59
N GLY A 955 15.20 45.46 -1.08
CA GLY A 955 15.33 44.94 0.27
C GLY A 955 16.54 45.47 1.01
N ALA A 956 16.47 45.41 2.33
CA ALA A 956 17.55 45.79 3.23
C ALA A 956 17.51 44.94 4.49
N SER A 957 18.68 44.63 5.04
CA SER A 957 18.79 43.92 6.30
C SER A 957 20.05 44.28 7.08
N PHE A 958 20.02 44.04 8.38
CA PHE A 958 21.15 44.20 9.29
C PHE A 958 21.32 42.92 10.11
N TYR A 959 22.57 42.56 10.40
CA TYR A 959 22.87 41.28 11.00
C TYR A 959 24.15 41.28 11.83
N LYS A 960 24.20 40.33 12.76
CA LYS A 960 25.41 39.79 13.35
C LYS A 960 25.31 38.27 13.25
N LEU A 961 26.22 37.66 12.50
CA LEU A 961 26.19 36.23 12.17
C LEU A 961 27.56 35.61 12.40
N THR A 962 27.52 34.30 12.61
CA THR A 962 28.68 33.42 12.48
C THR A 962 28.55 32.71 11.15
N ASP A 963 29.50 32.97 10.25
CA ASP A 963 29.49 32.54 8.85
C ASP A 963 30.72 31.67 8.55
N VAL A 964 30.75 31.03 7.39
CA VAL A 964 31.77 30.04 7.01
C VAL A 964 32.72 30.57 5.93
N SER A 965 34.01 30.42 6.19
CA SER A 965 35.09 30.75 5.25
C SER A 965 35.29 29.71 4.14
N SER A 966 34.54 28.60 4.19
CA SER A 966 34.85 27.38 3.45
C SER A 966 33.62 26.76 2.77
N ASN A 967 33.59 26.87 1.44
CA ASN A 967 32.74 26.14 0.49
C ASN A 967 31.21 26.32 0.59
N ILE A 968 30.64 26.98 -0.42
CA ILE A 968 29.20 27.29 -0.57
C ILE A 968 28.34 26.02 -0.74
N TYR A 969 28.93 24.90 -1.19
CA TYR A 969 28.20 23.71 -1.60
C TYR A 969 28.06 22.61 -0.53
N LEU A 970 28.54 22.82 0.70
CA LEU A 970 28.29 21.90 1.82
C LEU A 970 27.03 22.36 2.60
N HIS A 971 26.06 21.47 2.77
CA HIS A 971 24.82 21.82 3.46
C HIS A 971 25.06 21.98 4.97
N HIS A 972 24.33 22.91 5.60
CA HIS A 972 24.51 23.23 7.03
C HIS A 972 24.08 22.07 7.94
N GLY A 973 23.15 21.22 7.48
CA GLY A 973 22.78 19.98 8.15
C GLY A 973 23.96 19.02 8.24
N ASP A 974 24.59 18.72 7.11
CA ASP A 974 25.72 17.78 7.00
C ASP A 974 26.90 18.22 7.87
N ALA A 975 27.24 19.52 7.82
CA ALA A 975 28.28 20.10 8.66
C ALA A 975 27.94 20.00 10.16
N THR A 976 26.65 20.17 10.52
CA THR A 976 26.14 20.00 11.89
C THR A 976 26.22 18.54 12.33
N LEU A 977 25.67 17.61 11.55
CA LEU A 977 25.67 16.17 11.84
C LEU A 977 27.09 15.62 11.97
N SER A 978 27.98 16.00 11.04
CA SER A 978 29.40 15.62 11.06
C SER A 978 30.12 16.11 12.33
N ALA A 979 29.83 17.34 12.76
CA ALA A 979 30.38 17.90 13.99
C ALA A 979 29.76 17.26 15.26
N VAL A 980 28.47 16.89 15.23
CA VAL A 980 27.77 16.22 16.34
C VAL A 980 28.23 14.78 16.49
N TYR A 981 28.04 13.93 15.49
CA TYR A 981 28.24 12.48 15.61
C TYR A 981 29.73 12.13 15.61
N TYR A 982 30.40 12.37 14.48
CA TYR A 982 31.78 11.98 14.26
C TYR A 982 32.80 12.96 14.88
N GLY A 983 32.40 14.21 15.12
CA GLY A 983 33.30 15.29 15.54
C GLY A 983 34.14 15.88 14.39
N ALA A 984 33.84 15.53 13.14
CA ALA A 984 34.56 15.98 11.96
C ALA A 984 34.08 17.39 11.53
N ALA A 985 34.66 18.41 12.16
CA ALA A 985 34.37 19.80 11.88
C ALA A 985 35.13 20.30 10.63
N PHE A 986 34.50 20.15 9.46
CA PHE A 986 35.04 20.57 8.16
C PHE A 986 35.13 22.09 7.99
N GLN A 987 34.11 22.84 8.41
CA GLN A 987 33.99 24.28 8.14
C GLN A 987 34.74 25.15 9.15
N ASP A 988 35.41 26.20 8.68
CA ASP A 988 35.99 27.24 9.52
C ASP A 988 35.08 28.47 9.59
N TYR A 989 34.84 28.95 10.80
CA TYR A 989 33.83 29.96 11.11
C TYR A 989 34.42 31.32 11.43
N TYR A 990 33.73 32.40 11.07
CA TYR A 990 34.10 33.77 11.44
C TYR A 990 32.88 34.62 11.77
N GLU A 991 33.09 35.67 12.56
CA GLU A 991 32.04 36.58 12.98
C GLU A 991 31.93 37.70 11.95
N ARG A 992 30.75 37.90 11.36
CA ARG A 992 30.45 39.01 10.44
C ARG A 992 29.26 39.83 10.94
N TRP A 993 29.38 41.15 10.94
CA TRP A 993 28.25 42.04 11.26
C TRP A 993 28.27 43.31 10.43
N GLY A 994 27.08 43.77 10.06
CA GLY A 994 26.92 44.89 9.14
C GLY A 994 25.50 44.95 8.57
N SER A 995 25.41 45.48 7.36
CA SER A 995 24.16 45.61 6.62
C SER A 995 24.35 45.32 5.13
N GLN A 996 23.30 44.76 4.52
CA GLN A 996 23.20 44.56 3.08
C GLN A 996 21.93 45.25 2.55
N GLY A 997 21.99 45.78 1.33
CA GLY A 997 20.84 46.32 0.59
C GLY A 997 20.84 45.81 -0.84
N TRP A 998 19.68 45.36 -1.34
CA TRP A 998 19.59 44.69 -2.63
C TRP A 998 18.40 45.16 -3.48
N VAL A 999 18.58 45.06 -4.80
CA VAL A 999 17.56 45.27 -5.83
C VAL A 999 17.46 43.96 -6.62
N ILE A 1000 16.27 43.40 -6.78
CA ILE A 1000 16.04 42.22 -7.64
C ILE A 1000 15.06 42.57 -8.75
N TYR A 1001 15.45 42.38 -10.01
CA TYR A 1001 14.56 42.46 -11.16
C TYR A 1001 14.34 41.07 -11.76
N ALA A 1002 13.09 40.61 -11.79
CA ALA A 1002 12.68 39.33 -12.36
C ALA A 1002 11.81 39.56 -13.61
N PRO A 1003 12.41 39.69 -14.82
CA PRO A 1003 11.65 39.90 -16.06
C PRO A 1003 10.86 38.67 -16.52
N THR A 1004 11.20 37.47 -16.02
CA THR A 1004 10.49 36.21 -16.30
C THR A 1004 10.48 35.34 -15.04
N GLU A 1005 9.65 34.30 -15.00
CA GLU A 1005 9.62 33.30 -13.92
C GLU A 1005 10.87 32.39 -13.86
N TRP A 1006 11.76 32.52 -14.84
CA TRP A 1006 12.94 31.67 -15.01
C TRP A 1006 14.25 32.45 -14.86
N SER A 1007 14.21 33.77 -14.69
CA SER A 1007 15.40 34.63 -14.68
C SER A 1007 15.30 35.76 -13.65
N PHE A 1008 16.37 36.02 -12.90
CA PHE A 1008 16.49 37.25 -12.11
C PHE A 1008 17.87 37.89 -12.21
N LEU A 1009 17.89 39.21 -12.02
CA LEU A 1009 19.10 40.00 -11.81
C LEU A 1009 19.03 40.60 -10.39
N ARG A 1010 20.04 40.35 -9.56
CA ARG A 1010 20.22 40.94 -8.22
C ARG A 1010 21.42 41.90 -8.27
N LEU A 1011 21.21 43.15 -7.91
CA LEU A 1011 22.29 44.08 -7.54
C LEU A 1011 22.28 44.20 -6.01
N GLU A 1012 23.43 44.07 -5.37
CA GLU A 1012 23.58 44.10 -3.92
C GLU A 1012 24.77 44.96 -3.49
N PHE A 1013 24.59 45.73 -2.42
CA PHE A 1013 25.63 46.47 -1.74
C PHE A 1013 25.70 45.99 -0.30
N THR A 1014 26.89 45.59 0.15
CA THR A 1014 27.13 44.99 1.47
C THR A 1014 28.29 45.71 2.15
N GLY A 1015 28.07 46.15 3.39
CA GLY A 1015 29.07 46.83 4.23
C GLY A 1015 29.10 46.25 5.63
N GLU A 1016 30.23 45.64 6.01
CA GLU A 1016 30.34 44.81 7.20
C GLU A 1016 31.77 44.68 7.75
N LYS A 1017 31.92 44.10 8.95
CA LYS A 1017 33.21 43.84 9.59
C LYS A 1017 33.36 42.35 9.91
N HIS A 1018 34.58 41.85 9.73
CA HIS A 1018 34.94 40.46 9.98
C HIS A 1018 35.87 40.32 11.20
N ASN A 1019 35.57 39.35 12.07
CA ASN A 1019 36.35 39.04 13.26
C ASN A 1019 36.61 37.53 13.40
N ASN A 1020 37.73 37.20 14.02
CA ASN A 1020 38.15 35.84 14.32
C ASN A 1020 37.31 35.22 15.43
N LEU A 1021 36.84 34.00 15.20
CA LEU A 1021 36.22 33.13 16.20
C LEU A 1021 37.17 32.00 16.61
N SER A 1022 37.05 31.56 17.86
CA SER A 1022 37.84 30.47 18.45
C SER A 1022 36.99 29.22 18.63
N LYS A 1023 37.61 28.04 18.56
CA LYS A 1023 36.99 26.81 19.07
C LYS A 1023 36.65 26.98 20.55
N SER A 1024 35.43 26.62 20.95
CA SER A 1024 34.94 26.70 22.34
C SER A 1024 34.65 25.33 22.95
N THR A 1025 34.43 24.31 22.11
CA THR A 1025 34.12 22.94 22.53
C THR A 1025 34.82 21.90 21.65
N ASP A 1026 35.09 20.74 22.26
CA ASP A 1026 35.56 19.52 21.61
C ASP A 1026 34.50 18.40 21.63
N TRP A 1027 33.29 18.69 22.12
CA TRP A 1027 32.21 17.70 22.25
C TRP A 1027 31.77 17.12 20.91
N SER A 1028 31.56 15.80 20.89
CA SER A 1028 30.96 15.01 19.80
C SER A 1028 30.48 13.68 20.36
N TYR A 1029 29.47 13.05 19.79
CA TYR A 1029 28.80 11.86 20.33
C TYR A 1029 29.66 10.60 20.31
N LEU A 1030 30.34 10.28 19.19
CA LEU A 1030 31.20 9.09 19.08
C LEU A 1030 32.60 9.41 19.63
N ASN A 1031 33.32 10.33 18.99
CA ASN A 1031 34.72 10.64 19.28
C ASN A 1031 34.91 11.54 20.53
N ARG A 1032 34.18 11.32 21.62
CA ARG A 1032 34.12 12.18 22.84
C ARG A 1032 35.50 12.60 23.37
N ASN A 1033 36.47 11.69 23.34
CA ASN A 1033 37.78 11.86 23.97
C ASN A 1033 38.88 12.35 23.00
N ARG A 1034 38.59 12.51 21.70
CA ARG A 1034 39.57 13.01 20.70
C ARG A 1034 39.47 14.53 20.56
N ILE A 1035 40.57 15.24 20.80
CA ILE A 1035 40.71 16.69 20.58
C ILE A 1035 40.44 17.02 19.10
N LYS A 1036 39.55 17.98 18.83
CA LYS A 1036 39.18 18.43 17.49
C LYS A 1036 40.10 19.53 16.97
N ARG A 1037 40.25 19.57 15.64
CA ARG A 1037 40.95 20.66 14.94
C ARG A 1037 40.37 22.02 15.36
N GLY A 1038 41.26 22.95 15.71
CA GLY A 1038 40.91 24.34 15.96
C GLY A 1038 40.23 25.01 14.75
N ASN A 1039 39.65 26.17 15.02
CA ASN A 1039 39.05 27.02 14.00
C ASN A 1039 40.16 27.88 13.36
N SER A 1040 40.24 27.90 12.02
CA SER A 1040 41.26 28.68 11.31
C SER A 1040 41.11 30.18 11.55
N ARG A 1041 42.23 30.91 11.48
CA ARG A 1041 42.21 32.37 11.56
C ARG A 1041 41.93 32.99 10.20
N ILE A 1042 41.01 33.95 10.19
CA ILE A 1042 40.69 34.82 9.07
C ILE A 1042 41.49 36.13 9.15
N ASP A 1043 41.56 36.83 8.02
CA ASP A 1043 42.15 38.16 7.95
C ASP A 1043 41.10 39.19 8.35
N ARG A 1044 41.28 39.82 9.51
CA ARG A 1044 40.34 40.82 10.06
C ARG A 1044 40.33 42.09 9.20
N GLY A 1045 39.14 42.65 9.01
CA GLY A 1045 38.96 43.90 8.27
C GLY A 1045 37.48 44.23 8.04
N GLN A 1046 37.25 45.37 7.42
CA GLN A 1046 35.96 45.87 6.95
C GLN A 1046 35.78 45.54 5.46
N LEU A 1047 34.74 44.78 5.13
CA LEU A 1047 34.33 44.52 3.75
C LEU A 1047 33.34 45.60 3.32
N ILE A 1048 33.59 46.22 2.16
CA ILE A 1048 32.57 46.96 1.43
C ILE A 1048 32.59 46.44 -0.02
N ASN A 1049 31.47 45.88 -0.44
CA ASN A 1049 31.34 45.11 -1.68
C ASN A 1049 30.10 45.55 -2.48
N LEU A 1050 30.25 45.65 -3.79
CA LEU A 1050 29.15 45.80 -4.75
C LEU A 1050 29.08 44.54 -5.62
N ALA A 1051 27.97 43.80 -5.55
CA ALA A 1051 27.79 42.53 -6.24
C ALA A 1051 26.63 42.60 -7.26
N LEU A 1052 26.89 42.18 -8.49
CA LEU A 1052 25.87 41.95 -9.51
C LEU A 1052 25.77 40.45 -9.78
N VAL A 1053 24.58 39.86 -9.60
CA VAL A 1053 24.31 38.44 -9.81
C VAL A 1053 23.17 38.27 -10.81
N PHE A 1054 23.44 37.65 -11.95
CA PHE A 1054 22.43 37.20 -12.90
C PHE A 1054 22.22 35.68 -12.76
N ALA A 1055 20.96 35.23 -12.67
CA ALA A 1055 20.64 33.82 -12.54
C ALA A 1055 19.46 33.42 -13.45
N PHE A 1056 19.51 32.19 -13.95
CA PHE A 1056 18.51 31.58 -14.81
C PHE A 1056 18.28 30.12 -14.41
N ASP A 1057 17.02 29.69 -14.27
CA ASP A 1057 16.65 28.31 -13.94
C ASP A 1057 15.39 27.89 -14.73
N THR A 1058 15.59 26.97 -15.67
CA THR A 1058 14.57 26.33 -16.50
C THR A 1058 14.46 24.83 -16.23
N ARG A 1059 14.95 24.36 -15.07
CA ARG A 1059 14.73 22.98 -14.66
C ARG A 1059 13.24 22.67 -14.50
N ASP A 1060 12.90 21.44 -14.85
CA ASP A 1060 11.61 20.80 -14.60
C ASP A 1060 11.33 20.67 -13.10
N HIS A 1061 12.26 20.08 -12.36
CA HIS A 1061 12.24 19.98 -10.90
C HIS A 1061 13.29 20.91 -10.30
N ARG A 1062 12.84 21.96 -9.60
CA ARG A 1062 13.70 23.03 -9.07
C ARG A 1062 13.93 22.88 -7.58
N SER A 1063 15.17 22.63 -7.17
CA SER A 1063 15.59 22.83 -5.78
C SER A 1063 16.23 24.20 -5.59
N ALA A 1064 15.66 24.97 -4.66
CA ALA A 1064 16.23 26.19 -4.11
C ALA A 1064 15.88 26.35 -2.62
N VAL A 1065 16.63 27.17 -1.90
CA VAL A 1065 16.25 27.74 -0.59
C VAL A 1065 16.40 29.25 -0.70
N THR A 1066 15.37 30.00 -0.31
CA THR A 1066 15.55 31.42 0.01
C THR A 1066 15.84 31.52 1.50
N ARG A 1067 17.10 31.78 1.86
CA ARG A 1067 17.55 32.01 3.23
C ARG A 1067 18.18 33.40 3.28
N ASP A 1068 17.89 34.17 4.33
CA ASP A 1068 18.50 35.49 4.54
C ASP A 1068 18.32 36.43 3.31
N PHE A 1069 17.17 36.27 2.62
CA PHE A 1069 16.79 36.85 1.31
C PHE A 1069 17.67 36.48 0.10
N HIS A 1070 18.66 35.60 0.25
CA HIS A 1070 19.45 35.03 -0.83
C HIS A 1070 18.80 33.74 -1.34
N THR A 1071 18.60 33.63 -2.67
CA THR A 1071 18.14 32.40 -3.31
C THR A 1071 19.34 31.54 -3.67
N LEU A 1072 19.55 30.48 -2.89
CA LEU A 1072 20.56 29.46 -3.14
C LEU A 1072 19.93 28.33 -3.95
N PHE A 1073 20.57 27.95 -5.06
CA PHE A 1073 20.14 26.82 -5.90
C PHE A 1073 20.90 25.55 -5.52
N PHE A 1074 20.20 24.43 -5.47
CA PHE A 1074 20.76 23.12 -5.13
C PHE A 1074 20.45 22.09 -6.22
N ALA A 1075 21.10 20.93 -6.17
CA ALA A 1075 20.69 19.77 -6.94
C ALA A 1075 19.25 19.35 -6.59
N ASN A 1076 18.60 18.64 -7.50
CA ASN A 1076 17.33 17.97 -7.26
C ASN A 1076 17.41 16.64 -8.01
N GLU A 1077 17.29 15.53 -7.29
CA GLU A 1077 17.44 14.18 -7.85
C GLU A 1077 16.37 13.83 -8.90
N ARG A 1078 15.28 14.61 -8.95
CA ARG A 1078 14.24 14.51 -9.98
C ARG A 1078 14.50 15.38 -11.22
N THR A 1079 15.55 16.23 -11.24
CA THR A 1079 15.85 17.07 -12.41
C THR A 1079 16.21 16.20 -13.61
N ARG A 1080 15.33 16.10 -14.61
CA ARG A 1080 15.59 15.36 -15.85
C ARG A 1080 15.90 16.30 -17.01
N ARG A 1081 15.33 17.50 -17.06
CA ARG A 1081 15.57 18.47 -18.14
C ARG A 1081 15.65 19.92 -17.67
N GLY A 1082 16.55 20.68 -18.30
CA GLY A 1082 16.58 22.14 -18.25
C GLY A 1082 17.99 22.71 -18.27
N TRP A 1083 18.09 24.00 -17.94
CA TRP A 1083 19.34 24.70 -17.66
C TRP A 1083 19.24 25.38 -16.30
N ARG A 1084 20.34 25.41 -15.56
CA ARG A 1084 20.58 26.32 -14.44
C ARG A 1084 21.85 27.09 -14.74
N ALA A 1085 21.84 28.41 -14.62
CA ALA A 1085 23.03 29.24 -14.76
C ALA A 1085 23.04 30.35 -13.71
N GLN A 1086 24.23 30.67 -13.21
CA GLN A 1086 24.48 31.81 -12.33
C GLN A 1086 25.79 32.48 -12.73
N PHE A 1087 25.77 33.80 -12.84
CA PHE A 1087 26.92 34.64 -13.13
C PHE A 1087 26.97 35.72 -12.06
N ALA A 1088 28.13 35.94 -11.44
CA ALA A 1088 28.34 36.99 -10.46
C ALA A 1088 29.60 37.79 -10.78
N ALA A 1089 29.52 39.11 -10.59
CA ALA A 1089 30.68 40.00 -10.55
C ALA A 1089 30.60 40.82 -9.27
N GLU A 1090 31.64 40.72 -8.45
CA GLU A 1090 31.79 41.42 -7.17
C GLU A 1090 32.96 42.40 -7.26
N MET A 1091 32.77 43.60 -6.72
CA MET A 1091 33.77 44.65 -6.60
C MET A 1091 33.93 45.00 -5.13
N THR A 1092 34.98 44.47 -4.50
CA THR A 1092 35.36 44.76 -3.11
C THR A 1092 36.57 45.69 -3.11
N GLY A 1093 36.56 46.78 -2.34
CA GLY A 1093 37.74 47.65 -2.38
C GLY A 1093 37.85 48.84 -1.43
N GLN A 1094 39.10 49.30 -1.33
CA GLN A 1094 39.47 50.62 -0.77
C GLN A 1094 38.77 51.75 -1.51
N ARG A 1095 38.40 51.54 -2.79
CA ARG A 1095 37.56 52.44 -3.60
C ARG A 1095 36.20 52.77 -2.95
N PHE A 1096 35.71 51.90 -2.06
CA PHE A 1096 34.49 52.13 -1.27
C PHE A 1096 34.78 52.36 0.22
N GLY A 1097 36.05 52.34 0.64
CA GLY A 1097 36.48 52.47 2.04
C GLY A 1097 36.58 51.16 2.84
N GLY A 1098 36.70 50.02 2.15
CA GLY A 1098 36.99 48.72 2.79
C GLY A 1098 38.49 48.45 2.98
N ASP A 1099 38.83 47.52 3.87
CA ASP A 1099 40.23 47.10 4.13
C ASP A 1099 40.73 46.07 3.09
N TYR A 1100 39.83 45.31 2.47
CA TYR A 1100 40.13 44.34 1.40
C TYR A 1100 39.98 44.98 0.01
N ASP A 1101 40.81 44.59 -0.95
CA ASP A 1101 40.78 45.10 -2.34
C ASP A 1101 40.92 43.95 -3.35
N PHE A 1102 39.79 43.56 -3.96
CA PHE A 1102 39.70 42.49 -4.96
C PHE A 1102 38.41 42.63 -5.81
N ASN A 1103 38.51 42.38 -7.11
CA ASN A 1103 37.34 42.03 -7.92
C ASN A 1103 37.23 40.51 -8.00
N PHE A 1104 36.01 39.99 -8.07
CA PHE A 1104 35.76 38.54 -8.03
C PHE A 1104 34.64 38.16 -8.99
N TYR A 1105 34.98 37.32 -9.97
CA TYR A 1105 34.10 36.93 -11.06
C TYR A 1105 33.79 35.45 -10.94
N ARG A 1106 32.50 35.09 -10.93
CA ARG A 1106 32.06 33.71 -10.80
C ARG A 1106 31.06 33.36 -11.89
N PHE A 1107 31.17 32.17 -12.46
CA PHE A 1107 30.15 31.59 -13.31
C PHE A 1107 29.92 30.13 -12.93
N GLU A 1108 28.67 29.68 -12.99
CA GLU A 1108 28.29 28.29 -12.90
C GLU A 1108 27.15 28.02 -13.88
N ILE A 1109 27.32 27.04 -14.76
CA ILE A 1109 26.33 26.61 -15.76
C ILE A 1109 26.15 25.11 -15.62
N ALA A 1110 24.91 24.66 -15.40
CA ALA A 1110 24.53 23.27 -15.32
C ALA A 1110 23.42 22.94 -16.33
N ARG A 1111 23.62 21.88 -17.10
CA ARG A 1111 22.74 21.39 -18.16
C ARG A 1111 22.27 19.98 -17.84
N TYR A 1112 20.96 19.78 -17.79
CA TYR A 1112 20.32 18.50 -17.50
C TYR A 1112 19.62 18.01 -18.78
N THR A 1113 20.06 16.88 -19.32
CA THR A 1113 19.62 16.36 -20.64
C THR A 1113 19.10 14.93 -20.52
N PRO A 1114 17.81 14.65 -20.78
CA PRO A 1114 17.34 13.29 -20.92
C PRO A 1114 17.84 12.72 -22.25
N LEU A 1115 18.35 11.48 -22.24
CA LEU A 1115 18.86 10.80 -23.43
C LEU A 1115 17.77 9.91 -24.04
N PHE A 1116 17.28 8.94 -23.27
CA PHE A 1116 16.20 8.03 -23.62
C PHE A 1116 15.65 7.37 -22.35
N GLY A 1117 14.35 7.07 -22.28
CA GLY A 1117 13.74 6.44 -21.10
C GLY A 1117 14.09 7.15 -19.78
N SER A 1118 14.62 6.39 -18.82
CA SER A 1118 15.11 6.88 -17.51
C SER A 1118 16.58 7.37 -17.52
N HIS A 1119 17.24 7.42 -18.69
CA HIS A 1119 18.66 7.75 -18.82
C HIS A 1119 18.87 9.26 -19.06
N ASN A 1120 19.81 9.83 -18.31
CA ASN A 1120 20.02 11.27 -18.19
C ASN A 1120 21.52 11.60 -18.20
N LEU A 1121 21.86 12.79 -18.72
CA LEU A 1121 23.21 13.34 -18.71
C LEU A 1121 23.20 14.76 -18.15
N ASN A 1122 23.93 14.94 -17.05
CA ASN A 1122 24.17 16.19 -16.37
C ASN A 1122 25.59 16.67 -16.70
N VAL A 1123 25.72 17.94 -17.07
CA VAL A 1123 27.01 18.60 -17.29
C VAL A 1123 27.01 19.90 -16.50
N ARG A 1124 28.00 20.10 -15.63
CA ARG A 1124 28.21 21.34 -14.87
C ARG A 1124 29.60 21.88 -15.17
N VAL A 1125 29.68 23.15 -15.54
CA VAL A 1125 30.94 23.90 -15.67
C VAL A 1125 30.85 25.08 -14.72
N ALA A 1126 31.88 25.28 -13.90
CA ALA A 1126 31.99 26.44 -13.02
C ALA A 1126 33.40 27.03 -13.07
N GLY A 1127 33.52 28.31 -12.78
CA GLY A 1127 34.80 28.97 -12.61
C GLY A 1127 34.67 30.23 -11.77
N ASP A 1128 35.70 30.50 -10.99
CA ASP A 1128 35.78 31.60 -10.04
C ASP A 1128 37.16 32.24 -10.18
N PHE A 1129 37.24 33.56 -10.36
CA PHE A 1129 38.49 34.26 -10.65
C PHE A 1129 38.64 35.54 -9.84
N SER A 1130 39.86 35.87 -9.42
CA SER A 1130 40.19 37.14 -8.77
C SER A 1130 41.43 37.80 -9.37
N ASP A 1131 41.34 39.12 -9.54
CA ASP A 1131 42.40 39.98 -10.08
C ASP A 1131 43.39 40.48 -9.02
N THR A 1132 43.25 40.04 -7.76
CA THR A 1132 44.22 40.18 -6.68
C THR A 1132 44.21 38.91 -5.80
N PRO A 1133 45.15 38.74 -4.86
CA PRO A 1133 45.10 37.66 -3.87
C PRO A 1133 43.91 37.81 -2.91
N LEU A 1134 43.14 36.74 -2.71
CA LEU A 1134 41.96 36.75 -1.84
C LEU A 1134 42.36 36.65 -0.36
N PRO A 1135 41.68 37.38 0.55
CA PRO A 1135 41.88 37.18 1.99
C PRO A 1135 41.43 35.78 2.41
N ARG A 1136 42.01 35.22 3.48
CA ARG A 1136 41.83 33.82 3.91
C ARG A 1136 40.38 33.32 3.92
N GLN A 1137 39.44 34.16 4.36
CA GLN A 1137 38.01 33.82 4.42
C GLN A 1137 37.25 33.85 3.09
N ARG A 1138 37.93 34.15 1.99
CA ARG A 1138 37.39 34.19 0.62
C ARG A 1138 38.12 33.23 -0.33
N LEU A 1139 39.15 32.52 0.14
CA LEU A 1139 39.91 31.57 -0.67
C LEU A 1139 39.01 30.51 -1.31
N LEU A 1140 39.33 30.18 -2.56
CA LEU A 1140 38.66 29.11 -3.28
C LEU A 1140 39.23 27.75 -2.86
N HIS A 1141 38.44 26.71 -3.06
CA HIS A 1141 38.80 25.34 -2.72
C HIS A 1141 38.34 24.31 -3.76
N LEU A 1142 39.10 23.21 -3.83
CA LEU A 1142 38.75 21.96 -4.51
C LEU A 1142 38.98 20.75 -3.59
N GLY A 1143 38.20 19.69 -3.83
CA GLY A 1143 38.14 18.48 -3.03
C GLY A 1143 36.84 18.38 -2.19
N GLY A 1144 36.40 17.17 -1.88
CA GLY A 1144 35.13 16.87 -1.21
C GLY A 1144 33.91 16.83 -2.14
N GLY A 1145 32.80 16.33 -1.58
CA GLY A 1145 31.60 15.82 -2.29
C GLY A 1145 30.84 16.71 -3.28
N ALA A 1146 31.25 17.97 -3.49
CA ALA A 1146 30.55 18.93 -4.34
C ALA A 1146 31.48 19.74 -5.29
N THR A 1147 32.77 19.38 -5.37
CA THR A 1147 33.72 19.95 -6.35
C THR A 1147 34.34 18.83 -7.20
N VAL A 1148 35.55 18.37 -6.89
CA VAL A 1148 36.12 17.14 -7.44
C VAL A 1148 36.06 16.07 -6.35
N ARG A 1149 35.21 15.06 -6.55
CA ARG A 1149 35.03 13.93 -5.63
C ARG A 1149 36.30 13.06 -5.59
N GLY A 1150 36.45 12.23 -4.56
CA GLY A 1150 37.63 11.37 -4.34
C GLY A 1150 38.83 12.04 -3.66
N TYR A 1151 38.97 13.37 -3.75
CA TYR A 1151 39.95 14.14 -2.97
C TYR A 1151 39.35 14.65 -1.64
N ASP A 1152 40.18 14.81 -0.59
CA ASP A 1152 39.76 15.33 0.74
C ASP A 1152 38.97 16.65 0.64
N PHE A 1153 38.08 16.90 1.62
CA PHE A 1153 37.36 18.17 1.71
C PHE A 1153 38.34 19.37 1.74
N ASN A 1154 38.19 20.27 0.76
CA ASN A 1154 39.05 21.45 0.58
C ASN A 1154 40.56 21.13 0.50
N ARG A 1155 40.95 19.95 -0.04
CA ARG A 1155 42.35 19.51 -0.21
C ARG A 1155 43.27 20.55 -0.84
N PHE A 1156 42.74 21.30 -1.81
CA PHE A 1156 43.47 22.32 -2.56
C PHE A 1156 42.86 23.71 -2.33
N ALA A 1157 43.66 24.76 -2.43
CA ALA A 1157 43.26 26.16 -2.22
C ALA A 1157 43.92 27.10 -3.25
N GLY A 1158 43.33 28.27 -3.49
CA GLY A 1158 43.86 29.30 -4.37
C GLY A 1158 42.96 30.52 -4.52
N ASP A 1159 43.36 31.45 -5.41
CA ASP A 1159 42.63 32.69 -5.73
C ASP A 1159 41.72 32.54 -6.95
N ASN A 1160 41.98 31.51 -7.77
CA ASN A 1160 41.28 31.23 -9.04
C ASN A 1160 41.01 29.73 -9.19
N ARG A 1161 39.85 29.36 -9.74
CA ARG A 1161 39.36 27.97 -9.86
C ARG A 1161 38.62 27.74 -11.16
N LEU A 1162 38.74 26.54 -11.72
CA LEU A 1162 37.91 26.00 -12.78
C LEU A 1162 37.41 24.59 -12.40
N LEU A 1163 36.18 24.24 -12.76
CA LEU A 1163 35.55 22.97 -12.45
C LEU A 1163 34.65 22.48 -13.62
N LEU A 1164 34.73 21.19 -13.90
CA LEU A 1164 33.83 20.42 -14.77
C LEU A 1164 33.34 19.20 -13.98
N ASN A 1165 32.03 19.02 -13.88
CA ASN A 1165 31.42 17.76 -13.46
C ASN A 1165 30.61 17.20 -14.64
N LEU A 1166 30.91 15.97 -15.04
CA LEU A 1166 30.14 15.19 -16.00
C LEU A 1166 29.48 14.04 -15.23
N GLU A 1167 28.17 13.92 -15.26
CA GLU A 1167 27.41 12.93 -14.49
C GLU A 1167 26.31 12.31 -15.35
N TYR A 1168 26.49 11.05 -15.73
CA TYR A 1168 25.45 10.22 -16.31
C TYR A 1168 24.60 9.63 -15.19
N ARG A 1169 23.28 9.61 -15.36
CA ARG A 1169 22.33 9.11 -14.36
C ARG A 1169 21.26 8.21 -14.99
N PHE A 1170 20.93 7.12 -14.33
CA PHE A 1170 19.66 6.42 -14.50
C PHE A 1170 18.73 6.82 -13.36
N ILE A 1171 17.59 7.45 -13.64
CA ILE A 1171 16.68 8.02 -12.63
C ILE A 1171 15.31 7.36 -12.75
N GLN A 1172 14.95 6.50 -11.79
CA GLN A 1172 13.64 5.85 -11.72
C GLN A 1172 12.79 6.46 -10.62
N GLU A 1173 11.52 6.74 -10.90
CA GLU A 1173 10.58 7.30 -9.91
C GLU A 1173 9.21 6.60 -9.97
N THR A 1174 8.61 6.41 -8.80
CA THR A 1174 7.29 5.82 -8.59
C THR A 1174 6.39 6.88 -7.97
N ILE A 1175 5.57 7.52 -8.80
CA ILE A 1175 4.64 8.57 -8.38
C ILE A 1175 3.34 7.95 -7.87
N ARG A 1176 3.10 8.00 -6.56
CA ARG A 1176 1.77 7.78 -5.98
C ARG A 1176 1.05 9.13 -5.97
N ARG A 1177 -0.11 9.22 -6.63
CA ARG A 1177 -0.91 10.45 -6.76
C ARG A 1177 -1.82 10.75 -5.56
N ALA A 1178 -1.70 9.98 -4.47
CA ALA A 1178 -2.42 10.21 -3.22
C ALA A 1178 -1.86 9.36 -2.06
N PRO A 1179 -1.38 9.98 -0.95
CA PRO A 1179 -0.88 11.37 -0.95
C PRO A 1179 0.10 11.59 -2.11
N ASP A 1180 0.28 12.85 -2.55
CA ASP A 1180 1.19 13.20 -3.66
C ASP A 1180 2.64 12.96 -3.27
N PHE A 1181 3.04 11.69 -3.41
CA PHE A 1181 4.24 11.10 -2.84
C PHE A 1181 5.02 10.44 -3.98
N THR A 1182 6.22 10.94 -4.27
CA THR A 1182 7.14 10.30 -5.19
C THR A 1182 8.29 9.69 -4.41
N LEU A 1183 8.42 8.36 -4.46
CA LEU A 1183 9.63 7.65 -4.10
C LEU A 1183 10.40 7.35 -5.38
N GLY A 1184 11.70 7.61 -5.40
CA GLY A 1184 12.55 7.23 -6.50
C GLY A 1184 13.97 6.91 -6.07
N TRP A 1185 14.75 6.45 -7.03
CA TRP A 1185 16.16 6.16 -6.87
C TRP A 1185 16.91 6.55 -8.14
N SER A 1186 18.21 6.76 -8.01
CA SER A 1186 19.08 6.89 -9.16
C SER A 1186 20.41 6.20 -8.98
N LEU A 1187 20.98 5.74 -10.09
CA LEU A 1187 22.38 5.33 -10.18
C LEU A 1187 23.11 6.39 -11.00
N SER A 1188 24.27 6.83 -10.54
CA SER A 1188 25.14 7.78 -11.23
C SER A 1188 26.48 7.16 -11.59
N CYS A 1189 27.05 7.60 -12.71
CA CYS A 1189 28.45 7.42 -13.05
C CYS A 1189 29.00 8.79 -13.45
N PHE A 1190 30.08 9.23 -12.83
CA PHE A 1190 30.57 10.59 -12.98
C PHE A 1190 32.08 10.68 -13.18
N PHE A 1191 32.47 11.74 -13.87
CA PHE A 1191 33.84 12.19 -14.06
C PHE A 1191 33.92 13.65 -13.65
N ASP A 1192 34.78 13.93 -12.67
CA ASP A 1192 35.05 15.28 -12.19
C ASP A 1192 36.46 15.71 -12.63
N ALA A 1193 36.60 16.95 -13.08
CA ALA A 1193 37.88 17.56 -13.40
C ALA A 1193 37.90 19.00 -12.91
N GLY A 1194 38.94 19.40 -12.17
CA GLY A 1194 39.09 20.77 -11.70
C GLY A 1194 40.53 21.22 -11.64
N SER A 1195 40.76 22.52 -11.67
CA SER A 1195 42.08 23.11 -11.40
C SER A 1195 41.93 24.36 -10.55
N ILE A 1196 42.93 24.65 -9.73
CA ILE A 1196 42.94 25.77 -8.79
C ILE A 1196 44.37 26.31 -8.67
N TRP A 1197 44.52 27.63 -8.64
CA TRP A 1197 45.82 28.30 -8.67
C TRP A 1197 45.79 29.65 -7.95
N TRP A 1198 46.98 30.13 -7.59
CA TRP A 1198 47.18 31.45 -6.99
C TRP A 1198 47.19 32.53 -8.07
N HIS A 1199 46.86 33.77 -7.72
CA HIS A 1199 46.75 34.89 -8.66
C HIS A 1199 48.02 35.09 -9.51
N ASN A 1200 49.21 34.83 -8.95
CA ASN A 1200 50.50 34.99 -9.61
C ASN A 1200 50.91 33.81 -10.54
N ASP A 1201 50.12 32.73 -10.60
CA ASP A 1201 50.43 31.57 -11.46
C ASP A 1201 50.01 31.82 -12.92
N ALA A 1202 50.75 31.21 -13.85
CA ALA A 1202 50.41 31.17 -15.28
C ALA A 1202 49.86 29.78 -15.67
N PRO A 1203 48.60 29.42 -15.31
CA PRO A 1203 48.06 28.06 -15.48
C PRO A 1203 47.88 27.62 -16.95
N PHE A 1204 47.87 28.56 -17.90
CA PHE A 1204 47.65 28.32 -19.32
C PHE A 1204 48.92 28.55 -20.17
N ALA A 1205 50.11 28.52 -19.55
CA ALA A 1205 51.38 28.82 -20.23
C ALA A 1205 51.67 27.89 -21.41
N ASN A 1206 51.32 26.60 -21.29
CA ASN A 1206 51.22 25.65 -22.39
C ASN A 1206 50.20 24.54 -22.04
N PHE A 1207 49.89 23.66 -22.98
CA PHE A 1207 48.89 22.59 -22.77
C PHE A 1207 49.34 21.55 -21.73
N GLU A 1208 50.62 21.18 -21.74
CA GLU A 1208 51.22 20.15 -20.87
C GLU A 1208 51.12 20.55 -19.39
N THR A 1209 51.65 21.73 -19.03
CA THR A 1209 51.57 22.30 -17.68
C THR A 1209 50.13 22.58 -17.23
N PHE A 1210 49.21 22.87 -18.16
CA PHE A 1210 47.78 22.94 -17.84
C PHE A 1210 47.24 21.56 -17.47
N THR A 1211 47.51 20.51 -18.27
CA THR A 1211 47.04 19.15 -17.98
C THR A 1211 47.58 18.57 -16.67
N GLU A 1212 48.86 18.81 -16.33
CA GLU A 1212 49.44 18.43 -15.02
C GLU A 1212 48.72 19.09 -13.83
N ARG A 1213 48.21 20.31 -14.04
CA ARG A 1213 47.48 21.10 -13.02
C ARG A 1213 46.01 20.74 -12.89
N ILE A 1214 45.43 19.93 -13.79
CA ILE A 1214 44.08 19.39 -13.61
C ILE A 1214 44.13 18.27 -12.57
N LYS A 1215 43.15 18.24 -11.68
CA LYS A 1215 42.87 17.14 -10.74
C LYS A 1215 41.59 16.46 -11.21
N THR A 1216 41.73 15.19 -11.59
CA THR A 1216 40.69 14.37 -12.20
C THR A 1216 40.27 13.26 -11.25
N ALA A 1217 38.99 12.90 -11.25
CA ALA A 1217 38.47 11.75 -10.54
C ALA A 1217 37.32 11.10 -11.32
N ILE A 1218 37.13 9.80 -11.10
CA ILE A 1218 36.00 9.04 -11.62
C ILE A 1218 35.27 8.37 -10.46
N GLY A 1219 33.96 8.21 -10.56
CA GLY A 1219 33.19 7.54 -9.54
C GLY A 1219 31.82 7.07 -9.99
N VAL A 1220 31.17 6.34 -9.08
CA VAL A 1220 29.81 5.83 -9.22
C VAL A 1220 29.03 6.18 -7.96
N GLY A 1221 27.71 6.27 -8.07
CA GLY A 1221 26.85 6.55 -6.94
C GLY A 1221 25.50 5.88 -7.02
N CYS A 1222 24.88 5.69 -5.87
CA CYS A 1222 23.46 5.42 -5.75
C CYS A 1222 22.81 6.50 -4.88
N SER A 1223 21.59 6.88 -5.21
CA SER A 1223 20.76 7.71 -4.34
C SER A 1223 19.33 7.22 -4.30
N VAL A 1224 18.69 7.45 -3.16
CA VAL A 1224 17.27 7.25 -2.89
C VAL A 1224 16.66 8.57 -2.48
N PHE A 1225 15.47 8.90 -3.00
CA PHE A 1225 14.85 10.19 -2.78
C PHE A 1225 13.34 10.10 -2.58
N ILE A 1226 12.83 10.95 -1.70
CA ILE A 1226 11.40 11.04 -1.38
C ILE A 1226 10.95 12.50 -1.49
N ASP A 1227 9.94 12.72 -2.33
CA ASP A 1227 9.18 13.98 -2.41
C ASP A 1227 7.76 13.68 -1.87
N PRO A 1228 7.49 13.96 -0.58
CA PRO A 1228 6.24 13.55 0.07
C PRO A 1228 5.06 14.50 -0.16
N PHE A 1229 5.28 15.62 -0.86
CA PHE A 1229 4.27 16.67 -1.08
C PHE A 1229 4.18 17.19 -2.54
N GLY A 1230 4.94 16.59 -3.47
CA GLY A 1230 4.93 16.89 -4.92
C GLY A 1230 5.35 18.31 -5.34
N SER A 1231 5.68 19.17 -4.37
CA SER A 1231 5.80 20.63 -4.53
C SER A 1231 7.03 21.21 -3.80
N MET A 1232 7.88 20.34 -3.25
CA MET A 1232 9.10 20.70 -2.52
C MET A 1232 10.34 20.10 -3.20
N ALA A 1233 11.52 20.46 -2.70
CA ALA A 1233 12.71 19.67 -3.00
C ALA A 1233 12.55 18.29 -2.34
N PRO A 1234 12.88 17.17 -3.02
CA PRO A 1234 12.91 15.87 -2.36
C PRO A 1234 13.95 15.88 -1.25
N TRP A 1235 13.71 15.09 -0.21
CA TRP A 1235 14.77 14.62 0.66
C TRP A 1235 15.56 13.56 -0.09
N SER A 1236 16.89 13.61 -0.09
CA SER A 1236 17.73 12.67 -0.85
C SER A 1236 18.97 12.20 -0.10
N ALA A 1237 19.22 10.90 -0.17
CA ALA A 1237 20.31 10.22 0.51
C ALA A 1237 21.09 9.41 -0.53
N GLY A 1238 22.42 9.45 -0.49
CA GLY A 1238 23.22 8.69 -1.44
C GLY A 1238 24.64 8.40 -0.97
N ILE A 1239 25.14 7.24 -1.40
CA ILE A 1239 26.55 6.88 -1.34
C ILE A 1239 27.13 7.16 -2.73
N GLU A 1240 28.21 7.90 -2.77
CA GLU A 1240 29.08 7.99 -3.95
C GLU A 1240 30.46 7.44 -3.60
N VAL A 1241 31.07 6.71 -4.52
CA VAL A 1241 32.42 6.15 -4.41
C VAL A 1241 33.24 6.75 -5.54
N ALA A 1242 34.32 7.47 -5.20
CA ALA A 1242 35.11 8.23 -6.15
C ALA A 1242 36.61 8.06 -5.90
N GLU A 1243 37.38 7.91 -6.98
CA GLU A 1243 38.82 7.66 -6.94
C GLU A 1243 39.59 8.70 -7.77
N PRO A 1244 40.65 9.32 -7.22
CA PRO A 1244 41.59 10.16 -7.95
C PRO A 1244 42.24 9.46 -9.16
N LEU A 1245 42.08 10.05 -10.34
CA LEU A 1245 42.76 9.63 -11.55
C LEU A 1245 44.14 10.31 -11.64
N ASP A 1246 45.09 9.84 -10.82
CA ASP A 1246 46.51 10.20 -10.87
C ASP A 1246 47.43 8.96 -10.81
N SER A 1247 48.74 9.15 -10.67
CA SER A 1247 49.74 8.08 -10.65
C SER A 1247 49.61 7.12 -9.45
N SER A 1248 48.71 7.38 -8.51
CA SER A 1248 48.42 6.52 -7.35
C SER A 1248 47.11 5.71 -7.46
N PHE A 1249 46.32 5.91 -8.53
CA PHE A 1249 45.00 5.29 -8.76
C PHE A 1249 44.96 3.80 -8.39
N SER A 1250 44.15 3.44 -7.39
CA SER A 1250 44.15 2.10 -6.80
C SER A 1250 42.80 1.77 -6.16
N LEU A 1251 42.04 0.88 -6.81
CA LEU A 1251 40.73 0.37 -6.36
C LEU A 1251 40.73 -0.39 -4.99
N LYS A 1252 41.80 -0.27 -4.19
CA LYS A 1252 41.92 -0.87 -2.86
C LYS A 1252 41.26 -0.03 -1.75
N ASN A 1253 41.41 1.30 -1.78
CA ASN A 1253 40.95 2.21 -0.72
C ASN A 1253 40.15 3.41 -1.29
N PRO A 1254 39.07 3.19 -2.08
CA PRO A 1254 38.39 4.27 -2.79
C PRO A 1254 37.67 5.25 -1.85
N GLY A 1255 37.62 6.52 -2.24
CA GLY A 1255 36.99 7.59 -1.47
C GLY A 1255 35.46 7.48 -1.42
N ILE A 1256 34.91 7.01 -0.29
CA ILE A 1256 33.47 6.94 -0.03
C ILE A 1256 32.95 8.30 0.46
N ILE A 1257 31.83 8.75 -0.10
CA ILE A 1257 31.21 10.05 0.12
C ILE A 1257 29.72 9.84 0.41
N LEU A 1258 29.24 10.44 1.50
CA LEU A 1258 27.85 10.37 1.93
C LEU A 1258 27.16 11.71 1.67
N ARG A 1259 26.03 11.71 0.94
CA ARG A 1259 25.20 12.91 0.69
C ARG A 1259 23.85 12.78 1.38
N LEU A 1260 23.44 13.81 2.10
CA LEU A 1260 22.35 13.79 3.09
C LEU A 1260 21.48 15.06 2.99
N ASP A 1261 20.88 15.28 1.82
CA ASP A 1261 20.13 16.51 1.50
C ASP A 1261 18.79 16.61 2.26
N ARG A 1262 18.69 17.66 3.10
CA ARG A 1262 17.47 18.16 3.78
C ARG A 1262 16.72 17.19 4.70
N ILE A 1263 17.44 16.34 5.41
CA ILE A 1263 16.86 15.38 6.38
C ILE A 1263 16.51 16.07 7.72
N PHE A 1264 17.00 17.29 7.93
CA PHE A 1264 16.79 18.14 9.10
C PHE A 1264 16.67 19.61 8.67
#